data_AF-A0A1A7XDJ8-F1
#
_entry.id   AF-A0A1A7XDJ8-F1
#
_cell.length_a   1.000
_cell.length_b   1.000
_cell.length_c   1.000
_cell.angle_alpha   90.00
_cell.angle_beta   90.00
_cell.angle_gamma   90.00
#
_symmetry.space_group_name_H-M   'P 1'
#
loop_
_entity.id
_entity.type
_entity.pdbx_description
1 polymer ?
#
loop_
_entity_poly.entity_id
_entity_poly.type
_entity_poly.pdbx_seq_one_letter_code
_entity_poly.pdbx_strand_id
1 'polypeptide(L)'
;MASSSSVGDKQLQRIIRDLQDAVFELSKEHQECGEPITDDSSSLHKFFYKLEYLLQFDQKEKTTFLGQRKDYWDYFCDCLIKLKGANDGIRFVKSIPELKTSLGKGRAFVRYSLVHQRLADTLQQCFINQKVTSDWYYARSPFLTPHITADIINHLYELNQIQFDVAARGYDLDADWPTFARRTLGAASSAHLWKPLSRCSSINSLISSTSHSQAQEGLLIPDLSQSLLGELGNLAEPSSCSVAENLRFELDQSELRQRELSVRVQDLDKEAAELKGVVKDLQGQLSSVVSGSNSETSNGVNHQIADLHERLTASETKNMDLLSKLDESLNEKGQQTTSYYDSAWKIQELLEKLKTAEEERLEAKKEAEDRARHSERLSQQLKLSEEELRTCEEQLAEVKARASDDQEDALARLEELQSVVGRIQGVLTLKEKETGNLRAQLQDVQASLEGRERQAEELRKRLQEEREEVEQRCGLSCEELEGQMLDLRRILKSREKELASTSETIKHLEEQLEKLNAERETPCSRGDDSDTTVCSDQDYKSQCHSLMEINTKLLQTFTVSETSIIQLTESRAVLLDQLAASKASEKHLKAQIEAANINVEDREQKLLDENLHLEESLQKVLLQKEDLDAQLKKLQQENLDLLDVQCSSKAPLTTTQEKLEKYLSVSQKGQSELLKKLQETEAKLRAQTEICGLLQGRTDELENRTGEMYCEKGAAEVNEKIHQTSSLDSKEAPIKLVIAEAQLELNLREVTRLQEEVVELRAQLLAGNQEKMKLQALQEVTAASREDLHVLVDQLKAQVEELNRKHVDDILRSREREEALVRERDGETQARAGLAAEVTSCREEVEMLKMSYEAVRVENGESREALHRANTETAELGVHVCMLTAEKEEARLRWEDLSTRLQELEEEATREAERLNTCVEQLRQENQELRSQLQTEEDLLALKQKLQLELSEAQQEVETVRTTSQEGIQVLQLQLSSQTVSHENQLQKVMQELQEVTLQLEKKQERLFSLENKLKQMEAENLRCFQQIEEKNIQMAKSANLILQKEDELIHLKENLSRSEESLAAAQQACKEMAENLRRITQDKQSFDLRTAAELDDLYRTKINLEERLVELIREKDALWQKSDALEFEQKLRDEETERDVNYCLGCRTQFSWWLRKYNCRLCGRPFCYYCCSNTVSTRQGGGRERCCQDCYSQHSAVVERHPQVEMTHSTPGSPFSRLLQTTRSLAGVAGGDEGEKLDDGVFDIITEEEVSGVNDAGSFTTNCSTGVGQQGAAEL
;
A
#
# COMPACT_ATOMS: atom_id res chain seq x y z
N MET A 1 -5.02 16.21 41.29
CA MET A 1 -3.91 15.99 40.33
C MET A 1 -4.28 14.80 39.46
N ALA A 2 -4.50 15.02 38.17
CA ALA A 2 -4.72 13.95 37.20
C ALA A 2 -3.51 13.90 36.25
N SER A 3 -2.91 12.73 36.08
CA SER A 3 -1.73 12.55 35.22
C SER A 3 -2.13 12.47 33.75
N SER A 4 -1.50 13.29 32.91
CA SER A 4 -1.67 13.24 31.45
C SER A 4 -1.23 11.88 30.89
N SER A 5 -2.18 11.05 30.43
CA SER A 5 -1.88 9.80 29.73
C SER A 5 -1.11 10.10 28.44
N SER A 6 0.09 9.53 28.23
CA SER A 6 0.80 9.74 26.98
C SER A 6 0.15 8.98 25.82
N VAL A 7 0.38 9.44 24.59
CA VAL A 7 -0.15 8.79 23.38
C VAL A 7 0.29 7.32 23.29
N GLY A 8 1.54 7.02 23.67
CA GLY A 8 2.09 5.67 23.66
C GLY A 8 1.46 4.71 24.68
N ASP A 9 0.87 5.21 25.76
CA ASP A 9 0.24 4.36 26.78
C ASP A 9 -1.13 3.88 26.30
N LYS A 10 -1.85 4.72 25.54
CA LYS A 10 -3.08 4.33 24.81
C LYS A 10 -2.77 3.29 23.72
N GLN A 11 -1.63 3.41 23.04
CA GLN A 11 -1.18 2.42 22.06
C GLN A 11 -0.83 1.08 22.71
N LEU A 12 -0.11 1.05 23.83
CA LEU A 12 0.21 -0.17 24.57
C LEU A 12 -1.08 -0.91 24.99
N GLN A 13 -2.05 -0.20 25.56
CA GLN A 13 -3.35 -0.76 25.95
C GLN A 13 -4.15 -1.32 24.77
N ARG A 14 -3.99 -0.75 23.56
CA ARG A 14 -4.56 -1.33 22.33
C ARG A 14 -3.86 -2.62 21.94
N ILE A 15 -2.53 -2.69 21.96
CA ILE A 15 -1.80 -3.91 21.56
C ILE A 15 -2.05 -5.07 22.53
N ILE A 16 -2.20 -4.79 23.84
CA ILE A 16 -2.59 -5.81 24.83
C ILE A 16 -3.97 -6.39 24.49
N ARG A 17 -4.94 -5.53 24.13
CA ARG A 17 -6.27 -6.00 23.69
C ARG A 17 -6.23 -6.76 22.37
N ASP A 18 -5.49 -6.24 21.38
CA ASP A 18 -5.30 -6.94 20.10
C ASP A 18 -4.70 -8.35 20.29
N LEU A 19 -3.88 -8.58 21.34
CA LEU A 19 -3.38 -9.90 21.74
C LEU A 19 -4.48 -10.74 22.41
N GLN A 20 -5.24 -10.19 23.35
CA GLN A 20 -6.36 -10.86 24.04
C GLN A 20 -7.40 -11.35 23.01
N ASP A 21 -7.77 -10.49 22.06
CA ASP A 21 -8.64 -10.82 20.93
C ASP A 21 -8.05 -11.96 20.07
N ALA A 22 -6.72 -12.00 19.87
CA ALA A 22 -6.07 -13.05 19.07
C ALA A 22 -6.05 -14.41 19.80
N VAL A 23 -5.89 -14.41 21.13
CA VAL A 23 -6.02 -15.60 21.98
C VAL A 23 -7.45 -16.14 21.96
N PHE A 24 -8.46 -15.25 21.98
CA PHE A 24 -9.86 -15.64 21.90
C PHE A 24 -10.20 -16.26 20.53
N GLU A 25 -9.83 -15.63 19.42
CA GLU A 25 -10.08 -16.19 18.09
C GLU A 25 -9.32 -17.51 17.88
N LEU A 26 -8.07 -17.65 18.35
CA LEU A 26 -7.36 -18.95 18.37
C LEU A 26 -8.12 -20.03 19.15
N SER A 27 -8.67 -19.68 20.31
CA SER A 27 -9.43 -20.60 21.15
C SER A 27 -10.74 -21.04 20.49
N LYS A 28 -11.37 -20.14 19.72
CA LYS A 28 -12.58 -20.38 18.95
C LYS A 28 -12.29 -21.21 17.69
N GLU A 29 -11.26 -20.86 16.93
CA GLU A 29 -10.81 -21.56 15.72
C GLU A 29 -10.49 -23.04 16.02
N HIS A 30 -9.85 -23.33 17.15
CA HIS A 30 -9.61 -24.72 17.59
C HIS A 30 -10.91 -25.44 17.99
N GLN A 31 -11.90 -24.74 18.56
CA GLN A 31 -13.21 -25.31 18.90
C GLN A 31 -14.11 -25.54 17.68
N GLU A 32 -13.98 -24.70 16.64
CA GLU A 32 -14.77 -24.78 15.40
C GLU A 32 -14.19 -25.84 14.44
N CYS A 33 -12.87 -25.93 14.30
CA CYS A 33 -12.21 -26.91 13.42
C CYS A 33 -11.98 -28.28 14.09
N GLY A 34 -11.72 -28.32 15.41
CA GLY A 34 -11.38 -29.55 16.14
C GLY A 34 -9.97 -30.12 15.90
N GLU A 35 -9.22 -29.54 14.95
CA GLU A 35 -7.85 -29.92 14.59
C GLU A 35 -6.82 -28.99 15.27
N PRO A 36 -5.52 -29.38 15.37
CA PRO A 36 -4.47 -28.50 15.88
C PRO A 36 -4.29 -27.25 15.00
N ILE A 37 -4.03 -26.10 15.63
CA ILE A 37 -3.77 -24.84 14.91
C ILE A 37 -2.41 -24.91 14.20
N THR A 38 -2.42 -24.58 12.91
CA THR A 38 -1.28 -24.63 11.98
C THR A 38 -0.85 -23.23 11.51
N ASP A 39 0.28 -23.15 10.78
CA ASP A 39 0.95 -21.89 10.38
C ASP A 39 0.19 -21.01 9.37
N ASP A 40 -0.89 -21.51 8.78
CA ASP A 40 -1.84 -20.79 7.92
C ASP A 40 -2.92 -20.02 8.72
N SER A 41 -3.05 -20.25 10.03
CA SER A 41 -4.00 -19.55 10.89
C SER A 41 -3.74 -18.04 10.97
N SER A 42 -4.65 -17.23 10.41
CA SER A 42 -4.54 -15.76 10.50
C SER A 42 -4.62 -15.24 11.94
N SER A 43 -5.30 -15.97 12.84
CA SER A 43 -5.36 -15.72 14.27
C SER A 43 -4.00 -15.94 14.95
N LEU A 44 -3.30 -17.02 14.57
CA LEU A 44 -1.92 -17.30 15.01
C LEU A 44 -0.94 -16.22 14.55
N HIS A 45 -1.08 -15.73 13.32
CA HIS A 45 -0.28 -14.60 12.82
C HIS A 45 -0.50 -13.34 13.63
N LYS A 46 -1.76 -12.94 13.83
CA LYS A 46 -2.13 -11.81 14.70
C LYS A 46 -1.52 -11.99 16.09
N PHE A 47 -1.59 -13.19 16.66
CA PHE A 47 -1.00 -13.51 17.96
C PHE A 47 0.53 -13.30 17.99
N PHE A 48 1.27 -13.89 17.05
CA PHE A 48 2.74 -13.81 17.01
C PHE A 48 3.25 -12.37 16.93
N TYR A 49 2.75 -11.55 16.00
CA TYR A 49 3.20 -10.15 15.87
C TYR A 49 2.86 -9.30 17.09
N LYS A 50 1.71 -9.52 17.75
CA LYS A 50 1.33 -8.76 18.95
C LYS A 50 2.17 -9.17 20.16
N LEU A 51 2.49 -10.45 20.31
CA LEU A 51 3.38 -10.92 21.37
C LEU A 51 4.83 -10.44 21.14
N GLU A 52 5.33 -10.51 19.91
CA GLU A 52 6.66 -9.99 19.55
C GLU A 52 6.78 -8.48 19.81
N TYR A 53 5.76 -7.70 19.42
CA TYR A 53 5.71 -6.26 19.73
C TYR A 53 5.81 -6.01 21.23
N LEU A 54 5.05 -6.72 22.08
CA LEU A 54 5.12 -6.55 23.53
C LEU A 54 6.49 -6.96 24.10
N LEU A 55 7.10 -8.03 23.56
CA LEU A 55 8.44 -8.50 23.94
C LEU A 55 9.56 -7.51 23.55
N GLN A 56 9.34 -6.67 22.54
CA GLN A 56 10.25 -5.58 22.14
C GLN A 56 9.87 -4.21 22.74
N PHE A 57 8.63 -4.03 23.23
CA PHE A 57 8.15 -2.75 23.75
C PHE A 57 8.91 -2.31 25.01
N ASP A 58 9.49 -1.11 24.94
CA ASP A 58 10.30 -0.51 26.01
C ASP A 58 11.51 -1.40 26.42
N GLN A 59 11.97 -2.29 25.53
CA GLN A 59 13.16 -3.12 25.72
C GLN A 59 14.44 -2.26 25.65
N LYS A 60 15.42 -2.56 26.51
CA LYS A 60 16.74 -1.92 26.52
C LYS A 60 17.61 -2.54 25.44
N GLU A 61 18.09 -1.71 24.51
CA GLU A 61 19.04 -2.16 23.50
C GLU A 61 20.32 -2.73 24.14
N LYS A 62 20.76 -3.89 23.64
CA LYS A 62 21.97 -4.59 24.08
C LYS A 62 22.65 -5.25 22.89
N THR A 63 23.97 -5.33 22.93
CA THR A 63 24.78 -6.03 21.92
C THR A 63 25.67 -7.09 22.58
N THR A 64 26.20 -8.01 21.77
CA THR A 64 27.33 -8.87 22.18
C THR A 64 28.65 -8.10 22.08
N PHE A 65 29.74 -8.66 22.62
CA PHE A 65 31.09 -8.10 22.44
C PHE A 65 31.51 -8.01 20.95
N LEU A 66 30.88 -8.78 20.07
CA LEU A 66 31.09 -8.76 18.61
C LEU A 66 30.07 -7.87 17.87
N GLY A 67 29.39 -6.97 18.59
CA GLY A 67 28.46 -5.98 18.01
C GLY A 67 27.09 -6.53 17.58
N GLN A 68 26.86 -7.84 17.62
CA GLN A 68 25.55 -8.41 17.26
C GLN A 68 24.47 -7.94 18.23
N ARG A 69 23.36 -7.39 17.69
CA ARG A 69 22.20 -7.00 18.48
C ARG A 69 21.56 -8.21 19.15
N LYS A 70 21.29 -8.07 20.46
CA LYS A 70 20.50 -9.01 21.25
C LYS A 70 19.03 -8.61 21.22
N ASP A 71 18.14 -9.55 21.52
CA ASP A 71 16.69 -9.32 21.59
C ASP A 71 16.04 -10.22 22.68
N TYR A 72 14.72 -10.32 22.72
CA TYR A 72 13.95 -11.02 23.76
C TYR A 72 14.33 -12.52 23.96
N TRP A 73 14.96 -13.16 22.97
CA TRP A 73 15.62 -14.47 23.11
C TRP A 73 16.75 -14.49 24.15
N ASP A 74 17.57 -13.45 24.19
CA ASP A 74 18.65 -13.32 25.16
C ASP A 74 18.09 -13.05 26.57
N TYR A 75 16.98 -12.31 26.67
CA TYR A 75 16.20 -12.16 27.91
C TYR A 75 15.66 -13.52 28.40
N PHE A 76 15.05 -14.32 27.52
CA PHE A 76 14.61 -15.68 27.86
C PHE A 76 15.79 -16.58 28.30
N CYS A 77 16.95 -16.45 27.65
CA CYS A 77 18.18 -17.13 28.09
C CYS A 77 18.58 -16.70 29.51
N ASP A 78 18.70 -15.40 29.79
CA ASP A 78 19.13 -14.88 31.09
C ASP A 78 18.19 -15.26 32.24
N CYS A 79 16.88 -15.33 31.96
CA CYS A 79 15.85 -15.81 32.90
C CYS A 79 15.91 -17.32 33.12
N LEU A 80 15.90 -18.13 32.05
CA LEU A 80 15.57 -19.55 32.11
C LEU A 80 16.78 -20.49 32.21
N ILE A 81 17.99 -20.08 31.81
CA ILE A 81 19.19 -20.94 31.85
C ILE A 81 19.50 -21.48 33.25
N LYS A 82 19.16 -20.71 34.30
CA LYS A 82 19.41 -21.06 35.70
C LYS A 82 18.32 -21.93 36.34
N LEU A 83 17.18 -22.13 35.66
CA LEU A 83 16.04 -22.88 36.16
C LEU A 83 16.06 -24.33 35.65
N LYS A 84 16.24 -25.29 36.56
CA LYS A 84 16.19 -26.72 36.23
C LYS A 84 14.78 -27.12 35.80
N GLY A 85 14.64 -27.67 34.59
CA GLY A 85 13.37 -28.11 34.01
C GLY A 85 12.70 -27.11 33.05
N ALA A 86 13.07 -25.83 33.08
CA ALA A 86 12.56 -24.82 32.14
C ALA A 86 13.44 -24.64 30.87
N ASN A 87 14.59 -25.31 30.83
CA ASN A 87 15.62 -25.07 29.80
C ASN A 87 15.62 -26.05 28.62
N ASP A 88 14.58 -26.88 28.46
CA ASP A 88 14.43 -27.79 27.30
C ASP A 88 14.33 -27.00 25.99
N GLY A 89 13.41 -26.04 25.90
CA GLY A 89 13.27 -25.18 24.71
C GLY A 89 14.52 -24.33 24.41
N ILE A 90 15.21 -23.87 25.46
CA ILE A 90 16.47 -23.14 25.32
C ILE A 90 17.58 -24.04 24.74
N ARG A 91 17.61 -25.33 25.10
CA ARG A 91 18.52 -26.32 24.50
C ARG A 91 18.11 -26.68 23.07
N PHE A 92 16.82 -26.88 22.83
CA PHE A 92 16.27 -27.20 21.51
C PHE A 92 16.58 -26.10 20.48
N VAL A 93 16.24 -24.83 20.77
CA VAL A 93 16.52 -23.72 19.84
C VAL A 93 18.02 -23.51 19.61
N LYS A 94 18.87 -23.82 20.60
CA LYS A 94 20.34 -23.80 20.44
C LYS A 94 20.90 -24.96 19.62
N SER A 95 20.11 -25.99 19.30
CA SER A 95 20.47 -27.06 18.34
C SER A 95 19.92 -26.83 16.93
N ILE A 96 19.51 -25.59 16.61
CA ILE A 96 19.06 -25.16 15.28
C ILE A 96 20.17 -24.30 14.63
N PRO A 97 21.18 -24.89 13.96
CA PRO A 97 22.21 -24.14 13.23
C PRO A 97 21.66 -23.27 12.10
N GLU A 98 20.44 -23.54 11.64
CA GLU A 98 19.74 -22.75 10.64
C GLU A 98 19.47 -21.30 11.09
N LEU A 99 19.29 -21.08 12.41
CA LEU A 99 18.96 -19.78 12.98
C LEU A 99 20.22 -19.01 13.39
N LYS A 100 20.44 -17.84 12.81
CA LYS A 100 21.65 -17.01 12.94
C LYS A 100 21.43 -15.86 13.91
N THR A 101 20.30 -15.17 13.86
CA THR A 101 20.01 -13.99 14.72
C THR A 101 19.53 -14.38 16.13
N SER A 102 19.41 -13.40 17.03
CA SER A 102 18.65 -13.58 18.28
C SER A 102 17.13 -13.50 18.05
N LEU A 103 16.66 -12.74 17.05
CA LEU A 103 15.24 -12.58 16.75
C LEU A 103 14.62 -13.91 16.32
N GLY A 104 15.16 -14.56 15.28
CA GLY A 104 14.66 -15.85 14.79
C GLY A 104 14.74 -16.98 15.81
N LYS A 105 15.74 -16.95 16.71
CA LYS A 105 15.78 -17.85 17.88
C LYS A 105 14.67 -17.56 18.89
N GLY A 106 14.32 -16.28 19.09
CA GLY A 106 13.16 -15.87 19.88
C GLY A 106 11.86 -16.41 19.30
N ARG A 107 11.65 -16.24 17.99
CA ARG A 107 10.49 -16.76 17.27
C ARG A 107 10.38 -18.27 17.36
N ALA A 108 11.47 -18.99 17.12
CA ALA A 108 11.53 -20.45 17.27
C ALA A 108 11.23 -20.92 18.69
N PHE A 109 11.63 -20.15 19.72
CA PHE A 109 11.34 -20.46 21.11
C PHE A 109 9.85 -20.26 21.46
N VAL A 110 9.23 -19.19 20.98
CA VAL A 110 7.77 -18.97 21.14
C VAL A 110 6.98 -20.10 20.48
N ARG A 111 7.34 -20.47 19.24
CA ARG A 111 6.73 -21.60 18.50
C ARG A 111 6.87 -22.92 19.25
N TYR A 112 8.09 -23.25 19.69
CA TYR A 112 8.35 -24.42 20.53
C TYR A 112 7.45 -24.43 21.79
N SER A 113 7.30 -23.29 22.46
CA SER A 113 6.51 -23.16 23.69
C SER A 113 5.00 -23.27 23.48
N LEU A 114 4.47 -22.97 22.29
CA LEU A 114 3.08 -23.26 21.90
C LEU A 114 2.86 -24.77 21.71
N VAL A 115 3.67 -25.42 20.86
CA VAL A 115 3.59 -26.88 20.59
C VAL A 115 3.67 -27.70 21.89
N HIS A 116 4.44 -27.23 22.88
CA HIS A 116 4.62 -27.90 24.17
C HIS A 116 3.64 -27.44 25.26
N GLN A 117 2.65 -26.59 24.96
CA GLN A 117 1.64 -26.04 25.89
C GLN A 117 2.25 -25.46 27.17
N ARG A 118 3.24 -24.56 27.00
CA ARG A 118 4.04 -23.97 28.09
C ARG A 118 4.30 -22.47 27.95
N LEU A 119 3.73 -21.80 26.95
CA LEU A 119 4.07 -20.39 26.67
C LEU A 119 3.73 -19.48 27.86
N ALA A 120 2.54 -19.64 28.46
CA ALA A 120 2.16 -18.92 29.66
C ALA A 120 3.13 -19.14 30.82
N ASP A 121 3.39 -20.40 31.20
CA ASP A 121 4.28 -20.75 32.31
C ASP A 121 5.73 -20.28 32.10
N THR A 122 6.18 -20.30 30.86
CA THR A 122 7.53 -19.86 30.46
C THR A 122 7.67 -18.34 30.59
N LEU A 123 6.70 -17.59 30.07
CA LEU A 123 6.68 -16.13 30.18
C LEU A 123 6.44 -15.67 31.63
N GLN A 124 5.59 -16.36 32.38
CA GLN A 124 5.38 -16.10 33.80
C GLN A 124 6.68 -16.26 34.60
N GLN A 125 7.45 -17.32 34.36
CA GLN A 125 8.77 -17.52 34.99
C GLN A 125 9.78 -16.42 34.63
N CYS A 126 9.75 -15.91 33.39
CA CYS A 126 10.55 -14.76 32.99
C CYS A 126 10.13 -13.49 33.75
N PHE A 127 8.85 -13.13 33.77
CA PHE A 127 8.38 -11.88 34.37
C PHE A 127 8.44 -11.88 35.90
N ILE A 128 8.27 -13.04 36.56
CA ILE A 128 8.51 -13.21 38.02
C ILE A 128 9.96 -12.86 38.39
N ASN A 129 10.92 -13.06 37.48
CA ASN A 129 12.30 -12.61 37.66
C ASN A 129 12.40 -11.09 37.42
N GLN A 130 11.79 -10.31 38.33
CA GLN A 130 11.70 -8.86 38.24
C GLN A 130 13.09 -8.20 38.13
N LYS A 131 14.13 -8.78 38.73
CA LYS A 131 15.51 -8.31 38.58
C LYS A 131 15.97 -8.36 37.12
N VAL A 132 16.01 -9.54 36.51
CA VAL A 132 16.46 -9.69 35.12
C VAL A 132 15.53 -8.93 34.16
N THR A 133 14.23 -8.92 34.43
CA THR A 133 13.27 -8.11 33.65
C THR A 133 13.57 -6.62 33.76
N SER A 134 13.95 -6.09 34.93
CA SER A 134 14.37 -4.70 35.09
C SER A 134 15.74 -4.39 34.48
N ASP A 135 16.64 -5.38 34.37
CA ASP A 135 17.90 -5.24 33.63
C ASP A 135 17.64 -5.17 32.10
N TRP A 136 16.55 -5.76 31.62
CA TRP A 136 16.20 -5.88 30.20
C TRP A 136 15.16 -4.87 29.67
N TYR A 137 14.30 -4.30 30.52
CA TYR A 137 13.23 -3.38 30.12
C TYR A 137 13.28 -2.04 30.87
N TYR A 138 12.77 -0.99 30.23
CA TYR A 138 12.48 0.32 30.84
C TYR A 138 11.09 0.32 31.51
N ALA A 139 10.77 1.40 32.23
CA ALA A 139 9.69 1.45 33.21
C ALA A 139 8.25 1.51 32.64
N ARG A 140 8.07 1.67 31.32
CA ARG A 140 6.76 1.64 30.65
C ARG A 140 6.43 0.24 30.12
N SER A 141 7.38 -0.69 30.12
CA SER A 141 7.15 -2.09 29.74
C SER A 141 6.02 -2.71 30.58
N PRO A 142 5.05 -3.41 29.95
CA PRO A 142 3.95 -4.05 30.68
C PRO A 142 4.46 -5.07 31.70
N PHE A 143 5.59 -5.73 31.42
CA PHE A 143 6.13 -6.83 32.23
C PHE A 143 6.63 -6.40 33.61
N LEU A 144 6.99 -5.12 33.79
CA LEU A 144 7.36 -4.54 35.08
C LEU A 144 6.15 -4.06 35.88
N THR A 145 4.93 -4.14 35.33
CA THR A 145 3.70 -3.62 35.93
C THR A 145 2.79 -4.79 36.35
N PRO A 146 2.80 -5.24 37.63
CA PRO A 146 2.29 -6.56 38.01
C PRO A 146 0.83 -6.87 37.63
N HIS A 147 -0.04 -5.86 37.58
CA HIS A 147 -1.44 -6.05 37.17
C HIS A 147 -1.58 -6.29 35.66
N ILE A 148 -0.76 -5.64 34.83
CA ILE A 148 -0.72 -5.86 33.38
C ILE A 148 -0.02 -7.19 33.07
N THR A 149 1.08 -7.49 33.76
CA THR A 149 1.75 -8.80 33.67
C THR A 149 0.80 -9.94 33.98
N ALA A 150 0.01 -9.83 35.05
CA ALA A 150 -0.99 -10.84 35.41
C ALA A 150 -2.10 -10.97 34.37
N ASP A 151 -2.63 -9.86 33.85
CA ASP A 151 -3.68 -9.86 32.83
C ASP A 151 -3.24 -10.54 31.52
N ILE A 152 -2.04 -10.21 31.02
CA ILE A 152 -1.45 -10.85 29.83
C ILE A 152 -1.25 -12.36 30.07
N ILE A 153 -0.69 -12.74 31.22
CA ILE A 153 -0.42 -14.16 31.55
C ILE A 153 -1.72 -14.96 31.73
N ASN A 154 -2.76 -14.38 32.32
CA ASN A 154 -4.05 -15.05 32.49
C ASN A 154 -4.69 -15.42 31.14
N HIS A 155 -4.68 -14.52 30.16
CA HIS A 155 -5.16 -14.83 28.81
C HIS A 155 -4.27 -15.86 28.12
N LEU A 156 -2.94 -15.75 28.22
CA LEU A 156 -2.02 -16.74 27.64
C LEU A 156 -2.22 -18.16 28.18
N TYR A 157 -2.80 -18.33 29.38
CA TYR A 157 -3.14 -19.66 29.91
C TYR A 157 -4.28 -20.35 29.17
N GLU A 158 -5.10 -19.63 28.40
CA GLU A 158 -6.13 -20.24 27.53
C GLU A 158 -5.48 -21.06 26.41
N LEU A 159 -4.36 -20.58 25.86
CA LEU A 159 -3.57 -21.27 24.83
C LEU A 159 -3.00 -22.63 25.29
N ASN A 160 -2.79 -22.85 26.59
CA ASN A 160 -2.33 -24.14 27.11
C ASN A 160 -3.41 -25.25 26.92
N GLN A 161 -4.65 -24.91 26.56
CA GLN A 161 -5.71 -25.88 26.22
C GLN A 161 -5.78 -26.18 24.71
N ILE A 162 -5.13 -25.37 23.88
CA ILE A 162 -5.13 -25.49 22.41
C ILE A 162 -3.98 -26.41 21.97
N GLN A 163 -4.20 -27.21 20.92
CA GLN A 163 -3.12 -27.95 20.25
C GLN A 163 -2.57 -27.14 19.08
N PHE A 164 -1.24 -27.12 18.91
CA PHE A 164 -0.56 -26.41 17.82
C PHE A 164 0.39 -27.35 17.08
N ASP A 165 0.29 -27.41 15.76
CA ASP A 165 1.28 -28.06 14.89
C ASP A 165 2.04 -27.00 14.08
N VAL A 166 2.98 -26.33 14.75
CA VAL A 166 3.72 -25.18 14.22
C VAL A 166 5.22 -25.46 14.22
N ALA A 167 5.78 -25.77 13.05
CA ALA A 167 7.13 -26.30 12.95
C ALA A 167 8.18 -25.24 13.37
N ALA A 168 9.02 -25.57 14.36
CA ALA A 168 10.13 -24.71 14.81
C ALA A 168 11.39 -24.80 13.91
N ARG A 169 11.26 -25.44 12.74
CA ARG A 169 12.28 -25.61 11.69
C ARG A 169 11.60 -25.51 10.31
N GLY A 170 12.40 -25.38 9.25
CA GLY A 170 11.89 -25.37 7.86
C GLY A 170 11.42 -24.00 7.35
N TYR A 171 11.58 -22.94 8.12
CA TYR A 171 11.28 -21.56 7.72
C TYR A 171 12.42 -20.63 8.15
N ASP A 172 12.62 -19.53 7.41
CA ASP A 172 13.62 -18.51 7.74
C ASP A 172 13.07 -17.53 8.78
N LEU A 173 13.04 -17.99 10.03
CA LEU A 173 12.55 -17.20 11.17
C LEU A 173 13.46 -16.00 11.49
N ASP A 174 14.69 -15.94 10.97
CA ASP A 174 15.53 -14.74 11.07
C ASP A 174 14.96 -13.58 10.23
N ALA A 175 14.23 -13.89 9.16
CA ALA A 175 13.48 -12.91 8.36
C ALA A 175 12.12 -12.61 8.99
N ASP A 176 11.17 -13.56 8.94
CA ASP A 176 9.77 -13.30 9.33
C ASP A 176 9.02 -14.51 9.91
N TRP A 177 7.75 -14.33 10.29
CA TRP A 177 6.87 -15.38 10.79
C TRP A 177 6.30 -16.26 9.64
N PRO A 178 6.14 -17.60 9.82
CA PRO A 178 5.75 -18.50 8.72
C PRO A 178 4.28 -18.36 8.30
N THR A 179 4.01 -17.84 7.10
CA THR A 179 2.67 -17.46 6.62
C THR A 179 1.78 -18.61 6.10
N PHE A 180 2.25 -19.85 6.17
CA PHE A 180 1.55 -21.03 5.65
C PHE A 180 2.08 -22.31 6.31
N ALA A 181 1.27 -23.35 6.38
CA ALA A 181 1.68 -24.67 6.86
C ALA A 181 2.37 -25.51 5.76
N ARG A 182 3.51 -26.12 6.08
CA ARG A 182 4.08 -27.22 5.28
C ARG A 182 3.30 -28.50 5.57
N ARG A 183 2.61 -29.06 4.57
CA ARG A 183 1.97 -30.38 4.69
C ARG A 183 3.03 -31.45 4.98
N THR A 184 2.96 -32.08 6.14
CA THR A 184 3.73 -33.30 6.42
C THR A 184 3.05 -34.48 5.72
N LEU A 185 3.45 -34.78 4.48
CA LEU A 185 2.89 -35.88 3.67
C LEU A 185 3.33 -37.27 4.19
N GLY A 186 2.87 -37.63 5.37
CA GLY A 186 2.89 -39.01 5.87
C GLY A 186 1.74 -39.81 5.27
N ALA A 187 2.05 -40.76 4.38
CA ALA A 187 1.02 -41.55 3.70
C ALA A 187 0.23 -42.46 4.66
N ALA A 188 -1.10 -42.40 4.54
CA ALA A 188 -2.09 -43.38 4.98
C ALA A 188 -1.81 -44.16 6.29
N SER A 189 -2.21 -43.61 7.42
CA SER A 189 -2.57 -44.42 8.60
C SER A 189 -3.88 -43.92 9.21
N SER A 190 -4.79 -44.83 9.55
CA SER A 190 -6.14 -44.50 10.01
C SER A 190 -6.13 -43.92 11.43
N ALA A 191 -7.06 -43.00 11.69
CA ALA A 191 -7.07 -42.18 12.91
C ALA A 191 -7.39 -42.98 14.19
N HIS A 192 -6.37 -43.55 14.85
CA HIS A 192 -6.41 -43.93 16.26
C HIS A 192 -5.06 -43.68 16.96
N LEU A 193 -5.12 -43.10 18.17
CA LEU A 193 -3.99 -42.82 19.08
C LEU A 193 -2.92 -41.82 18.59
N TRP A 194 -3.32 -40.56 18.34
CA TRP A 194 -2.48 -39.46 18.83
C TRP A 194 -2.44 -39.54 20.36
N LYS A 195 -1.25 -39.68 20.95
CA LYS A 195 -1.03 -39.74 22.41
C LYS A 195 -0.36 -38.46 22.88
N PRO A 196 -0.95 -37.69 23.83
CA PRO A 196 -0.31 -36.49 24.35
C PRO A 196 0.95 -36.86 25.15
N LEU A 197 2.05 -36.13 24.90
CA LEU A 197 3.37 -36.42 25.48
C LEU A 197 3.49 -35.94 26.94
N SER A 198 2.72 -36.56 27.83
CA SER A 198 2.60 -36.15 29.22
C SER A 198 3.83 -36.48 30.06
N ARG A 199 4.47 -35.42 30.59
CA ARG A 199 5.32 -35.38 31.80
C ARG A 199 6.53 -36.33 31.85
N CYS A 200 7.68 -35.77 31.44
CA CYS A 200 9.02 -36.06 31.99
C CYS A 200 9.55 -37.50 31.87
N SER A 201 10.32 -37.76 30.79
CA SER A 201 11.42 -38.73 30.78
C SER A 201 12.60 -38.19 29.97
N SER A 202 13.82 -38.68 30.24
CA SER A 202 15.07 -38.11 29.74
C SER A 202 15.42 -38.56 28.31
N ILE A 203 16.24 -37.75 27.63
CA ILE A 203 16.62 -37.85 26.20
C ILE A 203 17.43 -39.12 25.83
N ASN A 204 17.77 -39.99 26.79
CA ASN A 204 18.72 -41.10 26.61
C ASN A 204 18.14 -42.37 25.93
N SER A 205 16.97 -42.31 25.29
CA SER A 205 16.25 -43.50 24.78
C SER A 205 16.04 -43.54 23.26
N LEU A 206 16.71 -42.67 22.48
CA LEU A 206 16.61 -42.63 21.01
C LEU A 206 17.92 -43.00 20.27
N ILE A 207 18.92 -43.58 20.96
CA ILE A 207 20.17 -44.04 20.35
C ILE A 207 20.46 -45.48 20.81
N SER A 208 19.67 -46.44 20.34
CA SER A 208 19.98 -47.89 20.37
C SER A 208 19.01 -48.67 19.47
N SER A 209 19.57 -49.57 18.66
CA SER A 209 18.93 -50.63 17.82
C SER A 209 19.06 -50.46 16.30
N THR A 210 20.29 -50.58 15.79
CA THR A 210 20.53 -50.95 14.39
C THR A 210 20.31 -52.46 14.21
N SER A 211 19.44 -52.84 13.27
CA SER A 211 19.45 -54.08 12.46
C SER A 211 20.10 -55.37 13.03
N HIS A 212 19.29 -56.42 13.28
CA HIS A 212 19.54 -57.76 12.72
C HIS A 212 18.40 -58.78 12.92
N SER A 213 18.37 -59.77 12.01
CA SER A 213 17.85 -61.14 12.11
C SER A 213 16.36 -61.48 11.90
N GLN A 214 16.20 -62.28 10.83
CA GLN A 214 15.39 -63.52 10.72
C GLN A 214 13.85 -63.44 10.67
N ALA A 215 13.32 -64.16 9.67
CA ALA A 215 11.92 -64.55 9.58
C ALA A 215 11.73 -65.98 10.10
N GLN A 216 10.57 -66.28 10.68
CA GLN A 216 9.77 -67.46 10.34
C GLN A 216 8.34 -67.37 10.87
N GLU A 217 7.41 -67.96 10.11
CA GLU A 217 6.13 -68.58 10.52
C GLU A 217 5.03 -67.81 11.31
N GLY A 218 3.78 -68.07 10.90
CA GLY A 218 2.81 -68.57 11.89
C GLY A 218 1.39 -68.00 11.92
N LEU A 219 0.62 -68.16 10.82
CA LEU A 219 -0.85 -68.30 10.75
C LEU A 219 -1.71 -68.12 12.03
N LEU A 220 -2.82 -67.38 11.91
CA LEU A 220 -4.19 -67.97 11.95
C LEU A 220 -5.30 -66.94 11.62
N ILE A 221 -6.39 -67.42 11.01
CA ILE A 221 -7.63 -66.69 10.67
C ILE A 221 -8.79 -67.33 11.48
N PRO A 222 -9.82 -66.58 11.94
CA PRO A 222 -11.09 -66.49 11.21
C PRO A 222 -11.68 -65.04 11.20
N ASP A 223 -12.25 -64.48 10.12
CA ASP A 223 -13.27 -64.96 9.17
C ASP A 223 -14.72 -64.95 9.72
N LEU A 224 -15.58 -64.02 9.25
CA LEU A 224 -16.80 -64.31 8.44
C LEU A 224 -17.68 -63.06 8.09
N SER A 225 -18.08 -62.96 6.81
CA SER A 225 -19.33 -62.38 6.23
C SER A 225 -19.89 -60.97 6.58
N GLN A 226 -19.68 -60.01 5.67
CA GLN A 226 -20.64 -59.55 4.63
C GLN A 226 -22.05 -59.01 4.99
N SER A 227 -22.40 -57.78 4.54
CA SER A 227 -23.26 -57.49 3.34
C SER A 227 -23.86 -56.05 3.28
N LEU A 228 -24.26 -55.62 2.07
CA LEU A 228 -25.06 -54.42 1.67
C LEU A 228 -24.44 -53.02 1.99
N LEU A 229 -24.09 -52.12 1.06
CA LEU A 229 -24.37 -51.81 -0.37
C LEU A 229 -25.51 -50.78 -0.64
N GLY A 230 -25.16 -49.75 -1.42
CA GLY A 230 -26.01 -48.67 -1.95
C GLY A 230 -25.60 -47.28 -1.40
N GLU A 231 -25.57 -46.18 -2.18
CA GLU A 231 -25.61 -45.98 -3.63
C GLU A 231 -25.22 -44.50 -3.94
N LEU A 232 -25.15 -44.08 -5.22
CA LEU A 232 -24.61 -42.79 -5.73
C LEU A 232 -23.08 -42.60 -5.57
N GLY A 233 -22.37 -41.94 -6.51
CA GLY A 233 -22.82 -41.48 -7.83
C GLY A 233 -21.86 -40.49 -8.52
N ASN A 234 -20.97 -41.02 -9.38
CA ASN A 234 -20.20 -40.38 -10.47
C ASN A 234 -19.91 -38.87 -10.43
N LEU A 235 -18.62 -38.52 -10.44
CA LEU A 235 -17.95 -37.89 -11.58
C LEU A 235 -16.43 -38.18 -11.51
N ALA A 236 -15.71 -38.10 -12.62
CA ALA A 236 -14.34 -38.61 -12.73
C ALA A 236 -13.48 -37.82 -13.72
N GLU A 237 -12.18 -37.70 -13.43
CA GLU A 237 -11.06 -37.44 -14.35
C GLU A 237 -9.74 -37.91 -13.65
N PRO A 238 -8.60 -38.11 -14.35
CA PRO A 238 -8.03 -39.47 -14.34
C PRO A 238 -6.51 -39.58 -14.06
N SER A 239 -6.00 -40.81 -14.21
CA SER A 239 -4.60 -41.15 -14.51
C SER A 239 -3.56 -41.15 -13.39
N SER A 240 -3.65 -42.14 -12.50
CA SER A 240 -2.48 -42.76 -11.85
C SER A 240 -2.51 -44.30 -11.81
N CYS A 241 -3.50 -44.93 -12.48
CA CYS A 241 -3.88 -46.32 -12.20
C CYS A 241 -3.14 -47.43 -12.98
N SER A 242 -2.47 -47.10 -14.11
CA SER A 242 -1.93 -48.11 -15.03
C SER A 242 -0.91 -49.06 -14.40
N VAL A 243 -0.03 -48.57 -13.52
CA VAL A 243 1.00 -49.39 -12.86
C VAL A 243 0.38 -50.40 -11.89
N ALA A 244 -0.65 -49.99 -11.14
CA ALA A 244 -1.33 -50.86 -10.18
C ALA A 244 -2.20 -51.94 -10.87
N GLU A 245 -2.77 -51.63 -12.04
CA GLU A 245 -3.55 -52.58 -12.82
C GLU A 245 -2.66 -53.56 -13.59
N ASN A 246 -1.54 -53.11 -14.16
CA ASN A 246 -0.55 -54.00 -14.79
C ASN A 246 0.04 -55.00 -13.78
N LEU A 247 0.42 -54.54 -12.57
CA LEU A 247 0.92 -55.42 -11.52
C LEU A 247 -0.13 -56.43 -11.02
N ARG A 248 -1.41 -56.07 -11.02
CA ARG A 248 -2.50 -57.02 -10.74
C ARG A 248 -2.66 -58.04 -11.86
N PHE A 249 -2.63 -57.62 -13.12
CA PHE A 249 -2.76 -58.51 -14.26
C PHE A 249 -1.59 -59.50 -14.37
N GLU A 250 -0.36 -59.07 -14.07
CA GLU A 250 0.79 -59.96 -13.97
C GLU A 250 0.68 -60.94 -12.78
N LEU A 251 0.18 -60.50 -11.62
CA LEU A 251 -0.04 -61.37 -10.46
C LEU A 251 -1.12 -62.42 -10.73
N ASP A 252 -2.26 -62.02 -11.29
CA ASP A 252 -3.35 -62.93 -11.69
C ASP A 252 -2.89 -63.94 -12.75
N GLN A 253 -2.09 -63.49 -13.74
CA GLN A 253 -1.51 -64.37 -14.75
C GLN A 253 -0.46 -65.33 -14.16
N SER A 254 0.30 -64.88 -13.16
CA SER A 254 1.27 -65.72 -12.43
C SER A 254 0.55 -66.80 -11.61
N GLU A 255 -0.52 -66.45 -10.88
CA GLU A 255 -1.36 -67.42 -10.18
C GLU A 255 -2.02 -68.42 -11.13
N LEU A 256 -2.49 -67.97 -12.30
CA LEU A 256 -3.05 -68.86 -13.33
C LEU A 256 -2.01 -69.88 -13.81
N ARG A 257 -0.81 -69.43 -14.18
CA ARG A 257 0.30 -70.33 -14.57
C ARG A 257 0.70 -71.27 -13.43
N GLN A 258 0.71 -70.81 -12.17
CA GLN A 258 1.01 -71.65 -11.02
C GLN A 258 -0.05 -72.73 -10.80
N ARG A 259 -1.33 -72.42 -11.02
CA ARG A 259 -2.44 -73.40 -10.97
C ARG A 259 -2.36 -74.39 -12.13
N GLU A 260 -2.08 -73.95 -13.36
CA GLU A 260 -1.88 -74.82 -14.52
C GLU A 260 -0.69 -75.78 -14.33
N LEU A 261 0.45 -75.28 -13.83
CA LEU A 261 1.60 -76.10 -13.47
C LEU A 261 1.26 -77.11 -12.36
N SER A 262 0.48 -76.71 -11.36
CA SER A 262 0.04 -77.60 -10.28
C SER A 262 -0.87 -78.73 -10.78
N VAL A 263 -1.77 -78.45 -11.73
CA VAL A 263 -2.58 -79.48 -12.42
C VAL A 263 -1.69 -80.39 -13.25
N ARG A 264 -0.72 -79.83 -14.00
CA ARG A 264 0.19 -80.61 -14.84
C ARG A 264 1.08 -81.55 -14.01
N VAL A 265 1.50 -81.14 -12.82
CA VAL A 265 2.20 -82.02 -11.86
C VAL A 265 1.28 -83.14 -11.37
N GLN A 266 0.02 -82.85 -11.02
CA GLN A 266 -0.93 -83.91 -10.62
C GLN A 266 -1.23 -84.93 -11.74
N ASP A 267 -1.25 -84.50 -13.00
CA ASP A 267 -1.43 -85.43 -14.13
C ASP A 267 -0.18 -86.27 -14.39
N LEU A 268 1.02 -85.69 -14.26
CA LEU A 268 2.29 -86.44 -14.32
C LEU A 268 2.43 -87.44 -13.14
N ASP A 269 1.94 -87.10 -11.95
CA ASP A 269 1.88 -88.02 -10.80
C ASP A 269 0.91 -89.19 -11.05
N LYS A 270 -0.19 -88.98 -11.80
CA LYS A 270 -1.08 -90.06 -12.26
C LYS A 270 -0.38 -90.96 -13.27
N GLU A 271 0.21 -90.39 -14.32
CA GLU A 271 0.97 -91.16 -15.33
C GLU A 271 2.10 -91.98 -14.67
N ALA A 272 2.81 -91.40 -13.69
CA ALA A 272 3.83 -92.10 -12.91
C ALA A 272 3.27 -93.21 -12.00
N ALA A 273 2.04 -93.07 -11.49
CA ALA A 273 1.32 -94.13 -10.77
C ALA A 273 0.85 -95.25 -11.70
N GLU A 274 0.34 -94.93 -12.89
CA GLU A 274 -0.09 -95.91 -13.90
C GLU A 274 1.11 -96.70 -14.46
N LEU A 275 2.23 -96.03 -14.76
CA LEU A 275 3.50 -96.66 -15.14
C LEU A 275 4.04 -97.59 -14.03
N LYS A 276 3.92 -97.20 -12.75
CA LYS A 276 4.21 -98.10 -11.61
C LYS A 276 3.28 -99.31 -11.55
N GLY A 277 2.03 -99.17 -11.99
CA GLY A 277 1.09 -100.29 -12.16
C GLY A 277 1.57 -101.26 -13.24
N VAL A 278 1.85 -100.76 -14.45
CA VAL A 278 2.31 -101.58 -15.59
C VAL A 278 3.61 -102.33 -15.28
N VAL A 279 4.59 -101.67 -14.63
CA VAL A 279 5.85 -102.33 -14.20
C VAL A 279 5.58 -103.46 -13.21
N LYS A 280 4.60 -103.30 -12.32
CA LYS A 280 4.24 -104.31 -11.31
C LYS A 280 3.53 -105.53 -11.93
N ASP A 281 2.66 -105.32 -12.91
CA ASP A 281 2.01 -106.41 -13.66
C ASP A 281 3.01 -107.16 -14.54
N LEU A 282 3.98 -106.47 -15.16
CA LEU A 282 5.07 -107.12 -15.90
C LEU A 282 5.98 -107.95 -14.97
N GLN A 283 6.27 -107.50 -13.74
CA GLN A 283 6.94 -108.33 -12.74
C GLN A 283 6.10 -109.54 -12.29
N GLY A 284 4.77 -109.40 -12.26
CA GLY A 284 3.84 -110.51 -12.03
C GLY A 284 3.93 -111.57 -13.14
N GLN A 285 3.87 -111.16 -14.40
CA GLN A 285 3.92 -112.07 -15.55
C GLN A 285 5.28 -112.78 -15.71
N LEU A 286 6.38 -112.10 -15.36
CA LEU A 286 7.72 -112.73 -15.36
C LEU A 286 7.88 -113.83 -14.30
N SER A 287 7.00 -113.86 -13.28
CA SER A 287 7.06 -114.81 -12.17
C SER A 287 6.31 -116.14 -12.43
N SER A 288 5.63 -116.29 -13.58
CA SER A 288 4.75 -117.44 -13.87
C SER A 288 5.21 -118.38 -14.99
N VAL A 289 6.43 -118.22 -15.54
CA VAL A 289 6.90 -118.97 -16.74
C VAL A 289 8.20 -119.76 -16.49
N VAL A 290 8.33 -120.37 -15.29
CA VAL A 290 9.44 -121.31 -14.98
C VAL A 290 8.94 -122.53 -14.19
N SER A 291 8.25 -123.47 -14.85
CA SER A 291 8.07 -124.87 -14.43
C SER A 291 7.33 -125.72 -15.48
N GLY A 292 7.89 -126.86 -15.88
CA GLY A 292 7.24 -127.87 -16.73
C GLY A 292 8.14 -128.37 -17.88
N SER A 293 8.42 -129.68 -17.95
CA SER A 293 9.43 -130.22 -18.87
C SER A 293 9.23 -131.68 -19.34
N ASN A 294 9.60 -131.90 -20.61
CA ASN A 294 10.19 -133.11 -21.23
C ASN A 294 9.37 -134.42 -21.47
N SER A 295 9.98 -135.25 -22.32
CA SER A 295 9.77 -136.70 -22.63
C SER A 295 8.84 -137.04 -23.84
N GLU A 296 9.15 -137.99 -24.75
CA GLU A 296 10.42 -138.69 -25.10
C GLU A 296 10.30 -139.57 -26.38
N THR A 297 11.44 -140.06 -26.93
CA THR A 297 11.63 -141.28 -27.78
C THR A 297 10.97 -141.38 -29.18
N SER A 298 11.42 -142.22 -30.16
CA SER A 298 12.71 -142.88 -30.46
C SER A 298 12.72 -143.38 -31.94
N ASN A 299 13.85 -143.93 -32.43
CA ASN A 299 14.14 -144.13 -33.86
C ASN A 299 13.73 -145.48 -34.51
N GLY A 300 13.17 -145.33 -35.71
CA GLY A 300 13.14 -146.17 -36.93
C GLY A 300 13.82 -147.54 -37.08
N VAL A 301 13.25 -148.34 -37.99
CA VAL A 301 13.93 -149.43 -38.72
C VAL A 301 13.60 -149.32 -40.23
N ASN A 302 14.62 -149.05 -41.05
CA ASN A 302 14.50 -148.96 -42.51
C ASN A 302 14.78 -150.32 -43.18
N HIS A 303 13.83 -150.85 -43.96
CA HIS A 303 14.18 -151.55 -45.22
C HIS A 303 13.08 -151.74 -46.27
N GLN A 304 11.80 -151.46 -45.97
CA GLN A 304 10.71 -151.47 -46.97
C GLN A 304 10.48 -150.11 -47.66
N ILE A 305 11.29 -149.11 -47.36
CA ILE A 305 11.08 -147.71 -47.78
C ILE A 305 11.65 -147.38 -49.17
N ALA A 306 12.60 -148.16 -49.69
CA ALA A 306 13.29 -147.84 -50.96
C ALA A 306 12.33 -147.74 -52.18
N ASP A 307 11.44 -148.72 -52.37
CA ASP A 307 10.46 -148.76 -53.49
C ASP A 307 9.39 -147.65 -53.37
N LEU A 308 9.09 -147.23 -52.14
CA LEU A 308 8.22 -146.09 -51.88
C LEU A 308 8.95 -144.75 -52.05
N HIS A 309 10.26 -144.69 -51.77
CA HIS A 309 11.07 -143.46 -51.89
C HIS A 309 11.17 -142.95 -53.32
N GLU A 310 11.34 -143.80 -54.34
CA GLU A 310 11.42 -143.34 -55.73
C GLU A 310 10.09 -142.71 -56.20
N ARG A 311 8.95 -143.27 -55.77
CA ARG A 311 7.62 -142.71 -56.05
C ARG A 311 7.29 -141.50 -55.18
N LEU A 312 7.79 -141.44 -53.95
CA LEU A 312 7.63 -140.30 -53.06
C LEU A 312 8.45 -139.10 -53.56
N THR A 313 9.75 -139.27 -53.82
CA THR A 313 10.64 -138.22 -54.35
C THR A 313 10.19 -137.66 -55.70
N ALA A 314 9.63 -138.49 -56.59
CA ALA A 314 9.01 -138.02 -57.84
C ALA A 314 7.71 -137.20 -57.64
N SER A 315 7.08 -137.31 -56.47
CA SER A 315 5.93 -136.49 -56.04
C SER A 315 6.36 -135.29 -55.19
N GLU A 316 7.40 -135.43 -54.37
CA GLU A 316 8.00 -134.37 -53.55
C GLU A 316 8.67 -133.33 -54.44
N THR A 317 9.42 -133.72 -55.47
CA THR A 317 10.00 -132.77 -56.44
C THR A 317 8.93 -131.96 -57.17
N LYS A 318 7.78 -132.56 -57.51
CA LYS A 318 6.63 -131.83 -58.08
C LYS A 318 5.90 -130.96 -57.06
N ASN A 319 5.75 -131.42 -55.82
CA ASN A 319 5.19 -130.60 -54.75
C ASN A 319 6.12 -129.42 -54.39
N MET A 320 7.45 -129.61 -54.41
CA MET A 320 8.43 -128.55 -54.18
C MET A 320 8.48 -127.55 -55.35
N ASP A 321 8.35 -127.99 -56.60
CA ASP A 321 8.22 -127.09 -57.76
C ASP A 321 6.91 -126.28 -57.72
N LEU A 322 5.81 -126.88 -57.27
CA LEU A 322 4.54 -126.19 -57.04
C LEU A 322 4.56 -125.29 -55.80
N LEU A 323 5.21 -125.70 -54.71
CA LEU A 323 5.40 -124.88 -53.50
C LEU A 323 6.32 -123.70 -53.77
N SER A 324 7.41 -123.87 -54.53
CA SER A 324 8.28 -122.77 -54.94
C SER A 324 7.54 -121.73 -55.76
N LYS A 325 6.66 -122.17 -56.69
CA LYS A 325 5.83 -121.25 -57.49
C LYS A 325 4.69 -120.61 -56.68
N LEU A 326 4.21 -121.30 -55.65
CA LEU A 326 3.25 -120.74 -54.70
C LEU A 326 3.92 -119.71 -53.80
N ASP A 327 5.13 -119.99 -53.29
CA ASP A 327 5.94 -119.05 -52.51
C ASP A 327 6.37 -117.85 -53.34
N GLU A 328 6.81 -118.01 -54.59
CA GLU A 328 7.09 -116.88 -55.49
C GLU A 328 5.85 -116.01 -55.66
N SER A 329 4.68 -116.59 -55.97
CA SER A 329 3.44 -115.82 -56.15
C SER A 329 2.89 -115.22 -54.85
N LEU A 330 3.11 -115.86 -53.70
CA LEU A 330 2.76 -115.34 -52.38
C LEU A 330 3.74 -114.24 -51.92
N ASN A 331 5.01 -114.32 -52.29
CA ASN A 331 6.03 -113.32 -51.96
C ASN A 331 5.92 -112.09 -52.88
N GLU A 332 5.61 -112.27 -54.17
CA GLU A 332 5.20 -111.19 -55.07
C GLU A 332 3.95 -110.47 -54.54
N LYS A 333 2.90 -111.22 -54.17
CA LYS A 333 1.70 -110.63 -53.55
C LYS A 333 1.97 -110.04 -52.18
N GLY A 334 2.89 -110.61 -51.42
CA GLY A 334 3.37 -110.07 -50.15
C GLY A 334 4.00 -108.69 -50.37
N GLN A 335 4.98 -108.59 -51.26
CA GLN A 335 5.66 -107.33 -51.61
C GLN A 335 4.69 -106.30 -52.21
N GLN A 336 3.74 -106.70 -53.06
CA GLN A 336 2.68 -105.80 -53.51
C GLN A 336 1.79 -105.33 -52.35
N THR A 337 1.41 -106.23 -51.44
CA THR A 337 0.55 -105.90 -50.28
C THR A 337 1.27 -104.96 -49.31
N THR A 338 2.55 -105.21 -49.00
CA THR A 338 3.39 -104.29 -48.22
C THR A 338 3.53 -102.95 -48.94
N SER A 339 3.80 -102.94 -50.25
CA SER A 339 3.87 -101.70 -51.04
C SER A 339 2.56 -100.90 -51.02
N TYR A 340 1.39 -101.56 -51.03
CA TYR A 340 0.10 -100.90 -50.86
C TYR A 340 -0.12 -100.37 -49.44
N TYR A 341 0.31 -101.09 -48.40
CA TYR A 341 0.25 -100.60 -47.02
C TYR A 341 1.21 -99.44 -46.75
N ASP A 342 2.46 -99.51 -47.24
CA ASP A 342 3.43 -98.42 -47.17
C ASP A 342 2.91 -97.18 -47.91
N SER A 343 2.33 -97.36 -49.09
CA SER A 343 1.70 -96.27 -49.86
C SER A 343 0.51 -95.67 -49.10
N ALA A 344 -0.36 -96.50 -48.52
CA ALA A 344 -1.51 -96.04 -47.74
C ALA A 344 -1.08 -95.31 -46.46
N TRP A 345 -0.06 -95.82 -45.77
CA TRP A 345 0.53 -95.19 -44.58
C TRP A 345 1.20 -93.85 -44.92
N LYS A 346 1.92 -93.78 -46.06
CA LYS A 346 2.50 -92.52 -46.55
C LYS A 346 1.43 -91.51 -46.94
N ILE A 347 0.32 -91.95 -47.53
CA ILE A 347 -0.85 -91.08 -47.81
C ILE A 347 -1.48 -90.60 -46.50
N GLN A 348 -1.63 -91.46 -45.48
CA GLN A 348 -2.14 -91.09 -44.16
C GLN A 348 -1.23 -90.05 -43.46
N GLU A 349 0.09 -90.27 -43.49
CA GLU A 349 1.11 -89.35 -42.96
C GLU A 349 1.08 -87.99 -43.67
N LEU A 350 0.94 -87.99 -45.00
CA LEU A 350 0.83 -86.77 -45.80
C LEU A 350 -0.50 -86.04 -45.58
N LEU A 351 -1.60 -86.76 -45.33
CA LEU A 351 -2.91 -86.16 -45.03
C LEU A 351 -2.93 -85.48 -43.66
N GLU A 352 -2.36 -86.09 -42.61
CA GLU A 352 -2.22 -85.38 -41.33
C GLU A 352 -1.23 -84.21 -41.42
N LYS A 353 -0.10 -84.33 -42.13
CA LYS A 353 0.81 -83.19 -42.37
C LYS A 353 0.17 -82.06 -43.18
N LEU A 354 -0.74 -82.38 -44.09
CA LEU A 354 -1.55 -81.37 -44.80
C LEU A 354 -2.53 -80.70 -43.83
N LYS A 355 -3.22 -81.49 -43.00
CA LYS A 355 -4.19 -81.01 -42.01
C LYS A 355 -3.55 -80.12 -40.94
N THR A 356 -2.41 -80.50 -40.36
CA THR A 356 -1.68 -79.63 -39.40
C THR A 356 -1.23 -78.34 -40.08
N ALA A 357 -0.73 -78.39 -41.31
CA ALA A 357 -0.36 -77.20 -42.07
C ALA A 357 -1.57 -76.31 -42.44
N GLU A 358 -2.76 -76.88 -42.66
CA GLU A 358 -4.00 -76.11 -42.84
C GLU A 358 -4.50 -75.49 -41.53
N GLU A 359 -4.39 -76.19 -40.40
CA GLU A 359 -4.70 -75.68 -39.05
C GLU A 359 -3.74 -74.53 -38.67
N GLU A 360 -2.43 -74.71 -38.83
CA GLU A 360 -1.40 -73.66 -38.64
C GLU A 360 -1.65 -72.44 -39.54
N ARG A 361 -1.97 -72.66 -40.82
CA ARG A 361 -2.28 -71.59 -41.78
C ARG A 361 -3.58 -70.85 -41.43
N LEU A 362 -4.56 -71.53 -40.85
CA LEU A 362 -5.78 -70.91 -40.34
C LEU A 362 -5.50 -70.05 -39.10
N GLU A 363 -4.67 -70.53 -38.17
CA GLU A 363 -4.32 -69.76 -36.97
C GLU A 363 -3.48 -68.53 -37.32
N ALA A 364 -2.43 -68.69 -38.14
CA ALA A 364 -1.63 -67.57 -38.65
C ALA A 364 -2.48 -66.54 -39.42
N LYS A 365 -3.57 -66.96 -40.07
CA LYS A 365 -4.54 -66.04 -40.70
C LYS A 365 -5.38 -65.29 -39.66
N LYS A 366 -5.86 -65.94 -38.59
CA LYS A 366 -6.54 -65.25 -37.48
C LYS A 366 -5.62 -64.22 -36.84
N GLU A 367 -4.39 -64.62 -36.48
CA GLU A 367 -3.39 -63.72 -35.89
C GLU A 367 -3.09 -62.51 -36.79
N ALA A 368 -3.07 -62.69 -38.12
CA ALA A 368 -2.91 -61.58 -39.06
C ALA A 368 -4.14 -60.66 -39.07
N GLU A 369 -5.36 -61.22 -38.99
CA GLU A 369 -6.61 -60.45 -38.90
C GLU A 369 -6.80 -59.76 -37.54
N ASP A 370 -6.30 -60.32 -36.44
CA ASP A 370 -6.26 -59.68 -35.12
C ASP A 370 -5.18 -58.61 -35.04
N ARG A 371 -3.98 -58.84 -35.60
CA ARG A 371 -2.94 -57.82 -35.76
C ARG A 371 -3.41 -56.65 -36.63
N ALA A 372 -4.12 -56.92 -37.74
CA ALA A 372 -4.76 -55.89 -38.56
C ALA A 372 -5.80 -55.09 -37.76
N ARG A 373 -6.73 -55.77 -37.07
CA ARG A 373 -7.73 -55.12 -36.20
C ARG A 373 -7.13 -54.40 -35.00
N HIS A 374 -5.90 -54.71 -34.57
CA HIS A 374 -5.19 -53.95 -33.53
C HIS A 374 -4.51 -52.71 -34.11
N SER A 375 -3.81 -52.84 -35.24
CA SER A 375 -3.20 -51.73 -35.98
C SER A 375 -4.23 -50.68 -36.40
N GLU A 376 -5.41 -51.11 -36.88
CA GLU A 376 -6.51 -50.21 -37.24
C GLU A 376 -7.05 -49.43 -36.02
N ARG A 377 -7.18 -50.07 -34.86
CA ARG A 377 -7.56 -49.38 -33.61
C ARG A 377 -6.49 -48.38 -33.14
N LEU A 378 -5.22 -48.74 -33.21
CA LEU A 378 -4.11 -47.83 -32.91
C LEU A 378 -4.08 -46.63 -33.86
N SER A 379 -4.36 -46.84 -35.16
CA SER A 379 -4.46 -45.75 -36.14
C SER A 379 -5.67 -44.84 -35.91
N GLN A 380 -6.78 -45.38 -35.41
CA GLN A 380 -7.95 -44.58 -34.99
C GLN A 380 -7.66 -43.77 -33.71
N GLN A 381 -6.97 -44.35 -32.73
CA GLN A 381 -6.54 -43.65 -31.51
C GLN A 381 -5.51 -42.55 -31.80
N LEU A 382 -4.56 -42.78 -32.71
CA LEU A 382 -3.62 -41.76 -33.18
C LEU A 382 -4.36 -40.57 -33.81
N LYS A 383 -5.33 -40.81 -34.70
CA LYS A 383 -6.10 -39.72 -35.33
C LYS A 383 -6.93 -38.90 -34.33
N LEU A 384 -7.52 -39.55 -33.33
CA LEU A 384 -8.22 -38.83 -32.26
C LEU A 384 -7.25 -37.97 -31.46
N SER A 385 -6.07 -38.50 -31.10
CA SER A 385 -5.01 -37.74 -30.43
C SER A 385 -4.47 -36.58 -31.29
N GLU A 386 -4.34 -36.77 -32.61
CA GLU A 386 -3.97 -35.71 -33.58
C GLU A 386 -5.08 -34.63 -33.76
N GLU A 387 -6.35 -34.97 -33.48
CA GLU A 387 -7.47 -34.02 -33.49
C GLU A 387 -7.60 -33.29 -32.15
N GLU A 388 -7.40 -33.98 -31.03
CA GLU A 388 -7.31 -33.41 -29.68
C GLU A 388 -6.12 -32.44 -29.56
N LEU A 389 -4.92 -32.85 -30.00
CA LEU A 389 -3.71 -32.02 -29.98
C LEU A 389 -3.91 -30.72 -30.78
N ARG A 390 -4.45 -30.82 -32.00
CA ARG A 390 -4.73 -29.66 -32.85
C ARG A 390 -5.76 -28.72 -32.22
N THR A 391 -6.78 -29.27 -31.56
CA THR A 391 -7.77 -28.48 -30.81
C THR A 391 -7.12 -27.72 -29.64
N CYS A 392 -6.18 -28.36 -28.94
CA CYS A 392 -5.38 -27.71 -27.89
C CYS A 392 -4.41 -26.65 -28.45
N GLU A 393 -3.83 -26.85 -29.64
CA GLU A 393 -3.00 -25.85 -30.33
C GLU A 393 -3.82 -24.62 -30.75
N GLU A 394 -5.03 -24.82 -31.28
CA GLU A 394 -5.96 -23.75 -31.64
C GLU A 394 -6.41 -22.95 -30.39
N GLN A 395 -6.74 -23.63 -29.29
CA GLN A 395 -7.04 -22.97 -28.01
C GLN A 395 -5.84 -22.21 -27.44
N LEU A 396 -4.64 -22.77 -27.51
CA LEU A 396 -3.41 -22.11 -27.07
C LEU A 396 -3.08 -20.87 -27.93
N ALA A 397 -3.40 -20.89 -29.22
CA ALA A 397 -3.29 -19.74 -30.10
C ALA A 397 -4.30 -18.64 -29.73
N GLU A 398 -5.55 -19.00 -29.43
CA GLU A 398 -6.56 -18.04 -28.96
C GLU A 398 -6.19 -17.40 -27.61
N VAL A 399 -5.71 -18.19 -26.65
CA VAL A 399 -5.24 -17.68 -25.34
C VAL A 399 -4.04 -16.75 -25.52
N LYS A 400 -3.11 -17.05 -26.44
CA LYS A 400 -1.98 -16.16 -26.75
C LYS A 400 -2.41 -14.86 -27.43
N ALA A 401 -3.42 -14.89 -28.28
CA ALA A 401 -3.98 -13.67 -28.88
C ALA A 401 -4.59 -12.77 -27.80
N ARG A 402 -5.50 -13.31 -26.97
CA ARG A 402 -6.13 -12.57 -25.87
C ARG A 402 -5.10 -11.98 -24.89
N ALA A 403 -4.06 -12.76 -24.52
CA ALA A 403 -2.99 -12.26 -23.65
C ALA A 403 -2.11 -11.17 -24.30
N SER A 404 -2.06 -11.09 -25.63
CA SER A 404 -1.42 -9.98 -26.36
C SER A 404 -2.32 -8.74 -26.37
N ASP A 405 -3.63 -8.91 -26.59
CA ASP A 405 -4.62 -7.83 -26.55
C ASP A 405 -4.67 -7.20 -25.13
N ASP A 406 -4.74 -8.04 -24.09
CA ASP A 406 -4.69 -7.63 -22.67
C ASP A 406 -3.38 -6.86 -22.35
N GLN A 407 -2.26 -7.22 -23.00
CA GLN A 407 -0.98 -6.53 -22.82
C GLN A 407 -0.95 -5.16 -23.51
N GLU A 408 -1.55 -5.00 -24.69
CA GLU A 408 -1.69 -3.68 -25.33
C GLU A 408 -2.65 -2.78 -24.55
N ASP A 409 -3.76 -3.33 -24.03
CA ASP A 409 -4.72 -2.60 -23.19
C ASP A 409 -4.08 -2.15 -21.86
N ALA A 410 -3.22 -2.98 -21.25
CA ALA A 410 -2.44 -2.62 -20.07
C ALA A 410 -1.40 -1.51 -20.34
N LEU A 411 -0.76 -1.53 -21.52
CA LEU A 411 0.17 -0.47 -21.94
C LEU A 411 -0.54 0.86 -22.18
N ALA A 412 -1.71 0.85 -22.85
CA ALA A 412 -2.52 2.05 -23.06
C ALA A 412 -2.97 2.69 -21.72
N ARG A 413 -3.37 1.86 -20.74
CA ARG A 413 -3.69 2.33 -19.37
C ARG A 413 -2.48 2.92 -18.65
N LEU A 414 -1.28 2.38 -18.85
CA LEU A 414 -0.05 2.95 -18.29
C LEU A 414 0.30 4.32 -18.91
N GLU A 415 0.09 4.52 -20.21
CA GLU A 415 0.25 5.82 -20.86
C GLU A 415 -0.79 6.84 -20.36
N GLU A 416 -2.05 6.44 -20.18
CA GLU A 416 -3.07 7.32 -19.59
C GLU A 416 -2.72 7.69 -18.13
N LEU A 417 -2.26 6.74 -17.32
CA LEU A 417 -1.81 7.00 -15.94
C LEU A 417 -0.59 7.94 -15.90
N GLN A 418 0.38 7.80 -16.80
CA GLN A 418 1.48 8.78 -16.93
C GLN A 418 0.94 10.17 -17.32
N SER A 419 -0.03 10.24 -18.22
CA SER A 419 -0.71 11.47 -18.62
C SER A 419 -1.46 12.13 -17.44
N VAL A 420 -2.11 11.34 -16.57
CA VAL A 420 -2.72 11.80 -15.31
C VAL A 420 -1.65 12.33 -14.34
N VAL A 421 -0.56 11.60 -14.12
CA VAL A 421 0.54 12.02 -13.23
C VAL A 421 1.17 13.32 -13.70
N GLY A 422 1.39 13.49 -15.01
CA GLY A 422 1.88 14.74 -15.59
C GLY A 422 0.94 15.93 -15.35
N ARG A 423 -0.38 15.72 -15.46
CA ARG A 423 -1.39 16.74 -15.08
C ARG A 423 -1.32 17.10 -13.59
N ILE A 424 -1.18 16.10 -12.71
CA ILE A 424 -1.07 16.31 -11.26
C ILE A 424 0.22 17.08 -10.91
N GLN A 425 1.37 16.75 -11.50
CA GLN A 425 2.61 17.52 -11.34
C GLN A 425 2.48 18.97 -11.84
N GLY A 426 1.75 19.19 -12.93
CA GLY A 426 1.40 20.54 -13.40
C GLY A 426 0.58 21.33 -12.37
N VAL A 427 -0.41 20.71 -11.74
CA VAL A 427 -1.21 21.35 -10.68
C VAL A 427 -0.38 21.61 -9.41
N LEU A 428 0.47 20.65 -9.00
CA LEU A 428 1.35 20.81 -7.83
C LEU A 428 2.34 21.96 -8.01
N THR A 429 3.04 22.03 -9.14
CA THR A 429 4.00 23.13 -9.42
C THR A 429 3.32 24.50 -9.56
N LEU A 430 2.04 24.55 -9.95
CA LEU A 430 1.23 25.77 -9.86
C LEU A 430 0.90 26.13 -8.39
N LYS A 431 0.55 25.15 -7.55
CA LYS A 431 0.30 25.38 -6.11
C LYS A 431 1.56 25.76 -5.33
N GLU A 432 2.74 25.28 -5.72
CA GLU A 432 4.03 25.73 -5.21
C GLU A 432 4.30 27.21 -5.56
N LYS A 433 3.96 27.64 -6.78
CA LYS A 433 4.05 29.06 -7.19
C LYS A 433 3.02 29.94 -6.47
N GLU A 434 1.77 29.48 -6.31
CA GLU A 434 0.75 30.19 -5.53
C GLU A 434 1.17 30.35 -4.07
N THR A 435 1.63 29.29 -3.41
CA THR A 435 2.10 29.34 -2.02
C THR A 435 3.40 30.14 -1.85
N GLY A 436 4.27 30.16 -2.86
CA GLY A 436 5.41 31.08 -2.93
C GLY A 436 4.96 32.55 -2.98
N ASN A 437 4.00 32.89 -3.84
CA ASN A 437 3.43 34.24 -3.95
C ASN A 437 2.72 34.67 -2.66
N LEU A 438 1.93 33.79 -2.04
CA LEU A 438 1.27 34.06 -0.76
C LEU A 438 2.28 34.25 0.38
N ARG A 439 3.41 33.51 0.37
CA ARG A 439 4.50 33.69 1.33
C ARG A 439 5.18 35.05 1.17
N ALA A 440 5.41 35.51 -0.07
CA ALA A 440 5.94 36.84 -0.34
C ALA A 440 4.97 37.95 0.11
N GLN A 441 3.66 37.81 -0.18
CA GLN A 441 2.64 38.75 0.29
C GLN A 441 2.54 38.81 1.83
N LEU A 442 2.69 37.66 2.52
CA LEU A 442 2.77 37.62 3.97
C LEU A 442 4.02 38.35 4.51
N GLN A 443 5.17 38.22 3.84
CA GLN A 443 6.40 38.94 4.22
C GLN A 443 6.26 40.47 4.01
N ASP A 444 5.66 40.91 2.91
CA ASP A 444 5.36 42.34 2.68
C ASP A 444 4.39 42.90 3.74
N VAL A 445 3.35 42.13 4.11
CA VAL A 445 2.39 42.51 5.17
C VAL A 445 3.08 42.54 6.54
N GLN A 446 3.97 41.58 6.85
CA GLN A 446 4.77 41.58 8.07
C GLN A 446 5.68 42.81 8.14
N ALA A 447 6.44 43.11 7.08
CA ALA A 447 7.27 44.31 7.01
C ALA A 447 6.45 45.62 7.14
N SER A 448 5.23 45.65 6.58
CA SER A 448 4.27 46.75 6.74
C SER A 448 3.70 46.85 8.17
N LEU A 449 3.57 45.73 8.88
CA LEU A 449 3.15 45.69 10.28
C LEU A 449 4.27 46.21 11.19
N GLU A 450 5.48 45.66 11.09
CA GLU A 450 6.64 46.12 11.85
C GLU A 450 6.93 47.61 11.57
N GLY A 451 6.71 48.08 10.34
CA GLY A 451 6.83 49.48 9.97
C GLY A 451 5.82 50.38 10.72
N ARG A 452 4.60 49.91 10.94
CA ARG A 452 3.59 50.60 11.78
C ARG A 452 3.88 50.46 13.27
N GLU A 453 4.41 49.33 13.73
CA GLU A 453 4.80 49.14 15.13
C GLU A 453 5.95 50.07 15.51
N ARG A 454 7.00 50.18 14.68
CA ARG A 454 8.08 51.17 14.86
C ARG A 454 7.55 52.61 14.87
N GLN A 455 6.55 52.94 14.05
CA GLN A 455 5.87 54.25 14.10
C GLN A 455 5.04 54.44 15.38
N ALA A 456 4.43 53.38 15.91
CA ALA A 456 3.71 53.43 17.18
C ALA A 456 4.67 53.57 18.39
N GLU A 457 5.83 52.89 18.38
CA GLU A 457 6.93 53.09 19.32
C GLU A 457 7.42 54.54 19.32
N GLU A 458 7.71 55.09 18.13
CA GLU A 458 8.15 56.47 17.94
C GLU A 458 7.11 57.48 18.46
N LEU A 459 5.81 57.23 18.22
CA LEU A 459 4.73 58.07 18.76
C LEU A 459 4.54 57.91 20.28
N ARG A 460 4.64 56.69 20.83
CA ARG A 460 4.64 56.43 22.28
C ARG A 460 5.78 57.19 22.97
N LYS A 461 6.99 57.11 22.41
CA LYS A 461 8.18 57.80 22.93
C LYS A 461 7.99 59.31 22.94
N ARG A 462 7.51 59.90 21.83
CA ARG A 462 7.23 61.35 21.76
C ARG A 462 6.13 61.79 22.72
N LEU A 463 5.05 60.99 22.87
CA LEU A 463 4.00 61.26 23.85
C LEU A 463 4.52 61.17 25.30
N GLN A 464 5.49 60.30 25.57
CA GLN A 464 6.14 60.25 26.88
C GLN A 464 7.11 61.42 27.10
N GLU A 465 7.89 61.81 26.09
CA GLU A 465 8.74 63.02 26.12
C GLU A 465 7.89 64.29 26.34
N GLU A 466 6.74 64.42 25.64
CA GLU A 466 5.76 65.49 25.88
C GLU A 466 5.14 65.43 27.29
N ARG A 467 4.85 64.23 27.80
CA ARG A 467 4.32 64.04 29.16
C ARG A 467 5.34 64.46 30.22
N GLU A 468 6.60 64.06 30.07
CA GLU A 468 7.70 64.44 30.96
C GLU A 468 8.01 65.95 30.89
N GLU A 469 7.96 66.56 29.70
CA GLU A 469 8.01 68.01 29.54
C GLU A 469 6.86 68.72 30.27
N VAL A 470 5.63 68.24 30.14
CA VAL A 470 4.45 68.83 30.81
C VAL A 470 4.55 68.63 32.33
N GLU A 471 5.02 67.48 32.81
CA GLU A 471 5.19 67.19 34.24
C GLU A 471 6.26 68.11 34.86
N GLN A 472 7.39 68.35 34.18
CA GLN A 472 8.37 69.38 34.60
C GLN A 472 7.77 70.79 34.59
N ARG A 473 6.98 71.14 33.55
CA ARG A 473 6.32 72.46 33.43
C ARG A 473 5.31 72.70 34.55
N CYS A 474 4.55 71.67 34.92
CA CYS A 474 3.63 71.69 36.04
C CYS A 474 4.37 71.76 37.39
N GLY A 475 5.48 71.03 37.56
CA GLY A 475 6.32 71.09 38.76
C GLY A 475 6.84 72.51 39.02
N LEU A 476 7.49 73.13 38.04
CA LEU A 476 7.97 74.51 38.13
C LEU A 476 6.82 75.51 38.39
N SER A 477 5.67 75.32 37.74
CA SER A 477 4.48 76.15 38.00
C SER A 477 3.91 75.97 39.41
N CYS A 478 4.04 74.79 40.02
CA CYS A 478 3.61 74.54 41.39
C CYS A 478 4.55 75.19 42.40
N GLU A 479 5.88 75.07 42.21
CA GLU A 479 6.87 75.76 43.05
C GLU A 479 6.68 77.29 43.03
N GLU A 480 6.42 77.87 41.86
CA GLU A 480 6.18 79.31 41.70
C GLU A 480 4.84 79.75 42.33
N LEU A 481 3.80 78.92 42.27
CA LEU A 481 2.52 79.11 42.98
C LEU A 481 2.65 78.97 44.50
N GLU A 482 3.42 78.01 45.01
CA GLU A 482 3.70 77.87 46.44
C GLU A 482 4.50 79.05 46.97
N GLY A 483 5.49 79.53 46.23
CA GLY A 483 6.23 80.77 46.53
C GLY A 483 5.30 81.98 46.65
N GLN A 484 4.43 82.19 45.66
CA GLN A 484 3.42 83.26 45.69
C GLN A 484 2.44 83.11 46.87
N MET A 485 2.00 81.88 47.18
CA MET A 485 1.15 81.60 48.33
C MET A 485 1.83 81.87 49.67
N LEU A 486 3.13 81.58 49.81
CA LEU A 486 3.92 81.87 51.01
C LEU A 486 4.12 83.38 51.20
N ASP A 487 4.36 84.11 50.11
CA ASP A 487 4.49 85.58 50.13
C ASP A 487 3.15 86.27 50.43
N LEU A 488 2.05 85.86 49.80
CA LEU A 488 0.69 86.33 50.14
C LEU A 488 0.34 86.03 51.60
N ARG A 489 0.68 84.84 52.11
CA ARG A 489 0.47 84.46 53.53
C ARG A 489 1.34 85.29 54.48
N ARG A 490 2.48 85.82 54.03
CA ARG A 490 3.33 86.77 54.78
C ARG A 490 2.72 88.17 54.80
N ILE A 491 2.18 88.64 53.67
CA ILE A 491 1.50 89.94 53.51
C ILE A 491 0.20 89.98 54.32
N LEU A 492 -0.60 88.90 54.30
CA LEU A 492 -1.78 88.79 55.16
C LEU A 492 -1.40 88.89 56.63
N LYS A 493 -0.33 88.22 57.08
CA LYS A 493 0.18 88.32 58.46
C LYS A 493 0.77 89.68 58.86
N SER A 494 1.12 90.56 57.92
CA SER A 494 1.45 91.97 58.25
C SER A 494 0.18 92.81 58.33
N ARG A 495 -0.75 92.65 57.37
CA ARG A 495 -2.07 93.30 57.38
C ARG A 495 -2.90 92.96 58.61
N GLU A 496 -2.88 91.71 59.08
CA GLU A 496 -3.52 91.28 60.34
C GLU A 496 -2.95 92.02 61.56
N LYS A 497 -1.63 92.28 61.59
CA LYS A 497 -0.99 93.04 62.67
C LYS A 497 -1.30 94.53 62.61
N GLU A 498 -1.35 95.10 61.41
CA GLU A 498 -1.79 96.48 61.17
C GLU A 498 -3.26 96.67 61.61
N LEU A 499 -4.13 95.71 61.29
CA LEU A 499 -5.53 95.67 61.75
C LEU A 499 -5.65 95.50 63.28
N ALA A 500 -4.82 94.66 63.90
CA ALA A 500 -4.78 94.55 65.36
C ALA A 500 -4.36 95.88 66.02
N SER A 501 -3.27 96.52 65.54
CA SER A 501 -2.80 97.79 66.11
C SER A 501 -3.78 98.95 65.89
N THR A 502 -4.49 98.98 64.77
CA THR A 502 -5.55 99.98 64.51
C THR A 502 -6.81 99.71 65.33
N SER A 503 -7.14 98.45 65.62
CA SER A 503 -8.19 98.11 66.58
C SER A 503 -7.83 98.54 68.01
N GLU A 504 -6.57 98.42 68.41
CA GLU A 504 -6.08 98.93 69.71
C GLU A 504 -6.12 100.47 69.79
N THR A 505 -5.76 101.20 68.72
CA THR A 505 -5.89 102.67 68.72
C THR A 505 -7.33 103.14 68.68
N ILE A 506 -8.25 102.42 68.01
CA ILE A 506 -9.69 102.70 68.06
C ILE A 506 -10.20 102.54 69.50
N LYS A 507 -9.90 101.42 70.17
CA LYS A 507 -10.28 101.22 71.59
C LYS A 507 -9.74 102.32 72.51
N HIS A 508 -8.50 102.76 72.28
CA HIS A 508 -7.94 103.84 73.10
C HIS A 508 -8.64 105.19 72.86
N LEU A 509 -9.14 105.45 71.64
CA LEU A 509 -9.96 106.63 71.35
C LEU A 509 -11.39 106.49 71.93
N GLU A 510 -11.94 105.28 71.97
CA GLU A 510 -13.21 104.98 72.65
C GLU A 510 -13.08 105.20 74.18
N GLU A 511 -12.01 104.72 74.82
CA GLU A 511 -11.69 104.99 76.24
C GLU A 511 -11.50 106.50 76.54
N GLN A 512 -10.92 107.26 75.61
CA GLN A 512 -10.79 108.71 75.75
C GLN A 512 -12.15 109.42 75.59
N LEU A 513 -13.02 108.95 74.71
CA LEU A 513 -14.39 109.45 74.57
C LEU A 513 -15.27 109.12 75.79
N GLU A 514 -15.11 107.95 76.41
CA GLU A 514 -15.80 107.64 77.67
C GLU A 514 -15.34 108.56 78.80
N LYS A 515 -14.03 108.84 78.92
CA LYS A 515 -13.50 109.81 79.91
C LYS A 515 -14.05 111.21 79.70
N LEU A 516 -14.03 111.73 78.47
CA LEU A 516 -14.55 113.07 78.16
C LEU A 516 -16.08 113.18 78.36
N ASN A 517 -16.82 112.09 78.24
CA ASN A 517 -18.24 112.05 78.61
C ASN A 517 -18.43 111.95 80.13
N ALA A 518 -17.60 111.20 80.85
CA ALA A 518 -17.66 111.11 82.32
C ALA A 518 -17.34 112.45 83.00
N GLU A 519 -16.37 113.20 82.48
CA GLU A 519 -16.03 114.57 82.95
C GLU A 519 -17.15 115.59 82.70
N ARG A 520 -18.16 115.26 81.89
CA ARG A 520 -19.30 116.12 81.59
C ARG A 520 -20.43 116.04 82.63
N GLU A 521 -20.49 114.98 83.45
CA GLU A 521 -21.60 114.74 84.40
C GLU A 521 -21.16 114.61 85.86
N THR A 522 -20.67 115.70 86.49
CA THR A 522 -20.72 115.84 87.97
C THR A 522 -20.66 117.30 88.43
N PRO A 523 -21.44 117.75 89.46
CA PRO A 523 -21.55 119.18 89.77
C PRO A 523 -21.00 119.66 91.14
N CYS A 524 -20.05 120.60 91.07
CA CYS A 524 -19.90 121.81 91.91
C CYS A 524 -19.37 121.76 93.38
N SER A 525 -18.84 122.93 93.79
CA SER A 525 -18.41 123.39 95.14
C SER A 525 -17.05 122.91 95.70
N ARG A 526 -16.26 123.72 96.42
CA ARG A 526 -16.17 125.20 96.58
C ARG A 526 -14.88 125.54 97.38
N GLY A 527 -14.11 126.56 96.98
CA GLY A 527 -13.05 127.13 97.83
C GLY A 527 -12.02 128.01 97.11
N ASP A 528 -11.93 129.25 97.56
CA ASP A 528 -11.02 130.38 97.26
C ASP A 528 -9.53 129.97 97.04
N ASP A 529 -8.68 130.69 96.29
CA ASP A 529 -8.61 132.15 96.04
C ASP A 529 -8.25 132.52 94.56
N SER A 530 -8.13 133.84 94.28
CA SER A 530 -7.73 134.54 93.03
C SER A 530 -6.76 133.82 92.05
N ASP A 531 -6.80 134.04 90.72
CA ASP A 531 -7.27 135.25 90.02
C ASP A 531 -7.81 135.03 88.57
N THR A 532 -8.49 136.07 88.11
CA THR A 532 -9.23 136.34 86.88
C THR A 532 -8.54 136.04 85.54
N THR A 533 -9.16 135.27 84.62
CA THR A 533 -9.42 135.70 83.21
C THR A 533 -10.35 134.79 82.36
N VAL A 534 -11.46 135.37 81.91
CA VAL A 534 -12.21 135.21 80.63
C VAL A 534 -12.12 133.87 79.85
N CYS A 535 -13.28 133.21 79.71
CA CYS A 535 -13.54 132.11 78.76
C CYS A 535 -13.70 132.62 77.30
N SER A 536 -13.28 131.81 76.30
CA SER A 536 -13.35 132.14 74.87
C SER A 536 -14.26 131.18 74.08
N ASP A 537 -15.15 131.72 73.24
CA ASP A 537 -16.05 130.97 72.33
C ASP A 537 -15.35 130.48 71.04
N GLN A 538 -14.00 130.48 71.06
CA GLN A 538 -13.13 130.10 69.95
C GLN A 538 -12.79 128.59 70.00
N ASP A 539 -12.50 128.08 71.20
CA ASP A 539 -11.92 126.73 71.38
C ASP A 539 -12.94 125.60 71.18
N TYR A 540 -14.21 125.84 71.51
CA TYR A 540 -15.28 124.87 71.18
C TYR A 540 -15.47 124.73 69.67
N LYS A 541 -15.26 125.80 68.89
CA LYS A 541 -15.36 125.76 67.42
C LYS A 541 -14.15 125.08 66.79
N SER A 542 -12.93 125.30 67.30
CA SER A 542 -11.73 124.60 66.82
C SER A 542 -11.79 123.10 67.15
N GLN A 543 -12.27 122.72 68.34
CA GLN A 543 -12.53 121.32 68.70
C GLN A 543 -13.61 120.69 67.81
N CYS A 544 -14.76 121.35 67.59
CA CYS A 544 -15.79 120.82 66.68
C CYS A 544 -15.29 120.70 65.23
N HIS A 545 -14.47 121.63 64.74
CA HIS A 545 -13.89 121.55 63.39
C HIS A 545 -12.84 120.43 63.28
N SER A 546 -12.02 120.23 64.31
CA SER A 546 -11.07 119.11 64.40
C SER A 546 -11.80 117.76 64.46
N LEU A 547 -12.87 117.66 65.26
CA LEU A 547 -13.72 116.47 65.33
C LEU A 547 -14.45 116.20 63.99
N MET A 548 -14.94 117.22 63.28
CA MET A 548 -15.48 117.05 61.93
C MET A 548 -14.41 116.59 60.93
N GLU A 549 -13.19 117.11 61.01
CA GLU A 549 -12.08 116.71 60.13
C GLU A 549 -11.63 115.26 60.43
N ILE A 550 -11.58 114.86 61.70
CA ILE A 550 -11.31 113.48 62.12
C ILE A 550 -12.44 112.55 61.68
N ASN A 551 -13.71 112.94 61.83
CA ASN A 551 -14.87 112.13 61.45
C ASN A 551 -14.99 111.97 59.93
N THR A 552 -14.73 113.03 59.15
CA THR A 552 -14.65 112.93 57.68
C THR A 552 -13.47 112.08 57.20
N LYS A 553 -12.30 112.14 57.87
CA LYS A 553 -11.19 111.20 57.61
C LYS A 553 -11.53 109.76 57.98
N LEU A 554 -12.25 109.53 59.08
CA LEU A 554 -12.75 108.21 59.49
C LEU A 554 -13.79 107.66 58.51
N LEU A 555 -14.70 108.48 57.98
CA LEU A 555 -15.64 108.08 56.95
C LEU A 555 -14.94 107.78 55.61
N GLN A 556 -13.87 108.51 55.27
CA GLN A 556 -13.02 108.21 54.12
C GLN A 556 -12.23 106.90 54.30
N THR A 557 -11.61 106.65 55.45
CA THR A 557 -10.93 105.36 55.68
C THR A 557 -11.92 104.21 55.81
N PHE A 558 -13.11 104.42 56.39
CA PHE A 558 -14.18 103.43 56.42
C PHE A 558 -14.62 103.05 55.01
N THR A 559 -15.00 104.00 54.16
CA THR A 559 -15.44 103.71 52.77
C THR A 559 -14.33 103.12 51.89
N VAL A 560 -13.06 103.49 52.10
CA VAL A 560 -11.91 102.83 51.45
C VAL A 560 -11.71 101.41 51.99
N SER A 561 -11.95 101.15 53.28
CA SER A 561 -11.91 99.80 53.85
C SER A 561 -13.07 98.92 53.39
N GLU A 562 -14.27 99.49 53.27
CA GLU A 562 -15.49 98.81 52.81
C GLU A 562 -15.37 98.39 51.35
N THR A 563 -14.91 99.29 50.47
CA THR A 563 -14.60 98.95 49.07
C THR A 563 -13.45 97.94 48.95
N SER A 564 -12.44 98.01 49.82
CA SER A 564 -11.39 96.98 49.90
C SER A 564 -11.93 95.61 50.37
N ILE A 565 -12.87 95.59 51.31
CA ILE A 565 -13.53 94.36 51.80
C ILE A 565 -14.38 93.76 50.68
N ILE A 566 -15.14 94.56 49.93
CA ILE A 566 -15.92 94.09 48.77
C ILE A 566 -15.00 93.41 47.75
N GLN A 567 -13.93 94.08 47.32
CA GLN A 567 -12.95 93.52 46.38
C GLN A 567 -12.28 92.23 46.91
N LEU A 568 -11.99 92.16 48.22
CA LEU A 568 -11.47 90.94 48.84
C LEU A 568 -12.51 89.81 48.90
N THR A 569 -13.80 90.12 49.07
CA THR A 569 -14.86 89.10 49.00
C THR A 569 -15.14 88.60 47.59
N GLU A 570 -15.06 89.46 46.57
CA GLU A 570 -15.15 89.07 45.16
C GLU A 570 -13.95 88.20 44.75
N SER A 571 -12.73 88.63 45.10
CA SER A 571 -11.50 87.85 44.88
C SER A 571 -11.56 86.49 45.58
N ARG A 572 -12.06 86.44 46.83
CA ARG A 572 -12.29 85.20 47.57
C ARG A 572 -13.32 84.28 46.90
N ALA A 573 -14.39 84.82 46.30
CA ALA A 573 -15.38 84.03 45.57
C ALA A 573 -14.75 83.39 44.33
N VAL A 574 -14.04 84.17 43.51
CA VAL A 574 -13.33 83.67 42.31
C VAL A 574 -12.31 82.58 42.67
N LEU A 575 -11.54 82.75 43.76
CA LEU A 575 -10.60 81.73 44.24
C LEU A 575 -11.28 80.47 44.77
N LEU A 576 -12.49 80.56 45.31
CA LEU A 576 -13.27 79.39 45.75
C LEU A 576 -13.85 78.62 44.55
N ASP A 577 -14.32 79.31 43.51
CA ASP A 577 -14.78 78.67 42.28
C ASP A 577 -13.62 78.00 41.52
N GLN A 578 -12.45 78.64 41.47
CA GLN A 578 -11.23 78.02 40.94
C GLN A 578 -10.80 76.78 41.75
N LEU A 579 -10.89 76.83 43.09
CA LEU A 579 -10.63 75.66 43.94
C LEU A 579 -11.65 74.53 43.72
N ALA A 580 -12.92 74.87 43.45
CA ALA A 580 -13.95 73.89 43.12
C ALA A 580 -13.70 73.23 41.75
N ALA A 581 -13.32 74.01 40.73
CA ALA A 581 -12.94 73.51 39.41
C ALA A 581 -11.72 72.58 39.49
N SER A 582 -10.66 72.97 40.20
CA SER A 582 -9.46 72.12 40.39
C SER A 582 -9.75 70.83 41.17
N LYS A 583 -10.71 70.84 42.10
CA LYS A 583 -11.16 69.60 42.79
C LYS A 583 -12.04 68.71 41.91
N ALA A 584 -12.75 69.29 40.93
CA ALA A 584 -13.48 68.51 39.94
C ALA A 584 -12.53 67.81 38.96
N SER A 585 -11.46 68.48 38.50
CA SER A 585 -10.43 67.84 37.67
C SER A 585 -9.60 66.82 38.45
N GLU A 586 -9.24 67.08 39.72
CA GLU A 586 -8.59 66.08 40.59
C GLU A 586 -9.43 64.81 40.73
N LYS A 587 -10.75 64.94 40.95
CA LYS A 587 -11.68 63.79 40.96
C LYS A 587 -11.73 63.05 39.63
N HIS A 588 -11.75 63.77 38.51
CA HIS A 588 -11.79 63.14 37.19
C HIS A 588 -10.50 62.35 36.90
N LEU A 589 -9.33 62.92 37.24
CA LEU A 589 -8.04 62.24 37.12
C LEU A 589 -7.93 61.03 38.07
N LYS A 590 -8.42 61.12 39.31
CA LYS A 590 -8.49 59.95 40.20
C LYS A 590 -9.35 58.83 39.63
N ALA A 591 -10.53 59.14 39.10
CA ALA A 591 -11.38 58.14 38.44
C ALA A 591 -10.73 57.52 37.19
N GLN A 592 -9.94 58.28 36.43
CA GLN A 592 -9.17 57.75 35.29
C GLN A 592 -8.01 56.86 35.75
N ILE A 593 -7.30 57.22 36.83
CA ILE A 593 -6.24 56.40 37.42
C ILE A 593 -6.83 55.11 38.01
N GLU A 594 -7.92 55.17 38.75
CA GLU A 594 -8.64 54.00 39.30
C GLU A 594 -9.11 53.06 38.18
N ALA A 595 -9.61 53.60 37.05
CA ALA A 595 -9.97 52.81 35.87
C ALA A 595 -8.76 52.19 35.13
N ALA A 596 -7.58 52.82 35.21
CA ALA A 596 -6.35 52.29 34.64
C ALA A 596 -5.64 51.27 35.55
N ASN A 597 -5.96 51.25 36.86
CA ASN A 597 -5.28 50.46 37.88
C ASN A 597 -6.04 49.19 38.29
N ILE A 598 -6.94 48.70 37.42
CA ILE A 598 -7.55 47.36 37.53
C ILE A 598 -6.42 46.33 37.37
N ASN A 599 -6.29 45.41 38.33
CA ASN A 599 -5.13 44.55 38.42
C ASN A 599 -5.08 43.53 37.26
N VAL A 600 -3.89 43.02 36.94
CA VAL A 600 -3.73 42.00 35.89
C VAL A 600 -4.53 40.75 36.25
N GLU A 601 -4.55 40.37 37.53
CA GLU A 601 -5.33 39.26 38.06
C GLU A 601 -6.85 39.43 37.83
N ASP A 602 -7.42 40.63 38.00
CA ASP A 602 -8.84 40.90 37.72
C ASP A 602 -9.14 40.79 36.22
N ARG A 603 -8.18 41.15 35.37
CA ARG A 603 -8.30 41.12 33.91
C ARG A 603 -8.15 39.70 33.36
N GLU A 604 -7.26 38.89 33.94
CA GLU A 604 -7.13 37.46 33.66
C GLU A 604 -8.36 36.68 34.18
N GLN A 605 -8.83 36.97 35.40
CA GLN A 605 -10.06 36.40 35.96
C GLN A 605 -11.25 36.68 35.04
N LYS A 606 -11.41 37.92 34.56
CA LYS A 606 -12.48 38.28 33.63
C LYS A 606 -12.34 37.59 32.26
N LEU A 607 -11.12 37.42 31.74
CA LEU A 607 -10.89 36.66 30.51
C LEU A 607 -11.14 35.15 30.70
N LEU A 608 -10.91 34.60 31.89
CA LEU A 608 -11.28 33.24 32.24
C LEU A 608 -12.80 33.06 32.33
N ASP A 609 -13.51 33.99 32.99
CA ASP A 609 -14.98 33.99 33.07
C ASP A 609 -15.62 34.18 31.68
N GLU A 610 -15.05 35.04 30.82
CA GLU A 610 -15.49 35.22 29.44
C GLU A 610 -15.22 33.98 28.57
N ASN A 611 -14.07 33.29 28.73
CA ASN A 611 -13.82 32.01 28.07
C ASN A 611 -14.77 30.91 28.57
N LEU A 612 -15.01 30.81 29.88
CA LEU A 612 -15.94 29.82 30.45
C LEU A 612 -17.36 30.03 29.92
N HIS A 613 -17.81 31.28 29.81
CA HIS A 613 -19.09 31.63 29.20
C HIS A 613 -19.13 31.29 27.70
N LEU A 614 -18.01 31.46 26.97
CA LEU A 614 -17.89 31.06 25.56
C LEU A 614 -17.90 29.54 25.39
N GLU A 615 -17.23 28.77 26.27
CA GLU A 615 -17.29 27.30 26.28
C GLU A 615 -18.71 26.80 26.59
N GLU A 616 -19.39 27.36 27.60
CA GLU A 616 -20.79 27.07 27.88
C GLU A 616 -21.70 27.41 26.68
N SER A 617 -21.43 28.52 25.99
CA SER A 617 -22.20 28.94 24.80
C SER A 617 -21.96 28.00 23.62
N LEU A 618 -20.70 27.59 23.39
CA LEU A 618 -20.33 26.60 22.38
C LEU A 618 -21.00 25.25 22.67
N GLN A 619 -21.01 24.80 23.93
CA GLN A 619 -21.62 23.55 24.33
C GLN A 619 -23.16 23.59 24.19
N LYS A 620 -23.80 24.72 24.48
CA LYS A 620 -25.24 24.95 24.19
C LYS A 620 -25.52 24.92 22.68
N VAL A 621 -24.67 25.52 21.85
CA VAL A 621 -24.79 25.47 20.38
C VAL A 621 -24.55 24.06 19.84
N LEU A 622 -23.63 23.27 20.41
CA LEU A 622 -23.42 21.87 20.04
C LEU A 622 -24.65 21.00 20.39
N LEU A 623 -25.23 21.17 21.58
CA LEU A 623 -26.47 20.47 21.95
C LEU A 623 -27.67 20.89 21.08
N GLN A 624 -27.76 22.17 20.71
CA GLN A 624 -28.75 22.65 19.73
C GLN A 624 -28.51 22.07 18.34
N LYS A 625 -27.25 21.89 17.92
CA LYS A 625 -26.92 21.20 16.67
C LYS A 625 -27.32 19.72 16.73
N GLU A 626 -27.06 19.02 17.83
CA GLU A 626 -27.45 17.61 17.99
C GLU A 626 -28.97 17.43 17.96
N ASP A 627 -29.74 18.34 18.58
CA ASP A 627 -31.20 18.35 18.48
C ASP A 627 -31.68 18.68 17.05
N LEU A 628 -31.07 19.65 16.37
CA LEU A 628 -31.37 19.95 14.97
C LEU A 628 -31.01 18.80 14.02
N ASP A 629 -29.88 18.11 14.21
CA ASP A 629 -29.49 16.92 13.45
C ASP A 629 -30.46 15.75 13.71
N ALA A 630 -31.02 15.64 14.92
CA ALA A 630 -32.06 14.67 15.26
C ALA A 630 -33.42 15.04 14.63
N GLN A 631 -33.82 16.32 14.68
CA GLN A 631 -35.00 16.83 13.99
C GLN A 631 -34.88 16.67 12.46
N LEU A 632 -33.70 16.91 11.89
CA LEU A 632 -33.45 16.78 10.45
C LEU A 632 -33.51 15.31 10.02
N LYS A 633 -32.95 14.37 10.79
CA LYS A 633 -33.14 12.92 10.56
C LYS A 633 -34.60 12.50 10.66
N LYS A 634 -35.36 13.04 11.64
CA LYS A 634 -36.80 12.79 11.78
C LYS A 634 -37.58 13.33 10.58
N LEU A 635 -37.26 14.54 10.10
CA LEU A 635 -37.84 15.12 8.88
C LEU A 635 -37.43 14.36 7.62
N GLN A 636 -36.21 13.78 7.55
CA GLN A 636 -35.80 12.90 6.45
C GLN A 636 -36.62 11.60 6.42
N GLN A 637 -36.85 10.98 7.59
CA GLN A 637 -37.74 9.81 7.68
C GLN A 637 -39.18 10.18 7.31
N GLU A 638 -39.71 11.28 7.85
CA GLU A 638 -41.06 11.76 7.50
C GLU A 638 -41.18 12.10 6.00
N ASN A 639 -40.12 12.58 5.33
CA ASN A 639 -40.11 12.76 3.88
C ASN A 639 -40.05 11.43 3.10
N LEU A 640 -39.33 10.41 3.59
CA LEU A 640 -39.34 9.07 3.00
C LEU A 640 -40.73 8.42 3.12
N ASP A 641 -41.34 8.49 4.30
CA ASP A 641 -42.68 8.00 4.56
C ASP A 641 -43.72 8.77 3.70
N LEU A 642 -43.57 10.09 3.58
CA LEU A 642 -44.41 10.92 2.70
C LEU A 642 -44.20 10.62 1.20
N LEU A 643 -43.00 10.22 0.76
CA LEU A 643 -42.73 9.81 -0.62
C LEU A 643 -43.43 8.49 -0.97
N ASP A 644 -43.49 7.53 -0.04
CA ASP A 644 -44.24 6.28 -0.24
C ASP A 644 -45.76 6.52 -0.24
N VAL A 645 -46.25 7.41 0.64
CA VAL A 645 -47.61 7.94 0.59
C VAL A 645 -47.88 8.73 -0.71
N GLN A 646 -46.89 9.42 -1.27
CA GLN A 646 -47.02 10.13 -2.56
C GLN A 646 -47.08 9.15 -3.74
N CYS A 647 -46.33 8.05 -3.70
CA CYS A 647 -46.42 6.99 -4.71
C CYS A 647 -47.78 6.29 -4.71
N SER A 648 -48.33 5.97 -3.53
CA SER A 648 -49.67 5.36 -3.41
C SER A 648 -50.82 6.34 -3.70
N SER A 649 -50.67 7.64 -3.44
CA SER A 649 -51.71 8.66 -3.69
C SER A 649 -51.77 9.23 -5.12
N LYS A 650 -50.90 8.80 -6.04
CA LYS A 650 -50.97 9.19 -7.47
C LYS A 650 -52.25 8.71 -8.16
N ALA A 651 -52.84 7.59 -7.74
CA ALA A 651 -54.05 7.02 -8.35
C ALA A 651 -55.34 7.88 -8.20
N PRO A 652 -55.70 8.42 -7.02
CA PRO A 652 -56.84 9.33 -6.88
C PRO A 652 -56.62 10.73 -7.46
N LEU A 653 -55.37 11.17 -7.66
CA LEU A 653 -55.08 12.53 -8.12
C LEU A 653 -55.64 12.82 -9.53
N THR A 654 -55.50 11.88 -10.47
CA THR A 654 -56.06 11.99 -11.83
C THR A 654 -57.58 12.20 -11.82
N THR A 655 -58.30 11.45 -10.98
CA THR A 655 -59.77 11.58 -10.81
C THR A 655 -60.21 12.79 -9.97
N THR A 656 -59.28 13.63 -9.50
CA THR A 656 -59.57 14.99 -9.02
C THR A 656 -59.33 16.06 -10.09
N GLN A 657 -58.38 15.85 -11.00
CA GLN A 657 -58.05 16.78 -12.08
C GLN A 657 -59.22 16.94 -13.06
N GLU A 658 -59.86 15.85 -13.49
CA GLU A 658 -61.08 15.86 -14.32
C GLU A 658 -62.25 16.65 -13.69
N LYS A 659 -62.32 16.68 -12.35
CA LYS A 659 -63.38 17.41 -11.62
C LYS A 659 -63.07 18.90 -11.58
N LEU A 660 -61.80 19.29 -11.46
CA LEU A 660 -61.36 20.68 -11.42
C LEU A 660 -61.60 21.42 -12.75
N GLU A 661 -61.32 20.78 -13.89
CA GLU A 661 -61.64 21.33 -15.21
C GLU A 661 -63.15 21.60 -15.37
N LYS A 662 -63.98 20.69 -14.86
CA LYS A 662 -65.44 20.83 -14.88
C LYS A 662 -65.91 22.05 -14.07
N TYR A 663 -65.33 22.30 -12.89
CA TYR A 663 -65.62 23.50 -12.10
C TYR A 663 -65.09 24.80 -12.74
N LEU A 664 -63.92 24.78 -13.38
CA LEU A 664 -63.38 25.90 -14.15
C LEU A 664 -64.35 26.36 -15.25
N SER A 665 -64.95 25.41 -15.98
CA SER A 665 -65.94 25.70 -17.04
C SER A 665 -67.23 26.38 -16.52
N VAL A 666 -67.57 26.19 -15.24
CA VAL A 666 -68.71 26.82 -14.58
C VAL A 666 -68.34 28.22 -14.08
N SER A 667 -67.14 28.37 -13.50
CA SER A 667 -66.62 29.66 -13.01
C SER A 667 -66.51 30.70 -14.14
N GLN A 668 -65.99 30.31 -15.31
CA GLN A 668 -65.90 31.19 -16.48
C GLN A 668 -67.27 31.70 -16.97
N LYS A 669 -68.33 30.88 -16.89
CA LYS A 669 -69.71 31.31 -17.21
C LYS A 669 -70.22 32.33 -16.19
N GLY A 670 -69.96 32.11 -14.90
CA GLY A 670 -70.29 33.06 -13.83
C GLY A 670 -69.61 34.42 -14.01
N GLN A 671 -68.32 34.45 -14.37
CA GLN A 671 -67.59 35.70 -14.65
C GLN A 671 -68.21 36.48 -15.81
N SER A 672 -68.59 35.81 -16.91
CA SER A 672 -69.23 36.45 -18.07
C SER A 672 -70.56 37.13 -17.71
N GLU A 673 -71.36 36.50 -16.84
CA GLU A 673 -72.64 37.07 -16.38
C GLU A 673 -72.44 38.25 -15.41
N LEU A 674 -71.40 38.20 -14.57
CA LEU A 674 -71.06 39.27 -13.63
C LEU A 674 -70.54 40.52 -14.35
N LEU A 675 -69.75 40.33 -15.43
CA LEU A 675 -69.21 41.40 -16.26
C LEU A 675 -70.33 42.18 -16.99
N LYS A 676 -71.38 41.49 -17.46
CA LYS A 676 -72.61 42.15 -17.97
C LYS A 676 -73.31 43.02 -16.92
N LYS A 677 -73.42 42.54 -15.68
CA LYS A 677 -74.06 43.29 -14.58
C LYS A 677 -73.27 44.55 -14.22
N LEU A 678 -71.93 44.49 -14.27
CA LEU A 678 -71.07 45.68 -14.12
C LEU A 678 -71.32 46.74 -15.19
N GLN A 679 -71.39 46.34 -16.47
CA GLN A 679 -71.69 47.26 -17.58
C GLN A 679 -73.07 47.92 -17.44
N GLU A 680 -74.09 47.19 -16.98
CA GLU A 680 -75.39 47.79 -16.64
C GLU A 680 -75.31 48.79 -15.49
N THR A 681 -74.54 48.52 -14.43
CA THR A 681 -74.40 49.46 -13.30
C THR A 681 -73.62 50.72 -13.71
N GLU A 682 -72.62 50.59 -14.57
CA GLU A 682 -71.86 51.74 -15.08
C GLU A 682 -72.74 52.65 -15.96
N ALA A 683 -73.57 52.07 -16.84
CA ALA A 683 -74.54 52.83 -17.63
C ALA A 683 -75.55 53.59 -16.76
N LYS A 684 -76.03 52.98 -15.68
CA LYS A 684 -76.92 53.61 -14.69
C LYS A 684 -76.24 54.77 -13.95
N LEU A 685 -74.97 54.63 -13.57
CA LEU A 685 -74.18 55.69 -12.95
C LEU A 685 -73.95 56.88 -13.90
N ARG A 686 -73.59 56.64 -15.16
CA ARG A 686 -73.40 57.72 -16.16
C ARG A 686 -74.66 58.58 -16.33
N ALA A 687 -75.83 57.94 -16.47
CA ALA A 687 -77.11 58.64 -16.56
C ALA A 687 -77.45 59.44 -15.28
N GLN A 688 -77.03 58.97 -14.11
CA GLN A 688 -77.21 59.70 -12.85
C GLN A 688 -76.29 60.94 -12.76
N THR A 689 -75.07 60.86 -13.28
CA THR A 689 -74.15 62.01 -13.37
C THR A 689 -74.68 63.12 -14.28
N GLU A 690 -75.31 62.78 -15.41
CA GLU A 690 -75.95 63.75 -16.31
C GLU A 690 -77.08 64.52 -15.60
N ILE A 691 -77.89 63.83 -14.78
CA ILE A 691 -78.94 64.45 -13.96
C ILE A 691 -78.34 65.42 -12.92
N CYS A 692 -77.22 65.06 -12.28
CA CYS A 692 -76.53 65.96 -11.35
C CYS A 692 -76.02 67.24 -12.04
N GLY A 693 -75.45 67.13 -13.25
CA GLY A 693 -75.02 68.29 -14.03
C GLY A 693 -76.17 69.25 -14.37
N LEU A 694 -77.34 68.72 -14.73
CA LEU A 694 -78.54 69.52 -15.00
C LEU A 694 -79.09 70.22 -13.75
N LEU A 695 -78.93 69.63 -12.56
CA LEU A 695 -79.29 70.27 -11.29
C LEU A 695 -78.31 71.38 -10.91
N GLN A 696 -77.02 71.20 -11.19
CA GLN A 696 -75.98 72.19 -10.90
C GLN A 696 -76.16 73.44 -11.77
N GLY A 697 -76.27 73.31 -13.10
CA GLY A 697 -76.53 74.46 -13.99
C GLY A 697 -77.85 75.20 -13.69
N ARG A 698 -78.86 74.51 -13.15
CA ARG A 698 -80.11 75.12 -12.67
C ARG A 698 -79.94 75.89 -11.35
N THR A 699 -78.91 75.59 -10.57
CA THR A 699 -78.53 76.36 -9.38
C THR A 699 -77.82 77.64 -9.80
N ASP A 700 -76.90 77.55 -10.76
CA ASP A 700 -76.20 78.69 -11.35
C ASP A 700 -77.18 79.69 -12.02
N GLU A 701 -78.24 79.20 -12.69
CA GLU A 701 -79.34 80.04 -13.19
C GLU A 701 -80.11 80.80 -12.10
N LEU A 702 -80.21 80.25 -10.89
CA LEU A 702 -80.94 80.87 -9.78
C LEU A 702 -80.09 81.94 -9.08
N GLU A 703 -78.79 81.69 -8.89
CA GLU A 703 -77.87 82.68 -8.32
C GLU A 703 -77.74 83.92 -9.22
N ASN A 704 -77.61 83.74 -10.55
CA ASN A 704 -77.60 84.85 -11.50
C ASN A 704 -78.91 85.66 -11.48
N ARG A 705 -80.08 84.99 -11.39
CA ARG A 705 -81.39 85.67 -11.25
C ARG A 705 -81.54 86.46 -9.96
N THR A 706 -80.80 86.13 -8.89
CA THR A 706 -80.73 86.97 -7.68
C THR A 706 -79.77 88.16 -7.81
N GLY A 707 -78.74 88.07 -8.66
CA GLY A 707 -77.81 89.17 -8.93
C GLY A 707 -78.43 90.33 -9.72
N GLU A 708 -79.25 90.03 -10.72
CA GLU A 708 -79.86 91.05 -11.60
C GLU A 708 -80.92 91.93 -10.89
N MET A 709 -81.43 91.50 -9.73
CA MET A 709 -82.47 92.20 -8.97
C MET A 709 -82.00 93.44 -8.18
N TYR A 710 -80.70 93.73 -8.13
CA TYR A 710 -80.13 94.78 -7.25
C TYR A 710 -79.49 96.00 -7.96
N CYS A 711 -79.57 96.09 -9.29
CA CYS A 711 -78.88 97.15 -10.06
C CYS A 711 -79.77 98.21 -10.74
N GLU A 712 -81.11 98.14 -10.64
CA GLU A 712 -82.02 99.18 -11.17
C GLU A 712 -83.17 99.56 -10.21
N LYS A 713 -82.91 100.56 -9.35
CA LYS A 713 -83.87 101.63 -8.97
C LYS A 713 -83.27 102.64 -8.00
N GLY A 714 -82.99 103.83 -8.51
CA GLY A 714 -82.80 105.05 -7.72
C GLY A 714 -83.60 106.19 -8.36
N ALA A 715 -84.13 107.09 -7.53
CA ALA A 715 -84.98 108.22 -7.89
C ALA A 715 -86.36 107.89 -8.52
N ALA A 716 -87.41 108.22 -7.78
CA ALA A 716 -88.65 108.73 -8.34
C ALA A 716 -88.92 110.08 -7.66
N GLU A 717 -89.13 111.14 -8.45
CA GLU A 717 -89.31 112.50 -7.95
C GLU A 717 -90.72 112.72 -7.39
N VAL A 718 -90.85 113.19 -6.15
CA VAL A 718 -91.98 114.07 -5.76
C VAL A 718 -91.53 115.08 -4.70
N ASN A 719 -91.22 116.31 -5.12
CA ASN A 719 -91.47 117.50 -4.31
C ASN A 719 -91.62 118.75 -5.18
N GLU A 720 -92.78 118.91 -5.81
CA GLU A 720 -93.19 120.21 -6.35
C GLU A 720 -94.71 120.40 -6.33
N LYS A 721 -95.15 121.66 -6.35
CA LYS A 721 -96.55 122.12 -6.55
C LYS A 721 -97.56 121.86 -5.44
N ILE A 722 -97.29 122.53 -4.31
CA ILE A 722 -98.09 123.68 -3.80
C ILE A 722 -99.58 123.73 -4.21
N HIS A 723 -100.43 123.71 -3.18
CA HIS A 723 -101.77 124.32 -3.02
C HIS A 723 -102.48 125.02 -4.21
N GLN A 724 -103.76 124.68 -4.35
CA GLN A 724 -104.92 125.59 -4.26
C GLN A 724 -106.20 124.73 -4.08
N THR A 725 -107.23 125.06 -3.29
CA THR A 725 -107.63 126.30 -2.60
C THR A 725 -108.27 126.01 -1.22
N SER A 726 -108.23 126.98 -0.31
CA SER A 726 -109.39 127.52 0.44
C SER A 726 -108.92 128.37 1.64
N SER A 727 -109.68 129.41 1.97
CA SER A 727 -109.40 130.32 3.08
C SER A 727 -110.40 130.13 4.22
N LEU A 728 -109.91 130.03 5.48
CA LEU A 728 -110.18 131.02 6.53
C LEU A 728 -109.59 130.61 7.90
N ASP A 729 -109.22 131.61 8.67
CA ASP A 729 -109.20 131.73 10.14
C ASP A 729 -108.46 130.73 11.06
N SER A 730 -107.27 131.17 11.50
CA SER A 730 -107.11 131.74 12.86
C SER A 730 -107.52 130.88 14.07
N LYS A 731 -106.63 129.95 14.48
CA LYS A 731 -105.94 129.90 15.81
C LYS A 731 -105.57 128.47 16.26
N GLU A 732 -104.40 127.97 15.85
CA GLU A 732 -103.65 126.93 16.60
C GLU A 732 -102.22 126.77 16.04
N ALA A 733 -101.30 127.61 16.54
CA ALA A 733 -99.91 127.70 16.04
C ALA A 733 -98.83 127.07 16.95
N PRO A 734 -98.85 127.19 18.30
CA PRO A 734 -97.70 126.81 19.12
C PRO A 734 -97.33 125.31 19.13
N ILE A 735 -98.33 124.44 19.01
CA ILE A 735 -98.17 123.00 19.29
C ILE A 735 -97.37 122.27 18.20
N LYS A 736 -97.38 122.77 16.95
CA LYS A 736 -96.78 122.06 15.81
C LYS A 736 -95.26 122.17 15.72
N LEU A 737 -94.63 123.14 16.40
CA LEU A 737 -93.18 123.32 16.36
C LEU A 737 -92.45 122.24 17.17
N VAL A 738 -92.88 122.04 18.43
CA VAL A 738 -92.27 121.10 19.38
C VAL A 738 -92.27 119.65 18.85
N ILE A 739 -93.31 119.26 18.12
CA ILE A 739 -93.42 117.92 17.52
C ILE A 739 -92.36 117.73 16.41
N ALA A 740 -92.09 118.76 15.60
CA ALA A 740 -91.09 118.69 14.54
C ALA A 740 -89.66 118.62 15.09
N GLU A 741 -89.36 119.36 16.15
CA GLU A 741 -88.06 119.34 16.83
C GLU A 741 -87.79 117.97 17.49
N ALA A 742 -88.78 117.42 18.20
CA ALA A 742 -88.68 116.08 18.79
C ALA A 742 -88.51 114.96 17.73
N GLN A 743 -89.18 115.08 16.58
CA GLN A 743 -89.03 114.13 15.47
C GLN A 743 -87.64 114.20 14.83
N LEU A 744 -87.05 115.39 14.71
CA LEU A 744 -85.69 115.56 14.19
C LEU A 744 -84.64 114.99 15.15
N GLU A 745 -84.81 115.19 16.47
CA GLU A 745 -83.89 114.64 17.47
C GLU A 745 -83.94 113.10 17.51
N LEU A 746 -85.13 112.51 17.37
CA LEU A 746 -85.30 111.05 17.19
C LEU A 746 -84.55 110.55 15.95
N ASN A 747 -84.76 111.19 14.79
CA ASN A 747 -84.08 110.81 13.55
C ASN A 747 -82.55 110.94 13.66
N LEU A 748 -82.04 111.94 14.39
CA LEU A 748 -80.59 112.12 14.60
C LEU A 748 -80.00 110.98 15.44
N ARG A 749 -80.69 110.55 16.49
CA ARG A 749 -80.31 109.41 17.33
C ARG A 749 -80.37 108.08 16.57
N GLU A 750 -81.37 107.92 15.71
CA GLU A 750 -81.50 106.75 14.81
C GLU A 750 -80.33 106.67 13.83
N VAL A 751 -79.91 107.80 13.26
CA VAL A 751 -78.75 107.88 12.36
C VAL A 751 -77.43 107.58 13.10
N THR A 752 -77.23 108.04 14.35
CA THR A 752 -76.03 107.66 15.10
C THR A 752 -76.02 106.18 15.48
N ARG A 753 -77.16 105.59 15.90
CA ARG A 753 -77.28 104.14 16.13
C ARG A 753 -76.89 103.33 14.89
N LEU A 754 -77.42 103.71 13.72
CA LEU A 754 -77.10 103.03 12.46
C LEU A 754 -75.64 103.23 12.02
N GLN A 755 -75.01 104.36 12.36
CA GLN A 755 -73.58 104.57 12.12
C GLN A 755 -72.71 103.69 13.03
N GLU A 756 -73.08 103.54 14.30
CA GLU A 756 -72.42 102.64 15.25
C GLU A 756 -72.55 101.17 14.82
N GLU A 757 -73.75 100.72 14.43
CA GLU A 757 -73.98 99.38 13.90
C GLU A 757 -73.20 99.10 12.61
N VAL A 758 -73.07 100.07 11.70
CA VAL A 758 -72.22 99.92 10.50
C VAL A 758 -70.73 99.86 10.83
N VAL A 759 -70.27 100.54 11.89
CA VAL A 759 -68.88 100.42 12.38
C VAL A 759 -68.66 99.06 13.02
N GLU A 760 -69.60 98.56 13.83
CA GLU A 760 -69.50 97.25 14.46
C GLU A 760 -69.50 96.12 13.42
N LEU A 761 -70.43 96.13 12.45
CA LEU A 761 -70.47 95.14 11.37
C LEU A 761 -69.20 95.15 10.52
N ARG A 762 -68.57 96.32 10.31
CA ARG A 762 -67.26 96.42 9.65
C ARG A 762 -66.13 95.82 10.49
N ALA A 763 -66.15 96.01 11.81
CA ALA A 763 -65.18 95.40 12.72
C ALA A 763 -65.34 93.87 12.76
N GLN A 764 -66.57 93.36 12.82
CA GLN A 764 -66.89 91.94 12.75
C GLN A 764 -66.45 91.33 11.40
N LEU A 765 -66.70 92.01 10.27
CA LEU A 765 -66.23 91.57 8.95
C LEU A 765 -64.70 91.52 8.85
N LEU A 766 -64.00 92.51 9.40
CA LEU A 766 -62.53 92.53 9.45
C LEU A 766 -61.98 91.40 10.33
N ALA A 767 -62.60 91.12 11.48
CA ALA A 767 -62.22 90.01 12.36
C ALA A 767 -62.43 88.65 11.65
N GLY A 768 -63.59 88.43 11.03
CA GLY A 768 -63.88 87.21 10.27
C GLY A 768 -62.95 87.02 9.07
N ASN A 769 -62.56 88.09 8.38
CA ASN A 769 -61.56 88.02 7.31
C ASN A 769 -60.14 87.68 7.84
N GLN A 770 -59.74 88.22 9.00
CA GLN A 770 -58.48 87.82 9.65
C GLN A 770 -58.50 86.36 10.10
N GLU A 771 -59.63 85.88 10.63
CA GLU A 771 -59.79 84.48 11.04
C GLU A 771 -59.79 83.53 9.83
N LYS A 772 -60.46 83.89 8.73
CA LYS A 772 -60.38 83.18 7.46
C LYS A 772 -58.94 83.10 6.93
N MET A 773 -58.17 84.19 6.97
CA MET A 773 -56.76 84.18 6.56
C MET A 773 -55.89 83.29 7.47
N LYS A 774 -56.13 83.27 8.79
CA LYS A 774 -55.45 82.34 9.72
C LYS A 774 -55.76 80.88 9.39
N LEU A 775 -57.03 80.56 9.13
CA LEU A 775 -57.46 79.21 8.76
C LEU A 775 -56.88 78.77 7.40
N GLN A 776 -56.83 79.68 6.42
CA GLN A 776 -56.19 79.40 5.12
C GLN A 776 -54.68 79.16 5.27
N ALA A 777 -53.96 80.02 6.00
CA ALA A 777 -52.53 79.82 6.25
C ALA A 777 -52.25 78.51 7.02
N LEU A 778 -53.11 78.13 7.96
CA LEU A 778 -53.03 76.84 8.64
C LEU A 778 -53.25 75.67 7.66
N GLN A 779 -54.23 75.77 6.77
CA GLN A 779 -54.48 74.76 5.73
C GLN A 779 -53.28 74.62 4.79
N GLU A 780 -52.71 75.72 4.31
CA GLU A 780 -51.52 75.74 3.45
C GLU A 780 -50.31 75.07 4.13
N VAL A 781 -50.05 75.38 5.41
CA VAL A 781 -49.00 74.71 6.21
C VAL A 781 -49.28 73.21 6.40
N THR A 782 -50.52 72.81 6.69
CA THR A 782 -50.85 71.39 6.82
C THR A 782 -50.74 70.64 5.49
N ALA A 783 -51.08 71.28 4.36
CA ALA A 783 -50.93 70.71 3.03
C ALA A 783 -49.44 70.50 2.68
N ALA A 784 -48.58 71.49 2.94
CA ALA A 784 -47.13 71.35 2.77
C ALA A 784 -46.56 70.20 3.61
N SER A 785 -46.88 70.16 4.92
CA SER A 785 -46.39 69.09 5.81
C SER A 785 -46.87 67.69 5.42
N ARG A 786 -48.03 67.57 4.76
CA ARG A 786 -48.53 66.30 4.20
C ARG A 786 -47.74 65.89 2.96
N GLU A 787 -47.36 66.85 2.11
CA GLU A 787 -46.51 66.60 0.94
C GLU A 787 -45.10 66.16 1.37
N ASP A 788 -44.50 66.83 2.35
CA ASP A 788 -43.22 66.44 2.95
C ASP A 788 -43.27 64.99 3.51
N LEU A 789 -44.37 64.63 4.18
CA LEU A 789 -44.60 63.27 4.67
C LEU A 789 -44.79 62.25 3.53
N HIS A 790 -45.45 62.62 2.43
CA HIS A 790 -45.55 61.75 1.24
C HIS A 790 -44.16 61.50 0.62
N VAL A 791 -43.36 62.55 0.43
CA VAL A 791 -41.99 62.44 -0.10
C VAL A 791 -41.13 61.56 0.81
N LEU A 792 -41.22 61.71 2.14
CA LEU A 792 -40.49 60.87 3.09
C LEU A 792 -40.95 59.40 3.04
N VAL A 793 -42.26 59.15 2.94
CA VAL A 793 -42.82 57.80 2.81
C VAL A 793 -42.37 57.13 1.51
N ASP A 794 -42.33 57.85 0.40
CA ASP A 794 -41.91 57.29 -0.89
C ASP A 794 -40.38 57.09 -0.99
N GLN A 795 -39.58 57.94 -0.32
CA GLN A 795 -38.16 57.68 -0.10
C GLN A 795 -37.93 56.42 0.74
N LEU A 796 -38.71 56.21 1.81
CA LEU A 796 -38.61 55.01 2.65
C LEU A 796 -39.04 53.75 1.90
N LYS A 797 -40.08 53.81 1.05
CA LYS A 797 -40.45 52.71 0.14
C LYS A 797 -39.29 52.35 -0.79
N ALA A 798 -38.71 53.34 -1.48
CA ALA A 798 -37.60 53.10 -2.40
C ALA A 798 -36.37 52.50 -1.70
N GLN A 799 -36.08 52.91 -0.46
CA GLN A 799 -35.02 52.29 0.35
C GLN A 799 -35.33 50.83 0.73
N VAL A 800 -36.59 50.53 1.12
CA VAL A 800 -37.03 49.16 1.44
C VAL A 800 -37.05 48.27 0.20
N GLU A 801 -37.49 48.79 -0.95
CA GLU A 801 -37.50 48.07 -2.23
C GLU A 801 -36.07 47.74 -2.70
N GLU A 802 -35.15 48.69 -2.64
CA GLU A 802 -33.73 48.46 -2.98
C GLU A 802 -33.02 47.54 -1.96
N LEU A 803 -33.40 47.59 -0.68
CA LEU A 803 -32.89 46.66 0.34
C LEU A 803 -33.41 45.23 0.10
N ASN A 804 -34.71 45.08 -0.19
CA ASN A 804 -35.33 43.80 -0.55
C ASN A 804 -34.70 43.24 -1.84
N ARG A 805 -34.46 44.08 -2.86
CA ARG A 805 -33.80 43.67 -4.11
C ARG A 805 -32.41 43.12 -3.84
N LYS A 806 -31.58 43.84 -3.06
CA LYS A 806 -30.26 43.36 -2.62
C LYS A 806 -30.35 42.04 -1.82
N HIS A 807 -31.31 41.92 -0.91
CA HIS A 807 -31.49 40.71 -0.13
C HIS A 807 -31.85 39.50 -1.00
N VAL A 808 -32.68 39.69 -2.04
CA VAL A 808 -32.98 38.65 -3.04
C VAL A 808 -31.75 38.33 -3.89
N ASP A 809 -30.99 39.32 -4.36
CA ASP A 809 -29.72 39.12 -5.08
C ASP A 809 -28.70 38.33 -4.23
N ASP A 810 -28.68 38.54 -2.91
CA ASP A 810 -27.81 37.83 -1.96
C ASP A 810 -28.28 36.40 -1.66
N ILE A 811 -29.60 36.19 -1.53
CA ILE A 811 -30.20 34.85 -1.39
C ILE A 811 -29.92 34.01 -2.65
N LEU A 812 -30.14 34.57 -3.85
CA LEU A 812 -29.87 33.88 -5.11
C LEU A 812 -28.39 33.52 -5.22
N ARG A 813 -27.48 34.46 -4.97
CA ARG A 813 -26.03 34.18 -4.98
C ARG A 813 -25.59 33.25 -3.85
N SER A 814 -26.33 33.12 -2.75
CA SER A 814 -26.08 32.11 -1.71
C SER A 814 -26.49 30.72 -2.19
N ARG A 815 -27.67 30.62 -2.81
CA ARG A 815 -28.18 29.38 -3.40
C ARG A 815 -27.31 28.88 -4.55
N GLU A 816 -26.81 29.75 -5.42
CA GLU A 816 -25.87 29.38 -6.50
C GLU A 816 -24.57 28.77 -5.95
N ARG A 817 -24.07 29.28 -4.81
CA ARG A 817 -22.92 28.71 -4.09
C ARG A 817 -23.25 27.37 -3.43
N GLU A 818 -24.43 27.22 -2.85
CA GLU A 818 -24.91 25.95 -2.31
C GLU A 818 -25.07 24.88 -3.40
N GLU A 819 -25.69 25.22 -4.53
CA GLU A 819 -25.83 24.34 -5.70
C GLU A 819 -24.49 24.04 -6.39
N ALA A 820 -23.46 24.88 -6.23
CA ALA A 820 -22.09 24.57 -6.64
C ALA A 820 -21.43 23.56 -5.67
N LEU A 821 -21.49 23.81 -4.36
CA LEU A 821 -20.93 22.92 -3.33
C LEU A 821 -21.59 21.53 -3.32
N VAL A 822 -22.89 21.45 -3.60
CA VAL A 822 -23.60 20.16 -3.78
C VAL A 822 -23.04 19.38 -4.98
N ARG A 823 -22.81 20.05 -6.13
CA ARG A 823 -22.21 19.40 -7.31
C ARG A 823 -20.76 18.98 -7.08
N GLU A 824 -19.99 19.77 -6.34
CA GLU A 824 -18.61 19.43 -5.95
C GLU A 824 -18.58 18.21 -5.02
N ARG A 825 -19.43 18.18 -3.99
CA ARG A 825 -19.65 17.01 -3.13
C ARG A 825 -20.06 15.78 -3.93
N ASP A 826 -21.02 15.91 -4.85
CA ASP A 826 -21.54 14.77 -5.60
C ASP A 826 -20.48 14.19 -6.54
N GLY A 827 -19.72 15.06 -7.22
CA GLY A 827 -18.52 14.68 -7.98
C GLY A 827 -17.46 13.99 -7.10
N GLU A 828 -17.20 14.49 -5.89
CA GLU A 828 -16.28 13.84 -4.95
C GLU A 828 -16.79 12.46 -4.50
N THR A 829 -18.09 12.30 -4.23
CA THR A 829 -18.66 10.99 -3.87
C THR A 829 -18.60 10.00 -5.03
N GLN A 830 -18.80 10.46 -6.27
CA GLN A 830 -18.66 9.62 -7.46
C GLN A 830 -17.20 9.23 -7.70
N ALA A 831 -16.24 10.15 -7.53
CA ALA A 831 -14.81 9.86 -7.62
C ALA A 831 -14.36 8.87 -6.53
N ARG A 832 -14.82 9.04 -5.28
CA ARG A 832 -14.58 8.08 -4.18
C ARG A 832 -15.18 6.70 -4.46
N ALA A 833 -16.34 6.63 -5.13
CA ALA A 833 -16.94 5.36 -5.55
C ALA A 833 -16.14 4.67 -6.67
N GLY A 834 -15.63 5.43 -7.65
CA GLY A 834 -14.73 4.91 -8.68
C GLY A 834 -13.43 4.34 -8.09
N LEU A 835 -12.74 5.14 -7.27
CA LEU A 835 -11.52 4.70 -6.56
C LEU A 835 -11.77 3.48 -5.65
N ALA A 836 -12.96 3.37 -5.02
CA ALA A 836 -13.30 2.18 -4.24
C ALA A 836 -13.47 0.92 -5.12
N ALA A 837 -14.04 1.06 -6.32
CA ALA A 837 -14.19 -0.03 -7.28
C ALA A 837 -12.84 -0.47 -7.87
N GLU A 838 -11.96 0.48 -8.19
CA GLU A 838 -10.57 0.22 -8.61
C GLU A 838 -9.79 -0.53 -7.51
N VAL A 839 -9.91 -0.09 -6.25
CA VAL A 839 -9.27 -0.76 -5.10
C VAL A 839 -9.82 -2.18 -4.88
N THR A 840 -11.09 -2.48 -5.21
CA THR A 840 -11.58 -3.86 -5.20
C THR A 840 -11.03 -4.68 -6.37
N SER A 841 -10.96 -4.15 -7.59
CA SER A 841 -10.35 -4.86 -8.75
C SER A 841 -8.89 -5.23 -8.46
N CYS A 842 -8.07 -4.25 -8.09
CA CYS A 842 -6.67 -4.49 -7.78
C CYS A 842 -6.46 -5.41 -6.57
N ARG A 843 -7.44 -5.50 -5.65
CA ARG A 843 -7.41 -6.50 -4.57
C ARG A 843 -7.67 -7.92 -5.10
N GLU A 844 -8.66 -8.10 -5.94
CA GLU A 844 -9.01 -9.39 -6.56
C GLU A 844 -7.87 -9.88 -7.47
N GLU A 845 -7.26 -8.99 -8.26
CA GLU A 845 -6.03 -9.24 -9.04
C GLU A 845 -4.87 -9.70 -8.14
N VAL A 846 -4.62 -9.02 -7.02
CA VAL A 846 -3.59 -9.40 -6.04
C VAL A 846 -3.90 -10.72 -5.34
N GLU A 847 -5.18 -11.07 -5.16
CA GLU A 847 -5.59 -12.35 -4.56
C GLU A 847 -5.37 -13.51 -5.56
N MET A 848 -5.71 -13.32 -6.84
CA MET A 848 -5.40 -14.23 -7.94
C MET A 848 -3.89 -14.43 -8.14
N LEU A 849 -3.09 -13.36 -8.10
CA LEU A 849 -1.63 -13.42 -8.20
C LEU A 849 -0.97 -14.12 -7.00
N LYS A 850 -1.57 -14.03 -5.80
CA LYS A 850 -1.14 -14.83 -4.64
C LYS A 850 -1.44 -16.31 -4.84
N MET A 851 -2.61 -16.66 -5.37
CA MET A 851 -2.97 -18.06 -5.64
C MET A 851 -2.04 -18.70 -6.68
N SER A 852 -1.71 -18.00 -7.77
CA SER A 852 -0.78 -18.52 -8.78
C SER A 852 0.66 -18.62 -8.27
N TYR A 853 1.14 -17.62 -7.51
CA TYR A 853 2.44 -17.69 -6.83
C TYR A 853 2.51 -18.87 -5.82
N GLU A 854 1.46 -19.08 -5.03
CA GLU A 854 1.36 -20.18 -4.07
C GLU A 854 1.43 -21.55 -4.77
N ALA A 855 0.67 -21.74 -5.86
CA ALA A 855 0.70 -22.97 -6.66
C ALA A 855 2.10 -23.26 -7.23
N VAL A 856 2.72 -22.27 -7.88
CA VAL A 856 4.09 -22.38 -8.41
C VAL A 856 5.12 -22.64 -7.31
N ARG A 857 4.91 -22.11 -6.09
CA ARG A 857 5.80 -22.37 -4.94
C ARG A 857 5.65 -23.80 -4.41
N VAL A 858 4.45 -24.38 -4.44
CA VAL A 858 4.22 -25.80 -4.10
C VAL A 858 4.88 -26.71 -5.13
N GLU A 859 4.66 -26.47 -6.43
CA GLU A 859 5.28 -27.22 -7.54
C GLU A 859 6.82 -27.17 -7.48
N ASN A 860 7.40 -26.02 -7.17
CA ASN A 860 8.85 -25.88 -6.93
C ASN A 860 9.32 -26.65 -5.68
N GLY A 861 8.46 -26.81 -4.66
CA GLY A 861 8.72 -27.65 -3.49
C GLY A 861 8.78 -29.13 -3.88
N GLU A 862 7.73 -29.62 -4.54
CA GLU A 862 7.61 -31.01 -4.99
C GLU A 862 8.73 -31.40 -5.97
N SER A 863 9.08 -30.49 -6.90
CA SER A 863 10.20 -30.65 -7.83
C SER A 863 11.55 -30.77 -7.10
N ARG A 864 11.77 -29.98 -6.05
CA ARG A 864 12.99 -30.08 -5.23
C ARG A 864 13.03 -31.36 -4.40
N GLU A 865 11.89 -31.83 -3.90
CA GLU A 865 11.83 -33.12 -3.21
C GLU A 865 12.04 -34.29 -4.16
N ALA A 866 11.51 -34.24 -5.38
CA ALA A 866 11.80 -35.21 -6.43
C ALA A 866 13.30 -35.24 -6.79
N LEU A 867 13.92 -34.06 -6.92
CA LEU A 867 15.37 -33.95 -7.11
C LEU A 867 16.16 -34.53 -5.92
N HIS A 868 15.71 -34.31 -4.68
CA HIS A 868 16.35 -34.90 -3.51
C HIS A 868 16.21 -36.43 -3.47
N ARG A 869 15.02 -36.99 -3.77
CA ARG A 869 14.80 -38.44 -3.90
C ARG A 869 15.71 -39.06 -4.95
N ALA A 870 15.71 -38.52 -6.17
CA ALA A 870 16.56 -38.99 -7.26
C ALA A 870 18.07 -38.94 -6.93
N ASN A 871 18.53 -37.91 -6.19
CA ASN A 871 19.92 -37.84 -5.72
C ASN A 871 20.22 -38.90 -4.64
N THR A 872 19.29 -39.20 -3.74
CA THR A 872 19.43 -40.27 -2.74
C THR A 872 19.47 -41.65 -3.41
N GLU A 873 18.53 -41.93 -4.31
CA GLU A 873 18.49 -43.16 -5.12
C GLU A 873 19.78 -43.33 -5.95
N THR A 874 20.29 -42.24 -6.55
CA THR A 874 21.57 -42.24 -7.28
C THR A 874 22.76 -42.54 -6.35
N ALA A 875 22.75 -42.05 -5.11
CA ALA A 875 23.79 -42.34 -4.13
C ALA A 875 23.74 -43.81 -3.66
N GLU A 876 22.55 -44.36 -3.44
CA GLU A 876 22.35 -45.77 -3.08
C GLU A 876 22.77 -46.71 -4.22
N LEU A 877 22.39 -46.39 -5.47
CA LEU A 877 22.91 -47.08 -6.67
C LEU A 877 24.43 -46.97 -6.77
N GLY A 878 25.02 -45.82 -6.44
CA GLY A 878 26.47 -45.65 -6.36
C GLY A 878 27.13 -46.61 -5.35
N VAL A 879 26.55 -46.76 -4.16
CA VAL A 879 27.01 -47.73 -3.15
C VAL A 879 26.89 -49.17 -3.67
N HIS A 880 25.76 -49.53 -4.30
CA HIS A 880 25.59 -50.85 -4.90
C HIS A 880 26.60 -51.14 -6.03
N VAL A 881 26.91 -50.17 -6.89
CA VAL A 881 27.95 -50.29 -7.93
C VAL A 881 29.34 -50.49 -7.29
N CYS A 882 29.66 -49.78 -6.21
CA CYS A 882 30.90 -50.00 -5.46
C CYS A 882 30.97 -51.40 -4.83
N MET A 883 29.87 -51.90 -4.24
CA MET A 883 29.80 -53.26 -3.70
C MET A 883 29.99 -54.32 -4.78
N LEU A 884 29.21 -54.26 -5.86
CA LEU A 884 29.30 -55.21 -6.98
C LEU A 884 30.67 -55.17 -7.67
N THR A 885 31.34 -54.01 -7.70
CA THR A 885 32.71 -53.89 -8.21
C THR A 885 33.72 -54.58 -7.27
N ALA A 886 33.56 -54.45 -5.96
CA ALA A 886 34.41 -55.15 -4.99
C ALA A 886 34.20 -56.68 -5.03
N GLU A 887 32.94 -57.14 -5.07
CA GLU A 887 32.60 -58.56 -5.22
C GLU A 887 33.13 -59.16 -6.54
N LYS A 888 33.06 -58.39 -7.64
CA LYS A 888 33.61 -58.78 -8.94
C LYS A 888 35.14 -58.94 -8.89
N GLU A 889 35.87 -58.00 -8.31
CA GLU A 889 37.33 -58.11 -8.21
C GLU A 889 37.75 -59.20 -7.20
N GLU A 890 36.97 -59.45 -6.14
CA GLU A 890 37.21 -60.62 -5.26
C GLU A 890 36.96 -61.94 -6.01
N ALA A 891 35.86 -62.06 -6.76
CA ALA A 891 35.57 -63.23 -7.59
C ALA A 891 36.65 -63.45 -8.66
N ARG A 892 37.18 -62.37 -9.24
CA ARG A 892 38.32 -62.43 -10.18
C ARG A 892 39.60 -62.90 -9.50
N LEU A 893 39.97 -62.37 -8.33
CA LEU A 893 41.16 -62.80 -7.58
C LEU A 893 41.06 -64.28 -7.17
N ARG A 894 39.87 -64.74 -6.75
CA ARG A 894 39.59 -66.16 -6.50
C ARG A 894 39.71 -67.02 -7.76
N TRP A 895 39.34 -66.50 -8.94
CA TRP A 895 39.51 -67.20 -10.22
C TRP A 895 40.98 -67.26 -10.65
N GLU A 896 41.75 -66.18 -10.43
CA GLU A 896 43.20 -66.15 -10.68
C GLU A 896 43.94 -67.18 -9.79
N ASP A 897 43.62 -67.29 -8.50
CA ASP A 897 44.18 -68.31 -7.57
C ASP A 897 43.79 -69.75 -7.96
N LEU A 898 42.54 -69.98 -8.39
CA LEU A 898 42.11 -71.29 -8.90
C LEU A 898 42.79 -71.64 -10.23
N SER A 899 43.05 -70.65 -11.09
CA SER A 899 43.72 -70.86 -12.39
C SER A 899 45.20 -71.19 -12.24
N THR A 900 45.93 -70.51 -11.34
CA THR A 900 47.33 -70.87 -11.05
C THR A 900 47.42 -72.26 -10.45
N ARG A 901 46.52 -72.60 -9.52
CA ARG A 901 46.49 -73.90 -8.86
C ARG A 901 46.08 -75.06 -9.77
N LEU A 902 45.24 -74.80 -10.78
CA LEU A 902 45.01 -75.76 -11.86
C LEU A 902 46.28 -75.98 -12.69
N GLN A 903 47.00 -74.92 -13.06
CA GLN A 903 48.26 -75.03 -13.80
C GLN A 903 49.32 -75.81 -13.00
N GLU A 904 49.46 -75.56 -11.69
CA GLU A 904 50.36 -76.33 -10.82
C GLU A 904 50.04 -77.84 -10.83
N LEU A 905 48.75 -78.20 -10.84
CA LEU A 905 48.28 -79.60 -10.91
C LEU A 905 48.47 -80.23 -12.30
N GLU A 906 48.32 -79.47 -13.39
CA GLU A 906 48.62 -79.93 -14.75
C GLU A 906 50.14 -80.18 -14.94
N GLU A 907 50.98 -79.32 -14.37
CA GLU A 907 52.42 -79.55 -14.33
C GLU A 907 52.80 -80.76 -13.45
N GLU A 908 52.12 -80.99 -12.32
CA GLU A 908 52.34 -82.18 -11.48
C GLU A 908 51.91 -83.47 -12.22
N ALA A 909 50.75 -83.44 -12.88
CA ALA A 909 50.24 -84.56 -13.67
C ALA A 909 51.13 -84.89 -14.88
N THR A 910 51.68 -83.88 -15.56
CA THR A 910 52.65 -84.10 -16.66
C THR A 910 53.99 -84.63 -16.16
N ARG A 911 54.53 -84.08 -15.06
CA ARG A 911 55.75 -84.60 -14.39
C ARG A 911 55.61 -86.09 -13.98
N GLU A 912 54.45 -86.50 -13.48
CA GLU A 912 54.21 -87.90 -13.13
C GLU A 912 53.95 -88.79 -14.37
N ALA A 913 53.30 -88.27 -15.42
CA ALA A 913 53.17 -88.97 -16.69
C ALA A 913 54.53 -89.21 -17.39
N GLU A 914 55.47 -88.28 -17.31
CA GLU A 914 56.85 -88.45 -17.79
C GLU A 914 57.59 -89.54 -17.01
N ARG A 915 57.45 -89.58 -15.68
CA ARG A 915 57.99 -90.66 -14.83
C ARG A 915 57.43 -92.03 -15.20
N LEU A 916 56.11 -92.12 -15.36
CA LEU A 916 55.43 -93.36 -15.74
C LEU A 916 55.85 -93.83 -17.13
N ASN A 917 55.97 -92.93 -18.11
CA ASN A 917 56.51 -93.25 -19.44
C ASN A 917 57.95 -93.75 -19.35
N THR A 918 58.82 -93.09 -18.57
CA THR A 918 60.22 -93.51 -18.35
C THR A 918 60.28 -94.93 -17.76
N CYS A 919 59.44 -95.25 -16.79
CA CYS A 919 59.34 -96.59 -16.20
C CYS A 919 58.83 -97.63 -17.22
N VAL A 920 57.84 -97.27 -18.05
CA VAL A 920 57.34 -98.14 -19.13
C VAL A 920 58.40 -98.38 -20.21
N GLU A 921 59.28 -97.42 -20.50
CA GLU A 921 60.41 -97.62 -21.42
C GLU A 921 61.49 -98.53 -20.83
N GLN A 922 61.81 -98.40 -19.54
CA GLN A 922 62.70 -99.34 -18.83
C GLN A 922 62.14 -100.77 -18.88
N LEU A 923 60.87 -100.97 -18.52
CA LEU A 923 60.19 -102.27 -18.58
C LEU A 923 60.12 -102.84 -20.02
N ARG A 924 60.10 -101.99 -21.05
CA ARG A 924 60.20 -102.41 -22.47
C ARG A 924 61.61 -102.85 -22.83
N GLN A 925 62.65 -102.18 -22.34
CA GLN A 925 64.05 -102.58 -22.54
C GLN A 925 64.34 -103.92 -21.83
N GLU A 926 63.93 -104.07 -20.57
CA GLU A 926 64.02 -105.35 -19.84
C GLU A 926 63.28 -106.48 -20.58
N ASN A 927 62.09 -106.22 -21.14
CA ASN A 927 61.37 -107.18 -21.97
C ASN A 927 62.12 -107.54 -23.27
N GLN A 928 62.90 -106.63 -23.86
CA GLN A 928 63.71 -106.91 -25.05
C GLN A 928 64.95 -107.73 -24.69
N GLU A 929 65.61 -107.45 -23.56
CA GLU A 929 66.73 -108.25 -23.05
C GLU A 929 66.30 -109.66 -22.65
N LEU A 930 65.17 -109.81 -21.95
CA LEU A 930 64.61 -111.13 -21.62
C LEU A 930 64.24 -111.92 -22.88
N ARG A 931 63.73 -111.26 -23.93
CA ARG A 931 63.45 -111.90 -25.22
C ARG A 931 64.71 -112.32 -25.97
N SER A 932 65.77 -111.51 -25.96
CA SER A 932 67.02 -111.87 -26.62
C SER A 932 67.76 -113.01 -25.88
N GLN A 933 67.71 -113.03 -24.54
CA GLN A 933 68.17 -114.18 -23.75
C GLN A 933 67.40 -115.45 -24.11
N LEU A 934 66.06 -115.38 -24.22
CA LEU A 934 65.22 -116.52 -24.59
C LEU A 934 65.51 -117.00 -26.03
N GLN A 935 65.74 -116.07 -26.96
CA GLN A 935 66.21 -116.37 -28.32
C GLN A 935 67.56 -117.13 -28.32
N THR A 936 68.51 -116.74 -27.46
CA THR A 936 69.81 -117.44 -27.37
C THR A 936 69.71 -118.84 -26.75
N GLU A 937 68.76 -119.08 -25.85
CA GLU A 937 68.45 -120.44 -25.35
C GLU A 937 67.77 -121.30 -26.43
N GLU A 938 66.89 -120.71 -27.26
CA GLU A 938 66.33 -121.39 -28.43
C GLU A 938 67.40 -121.76 -29.47
N ASP A 939 68.36 -120.86 -29.75
CA ASP A 939 69.50 -121.14 -30.65
C ASP A 939 70.43 -122.22 -30.06
N LEU A 940 70.66 -122.23 -28.74
CA LEU A 940 71.41 -123.30 -28.06
C LEU A 940 70.69 -124.65 -28.13
N LEU A 941 69.35 -124.66 -28.03
CA LEU A 941 68.53 -125.85 -28.23
C LEU A 941 68.58 -126.34 -29.69
N ALA A 942 68.56 -125.45 -30.67
CA ALA A 942 68.72 -125.79 -32.09
C ALA A 942 70.12 -126.37 -32.39
N LEU A 943 71.18 -125.78 -31.82
CA LEU A 943 72.55 -126.30 -31.93
C LEU A 943 72.69 -127.71 -31.32
N LYS A 944 72.05 -127.94 -30.16
CA LYS A 944 71.98 -129.25 -29.51
C LYS A 944 71.25 -130.29 -30.37
N GLN A 945 70.12 -129.92 -30.99
CA GLN A 945 69.41 -130.81 -31.93
C GLN A 945 70.27 -131.16 -33.14
N LYS A 946 71.03 -130.20 -33.68
CA LYS A 946 71.93 -130.43 -34.82
C LYS A 946 73.07 -131.41 -34.48
N LEU A 947 73.74 -131.23 -33.34
CA LEU A 947 74.75 -132.18 -32.84
C LEU A 947 74.18 -133.59 -32.61
N GLN A 948 72.89 -133.69 -32.30
CA GLN A 948 72.18 -134.96 -32.12
C GLN A 948 71.80 -135.64 -33.45
N LEU A 949 71.69 -134.88 -34.55
CA LEU A 949 71.55 -135.41 -35.92
C LEU A 949 72.88 -135.94 -36.46
N GLU A 950 73.96 -135.15 -36.35
CA GLU A 950 75.32 -135.53 -36.81
C GLU A 950 75.83 -136.81 -36.11
N LEU A 951 75.42 -137.05 -34.86
CA LEU A 951 75.69 -138.31 -34.14
C LEU A 951 74.94 -139.53 -34.71
N SER A 952 73.78 -139.33 -35.36
CA SER A 952 72.97 -140.41 -35.93
C SER A 952 73.43 -140.83 -37.33
N GLU A 953 73.89 -139.87 -38.15
CA GLU A 953 74.42 -140.15 -39.49
C GLU A 953 75.72 -140.97 -39.40
N ALA A 954 76.59 -140.64 -38.45
CA ALA A 954 77.82 -141.37 -38.14
C ALA A 954 77.61 -142.83 -37.65
N GLN A 955 76.36 -143.24 -37.36
CA GLN A 955 76.03 -144.61 -36.92
C GLN A 955 75.46 -145.49 -38.06
N GLN A 956 75.19 -144.93 -39.26
CA GLN A 956 74.53 -145.68 -40.34
C GLN A 956 75.47 -146.25 -41.41
N GLU A 957 76.72 -145.78 -41.52
CA GLU A 957 77.63 -146.16 -42.62
C GLU A 957 78.23 -147.58 -42.54
N VAL A 958 78.04 -148.32 -41.44
CA VAL A 958 78.75 -149.59 -41.20
C VAL A 958 78.02 -150.84 -41.72
N GLU A 959 76.70 -150.82 -41.93
CA GLU A 959 75.89 -152.07 -41.90
C GLU A 959 75.03 -152.41 -43.15
N THR A 960 75.15 -151.69 -44.29
CA THR A 960 74.35 -152.02 -45.52
C THR A 960 75.12 -152.25 -46.82
N VAL A 961 76.43 -152.52 -46.79
CA VAL A 961 77.20 -153.02 -47.95
C VAL A 961 76.91 -154.53 -48.20
N ARG A 962 75.63 -154.93 -48.30
CA ARG A 962 75.26 -156.37 -48.33
C ARG A 962 74.01 -156.84 -49.09
N THR A 963 73.32 -156.01 -49.89
CA THR A 963 72.30 -156.53 -50.86
C THR A 963 72.25 -155.73 -52.16
N THR A 964 73.09 -156.10 -53.12
CA THR A 964 72.97 -155.72 -54.54
C THR A 964 72.53 -156.94 -55.37
N SER A 965 71.22 -157.21 -55.46
CA SER A 965 70.66 -158.25 -56.37
C SER A 965 69.13 -158.27 -56.40
N GLN A 966 68.49 -157.52 -57.30
CA GLN A 966 67.69 -158.05 -58.42
C GLN A 966 66.79 -156.97 -59.04
N GLU A 967 67.01 -156.69 -60.33
CA GLU A 967 66.05 -156.02 -61.19
C GLU A 967 65.18 -157.05 -61.91
N GLY A 968 64.00 -156.62 -62.37
CA GLY A 968 63.30 -157.24 -63.48
C GLY A 968 62.27 -158.33 -63.14
N ILE A 969 61.01 -158.00 -63.36
CA ILE A 969 60.32 -158.47 -64.59
C ILE A 969 59.39 -157.35 -65.10
N GLN A 970 59.19 -157.32 -66.41
CA GLN A 970 58.57 -156.21 -67.12
C GLN A 970 57.05 -156.30 -67.20
N VAL A 971 56.42 -155.13 -67.18
CA VAL A 971 55.47 -154.66 -68.21
C VAL A 971 54.98 -155.73 -69.19
N LEU A 972 53.74 -156.18 -69.03
CA LEU A 972 52.68 -156.09 -70.05
C LEU A 972 51.37 -156.75 -69.55
N GLN A 973 50.33 -155.94 -69.31
CA GLN A 973 49.25 -155.86 -70.30
C GLN A 973 48.39 -154.61 -70.11
N LEU A 974 48.09 -153.98 -71.25
CA LEU A 974 47.48 -152.67 -71.42
C LEU A 974 46.01 -152.83 -71.88
N GLN A 975 45.32 -151.68 -72.03
CA GLN A 975 44.10 -151.49 -72.83
C GLN A 975 42.80 -152.18 -72.36
N LEU A 976 41.93 -151.40 -71.69
CA LEU A 976 40.67 -150.93 -72.31
C LEU A 976 39.99 -149.78 -71.51
N SER A 977 38.94 -149.20 -72.09
CA SER A 977 38.05 -148.14 -71.55
C SER A 977 38.66 -146.77 -71.17
N SER A 978 39.23 -146.06 -72.15
CA SER A 978 39.59 -144.64 -72.05
C SER A 978 38.38 -143.69 -72.22
N GLN A 979 37.35 -143.81 -71.37
CA GLN A 979 36.10 -143.02 -71.51
C GLN A 979 35.67 -142.19 -70.30
N THR A 980 36.12 -142.50 -69.07
CA THR A 980 35.70 -141.76 -67.85
C THR A 980 36.19 -140.31 -67.84
N VAL A 981 37.45 -140.08 -68.23
CA VAL A 981 38.18 -138.81 -68.09
C VAL A 981 37.59 -137.67 -68.94
N SER A 982 36.74 -137.97 -69.94
CA SER A 982 36.15 -136.95 -70.82
C SER A 982 35.04 -136.13 -70.15
N HIS A 983 34.27 -136.72 -69.24
CA HIS A 983 33.14 -136.04 -68.60
C HIS A 983 33.57 -135.28 -67.32
N GLU A 984 34.58 -135.80 -66.63
CA GLU A 984 35.14 -135.23 -65.40
C GLU A 984 35.72 -133.82 -65.64
N ASN A 985 36.46 -133.64 -66.75
CA ASN A 985 37.02 -132.35 -67.18
C ASN A 985 35.95 -131.28 -67.52
N GLN A 986 34.76 -131.69 -68.01
CA GLN A 986 33.67 -130.74 -68.30
C GLN A 986 33.01 -130.24 -67.00
N LEU A 987 32.82 -131.14 -66.04
CA LEU A 987 32.27 -130.84 -64.72
C LEU A 987 33.17 -129.84 -63.95
N GLN A 988 34.49 -130.08 -63.97
CA GLN A 988 35.46 -129.21 -63.29
C GLN A 988 35.53 -127.78 -63.89
N LYS A 989 35.33 -127.63 -65.20
CA LYS A 989 35.26 -126.29 -65.85
C LYS A 989 34.03 -125.50 -65.40
N VAL A 990 32.85 -126.16 -65.35
CA VAL A 990 31.62 -125.52 -64.87
C VAL A 990 31.73 -125.14 -63.39
N MET A 991 32.39 -125.95 -62.56
CA MET A 991 32.66 -125.60 -61.16
C MET A 991 33.56 -124.36 -61.01
N GLN A 992 34.58 -124.20 -61.86
CA GLN A 992 35.43 -123.00 -61.84
C GLN A 992 34.67 -121.74 -62.31
N GLU A 993 33.85 -121.85 -63.35
CA GLU A 993 32.99 -120.75 -63.82
C GLU A 993 31.95 -120.35 -62.76
N LEU A 994 31.42 -121.32 -62.01
CA LEU A 994 30.52 -121.05 -60.88
C LEU A 994 31.25 -120.35 -59.72
N GLN A 995 32.47 -120.78 -59.37
CA GLN A 995 33.28 -120.16 -58.33
C GLN A 995 33.69 -118.72 -58.65
N GLU A 996 34.05 -118.43 -59.91
CA GLU A 996 34.32 -117.07 -60.39
C GLU A 996 33.08 -116.18 -60.25
N VAL A 997 31.89 -116.69 -60.59
CA VAL A 997 30.63 -115.95 -60.45
C VAL A 997 30.27 -115.70 -58.97
N THR A 998 30.44 -116.66 -58.07
CA THR A 998 30.21 -116.42 -56.62
C THR A 998 31.20 -115.39 -56.07
N LEU A 999 32.49 -115.47 -56.43
CA LEU A 999 33.50 -114.52 -55.99
C LEU A 999 33.25 -113.10 -56.53
N GLN A 1000 32.69 -112.97 -57.72
CA GLN A 1000 32.24 -111.68 -58.26
C GLN A 1000 30.95 -111.18 -57.58
N LEU A 1001 30.04 -112.07 -57.18
CA LEU A 1001 28.83 -111.71 -56.42
C LEU A 1001 29.18 -111.20 -55.01
N GLU A 1002 30.07 -111.89 -54.29
CA GLU A 1002 30.61 -111.47 -52.99
C GLU A 1002 31.24 -110.07 -53.10
N LYS A 1003 32.15 -109.86 -54.06
CA LYS A 1003 32.76 -108.53 -54.33
C LYS A 1003 31.76 -107.45 -54.76
N LYS A 1004 30.58 -107.81 -55.24
CA LYS A 1004 29.48 -106.86 -55.51
C LYS A 1004 28.69 -106.55 -54.24
N GLN A 1005 28.47 -107.55 -53.39
CA GLN A 1005 27.77 -107.43 -52.11
C GLN A 1005 28.58 -106.62 -51.08
N GLU A 1006 29.90 -106.84 -50.99
CA GLU A 1006 30.83 -105.98 -50.24
C GLU A 1006 30.76 -104.52 -50.72
N ARG A 1007 30.74 -104.30 -52.04
CA ARG A 1007 30.64 -102.95 -52.62
C ARG A 1007 29.30 -102.29 -52.30
N LEU A 1008 28.19 -103.02 -52.37
CA LEU A 1008 26.87 -102.53 -51.98
C LEU A 1008 26.87 -102.11 -50.50
N PHE A 1009 27.36 -102.95 -49.59
CA PHE A 1009 27.50 -102.60 -48.17
C PHE A 1009 28.40 -101.37 -47.94
N SER A 1010 29.50 -101.24 -48.71
CA SER A 1010 30.37 -100.06 -48.65
C SER A 1010 29.71 -98.77 -49.16
N LEU A 1011 28.76 -98.88 -50.09
CA LEU A 1011 27.99 -97.75 -50.62
C LEU A 1011 26.81 -97.40 -49.71
N GLU A 1012 26.16 -98.39 -49.11
CA GLU A 1012 25.08 -98.22 -48.13
C GLU A 1012 25.59 -97.53 -46.86
N ASN A 1013 26.77 -97.93 -46.35
CA ASN A 1013 27.40 -97.26 -45.22
C ASN A 1013 27.83 -95.82 -45.56
N LYS A 1014 28.28 -95.56 -46.80
CA LYS A 1014 28.55 -94.20 -47.29
C LYS A 1014 27.29 -93.36 -47.44
N LEU A 1015 26.17 -93.97 -47.87
CA LEU A 1015 24.87 -93.29 -47.94
C LEU A 1015 24.44 -92.85 -46.54
N LYS A 1016 24.45 -93.78 -45.57
CA LYS A 1016 24.12 -93.50 -44.16
C LYS A 1016 25.03 -92.44 -43.52
N GLN A 1017 26.32 -92.45 -43.86
CA GLN A 1017 27.26 -91.40 -43.43
C GLN A 1017 26.90 -90.04 -44.06
N MET A 1018 26.67 -89.98 -45.37
CA MET A 1018 26.27 -88.75 -46.06
C MET A 1018 24.93 -88.22 -45.54
N GLU A 1019 23.96 -89.09 -45.23
CA GLU A 1019 22.67 -88.72 -44.63
C GLU A 1019 22.85 -88.12 -43.23
N ALA A 1020 23.69 -88.72 -42.39
CA ALA A 1020 24.01 -88.19 -41.06
C ALA A 1020 24.78 -86.86 -41.12
N GLU A 1021 25.73 -86.70 -42.05
CA GLU A 1021 26.46 -85.45 -42.28
C GLU A 1021 25.54 -84.35 -42.82
N ASN A 1022 24.60 -84.69 -43.71
CA ASN A 1022 23.61 -83.75 -44.24
C ASN A 1022 22.62 -83.29 -43.15
N LEU A 1023 22.12 -84.22 -42.32
CA LEU A 1023 21.27 -83.91 -41.17
C LEU A 1023 21.99 -82.99 -40.16
N ARG A 1024 23.28 -83.23 -39.91
CA ARG A 1024 24.13 -82.38 -39.07
C ARG A 1024 24.32 -80.98 -39.68
N CYS A 1025 24.44 -80.89 -41.00
CA CYS A 1025 24.51 -79.62 -41.71
C CYS A 1025 23.20 -78.81 -41.56
N PHE A 1026 22.04 -79.45 -41.71
CA PHE A 1026 20.75 -78.80 -41.46
C PHE A 1026 20.62 -78.30 -40.01
N GLN A 1027 21.02 -79.09 -39.02
CA GLN A 1027 21.02 -78.68 -37.61
C GLN A 1027 21.93 -77.46 -37.36
N GLN A 1028 23.12 -77.41 -37.97
CA GLN A 1028 24.02 -76.26 -37.88
C GLN A 1028 23.47 -75.02 -38.59
N ILE A 1029 22.79 -75.17 -39.74
CA ILE A 1029 22.12 -74.07 -40.44
C ILE A 1029 20.99 -73.52 -39.57
N GLU A 1030 20.17 -74.38 -38.96
CA GLU A 1030 19.07 -73.97 -38.07
C GLU A 1030 19.58 -73.22 -36.83
N GLU A 1031 20.62 -73.76 -36.16
CA GLU A 1031 21.26 -73.09 -35.03
C GLU A 1031 21.86 -71.73 -35.43
N LYS A 1032 22.48 -71.64 -36.61
CA LYS A 1032 23.02 -70.37 -37.12
C LYS A 1032 21.94 -69.38 -37.52
N ASN A 1033 20.81 -69.84 -38.08
CA ASN A 1033 19.65 -68.98 -38.35
C ASN A 1033 19.09 -68.40 -37.04
N ILE A 1034 18.96 -69.21 -35.99
CA ILE A 1034 18.53 -68.76 -34.65
C ILE A 1034 19.53 -67.78 -34.04
N GLN A 1035 20.84 -68.01 -34.18
CA GLN A 1035 21.88 -67.07 -33.73
C GLN A 1035 21.84 -65.75 -34.51
N MET A 1036 21.69 -65.79 -35.84
CA MET A 1036 21.53 -64.60 -36.68
C MET A 1036 20.28 -63.81 -36.31
N ALA A 1037 19.12 -64.46 -36.16
CA ALA A 1037 17.88 -63.81 -35.75
C ALA A 1037 18.01 -63.13 -34.38
N LYS A 1038 18.67 -63.77 -33.41
CA LYS A 1038 18.96 -63.15 -32.10
C LYS A 1038 19.88 -61.92 -32.25
N SER A 1039 20.92 -61.99 -33.08
CA SER A 1039 21.79 -60.83 -33.33
C SER A 1039 21.08 -59.68 -34.06
N ALA A 1040 20.19 -59.98 -35.01
CA ALA A 1040 19.45 -58.97 -35.75
C ALA A 1040 18.46 -58.19 -34.86
N ASN A 1041 17.72 -58.90 -33.99
CA ASN A 1041 16.84 -58.25 -33.00
C ASN A 1041 17.64 -57.42 -31.99
N LEU A 1042 18.82 -57.90 -31.55
CA LEU A 1042 19.69 -57.13 -30.67
C LEU A 1042 20.27 -55.88 -31.35
N ILE A 1043 20.57 -55.93 -32.65
CA ILE A 1043 21.00 -54.76 -33.42
C ILE A 1043 19.86 -53.74 -33.51
N LEU A 1044 18.66 -54.14 -33.90
CA LEU A 1044 17.49 -53.24 -33.96
C LEU A 1044 17.21 -52.57 -32.61
N GLN A 1045 17.23 -53.34 -31.51
CA GLN A 1045 17.07 -52.79 -30.16
C GLN A 1045 18.16 -51.75 -29.82
N LYS A 1046 19.40 -51.93 -30.28
CA LYS A 1046 20.49 -50.97 -30.09
C LYS A 1046 20.44 -49.79 -31.05
N GLU A 1047 19.80 -49.91 -32.20
CA GLU A 1047 19.49 -48.80 -33.10
C GLU A 1047 18.37 -47.92 -32.52
N ASP A 1048 17.30 -48.51 -31.96
CA ASP A 1048 16.24 -47.79 -31.24
C ASP A 1048 16.78 -47.06 -29.99
N GLU A 1049 17.62 -47.73 -29.17
CA GLU A 1049 18.32 -47.09 -28.05
C GLU A 1049 19.19 -45.91 -28.52
N LEU A 1050 19.88 -46.03 -29.66
CA LEU A 1050 20.70 -44.95 -30.25
C LEU A 1050 19.87 -43.78 -30.77
N ILE A 1051 18.68 -44.03 -31.33
CA ILE A 1051 17.75 -42.98 -31.75
C ILE A 1051 17.24 -42.22 -30.52
N HIS A 1052 16.75 -42.93 -29.51
CA HIS A 1052 16.27 -42.31 -28.27
C HIS A 1052 17.37 -41.53 -27.55
N LEU A 1053 18.60 -42.04 -27.49
CA LEU A 1053 19.75 -41.32 -26.90
C LEU A 1053 20.12 -40.06 -27.71
N LYS A 1054 20.00 -40.07 -29.04
CA LYS A 1054 20.23 -38.87 -29.87
C LYS A 1054 19.18 -37.79 -29.65
N GLU A 1055 17.90 -38.15 -29.54
CA GLU A 1055 16.84 -37.17 -29.27
C GLU A 1055 16.98 -36.54 -27.89
N ASN A 1056 17.32 -37.35 -26.87
CA ASN A 1056 17.60 -36.83 -25.54
C ASN A 1056 18.85 -35.93 -25.52
N LEU A 1057 19.87 -36.24 -26.34
CA LEU A 1057 21.02 -35.36 -26.53
C LEU A 1057 20.62 -34.03 -27.19
N SER A 1058 19.84 -34.03 -28.28
CA SER A 1058 19.34 -32.80 -28.93
C SER A 1058 18.56 -31.92 -27.96
N ARG A 1059 17.59 -32.51 -27.24
CA ARG A 1059 16.81 -31.80 -26.20
C ARG A 1059 17.71 -31.27 -25.06
N SER A 1060 18.78 -31.98 -24.72
CA SER A 1060 19.78 -31.51 -23.75
C SER A 1060 20.65 -30.36 -24.30
N GLU A 1061 21.02 -30.38 -25.57
CA GLU A 1061 21.80 -29.32 -26.22
C GLU A 1061 20.96 -28.04 -26.41
N GLU A 1062 19.70 -28.18 -26.79
CA GLU A 1062 18.71 -27.09 -26.90
C GLU A 1062 18.45 -26.42 -25.54
N SER A 1063 18.20 -27.21 -24.49
CA SER A 1063 18.01 -26.67 -23.12
C SER A 1063 19.27 -26.01 -22.57
N LEU A 1064 20.46 -26.54 -22.88
CA LEU A 1064 21.74 -25.92 -22.55
C LEU A 1064 21.93 -24.59 -23.30
N ALA A 1065 21.55 -24.50 -24.57
CA ALA A 1065 21.61 -23.27 -25.35
C ALA A 1065 20.66 -22.19 -24.79
N ALA A 1066 19.43 -22.57 -24.42
CA ALA A 1066 18.47 -21.69 -23.75
C ALA A 1066 18.99 -21.19 -22.40
N ALA A 1067 19.53 -22.07 -21.56
CA ALA A 1067 20.13 -21.70 -20.27
C ALA A 1067 21.35 -20.78 -20.44
N GLN A 1068 22.20 -21.01 -21.45
CA GLN A 1068 23.30 -20.11 -21.78
C GLN A 1068 22.82 -18.74 -22.25
N GLN A 1069 21.70 -18.66 -22.97
CA GLN A 1069 21.12 -17.39 -23.42
C GLN A 1069 20.54 -16.59 -22.25
N ALA A 1070 19.76 -17.23 -21.37
CA ALA A 1070 19.24 -16.61 -20.15
C ALA A 1070 20.38 -16.09 -19.24
N CYS A 1071 21.48 -16.84 -19.12
CA CYS A 1071 22.68 -16.39 -18.39
C CYS A 1071 23.34 -15.13 -19.00
N LYS A 1072 23.35 -14.97 -20.34
CA LYS A 1072 23.86 -13.75 -20.99
C LYS A 1072 22.96 -12.55 -20.71
N GLU A 1073 21.65 -12.73 -20.85
CA GLU A 1073 20.65 -11.69 -20.62
C GLU A 1073 20.66 -11.23 -19.15
N MET A 1074 20.78 -12.16 -18.21
CA MET A 1074 20.98 -11.85 -16.79
C MET A 1074 22.28 -11.05 -16.56
N ALA A 1075 23.38 -11.38 -17.26
CA ALA A 1075 24.63 -10.63 -17.19
C ALA A 1075 24.60 -9.27 -17.92
N GLU A 1076 23.71 -9.08 -18.90
CA GLU A 1076 23.39 -7.80 -19.56
C GLU A 1076 22.61 -6.89 -18.60
N ASN A 1077 21.56 -7.43 -17.96
CA ASN A 1077 20.73 -6.72 -17.00
C ASN A 1077 21.51 -6.34 -15.73
N LEU A 1078 22.35 -7.23 -15.21
CA LEU A 1078 23.25 -6.93 -14.08
C LEU A 1078 24.25 -5.81 -14.41
N ARG A 1079 24.78 -5.76 -15.64
CA ARG A 1079 25.62 -4.64 -16.09
C ARG A 1079 24.84 -3.33 -16.14
N ARG A 1080 23.63 -3.34 -16.73
CA ARG A 1080 22.76 -2.15 -16.82
C ARG A 1080 22.41 -1.61 -15.42
N ILE A 1081 21.89 -2.45 -14.52
CA ILE A 1081 21.55 -2.07 -13.15
C ILE A 1081 22.77 -1.53 -12.39
N THR A 1082 23.97 -2.09 -12.61
CA THR A 1082 25.21 -1.60 -12.00
C THR A 1082 25.59 -0.20 -12.52
N GLN A 1083 25.43 0.04 -13.83
CA GLN A 1083 25.70 1.33 -14.46
C GLN A 1083 24.65 2.40 -14.06
N ASP A 1084 23.38 2.03 -14.01
CA ASP A 1084 22.29 2.89 -13.55
C ASP A 1084 22.52 3.32 -12.09
N LYS A 1085 22.88 2.36 -11.22
CA LYS A 1085 23.29 2.67 -9.85
C LYS A 1085 24.50 3.60 -9.80
N GLN A 1086 25.56 3.35 -10.57
CA GLN A 1086 26.72 4.26 -10.62
C GLN A 1086 26.32 5.67 -11.05
N SER A 1087 25.36 5.83 -11.97
CA SER A 1087 24.83 7.13 -12.37
C SER A 1087 24.02 7.84 -11.27
N PHE A 1088 23.40 7.08 -10.37
CA PHE A 1088 22.64 7.59 -9.23
C PHE A 1088 23.56 7.95 -8.06
N ASP A 1089 24.52 7.08 -7.74
CA ASP A 1089 25.57 7.33 -6.75
C ASP A 1089 26.40 8.59 -7.14
N LEU A 1090 26.67 8.80 -8.43
CA LEU A 1090 27.35 10.01 -8.92
C LEU A 1090 26.50 11.28 -8.79
N ARG A 1091 25.20 11.21 -9.10
CA ARG A 1091 24.27 12.35 -8.97
C ARG A 1091 24.08 12.76 -7.52
N THR A 1092 23.80 11.81 -6.64
CA THR A 1092 23.64 12.07 -5.20
C THR A 1092 24.94 12.56 -4.54
N ALA A 1093 26.12 12.14 -5.03
CA ALA A 1093 27.40 12.71 -4.62
C ALA A 1093 27.55 14.19 -5.05
N ALA A 1094 27.13 14.55 -6.26
CA ALA A 1094 27.15 15.94 -6.74
C ALA A 1094 26.15 16.84 -5.97
N GLU A 1095 24.94 16.34 -5.70
CA GLU A 1095 23.94 17.00 -4.85
C GLU A 1095 24.47 17.23 -3.42
N LEU A 1096 25.18 16.24 -2.85
CA LEU A 1096 25.85 16.39 -1.56
C LEU A 1096 26.96 17.46 -1.59
N ASP A 1097 27.80 17.48 -2.63
CA ASP A 1097 28.88 18.47 -2.77
C ASP A 1097 28.33 19.91 -2.88
N ASP A 1098 27.23 20.13 -3.61
CA ASP A 1098 26.58 21.44 -3.69
C ASP A 1098 25.82 21.82 -2.41
N LEU A 1099 25.28 20.85 -1.66
CA LEU A 1099 24.78 21.07 -0.30
C LEU A 1099 25.91 21.43 0.69
N TYR A 1100 27.10 20.83 0.55
CA TYR A 1100 28.28 21.21 1.35
C TYR A 1100 28.81 22.59 0.98
N ARG A 1101 28.84 22.96 -0.32
CA ARG A 1101 29.22 24.31 -0.77
C ARG A 1101 28.25 25.38 -0.27
N THR A 1102 26.94 25.15 -0.42
CA THR A 1102 25.92 26.10 0.06
C THR A 1102 25.96 26.23 1.59
N LYS A 1103 26.20 25.14 2.34
CA LYS A 1103 26.48 25.20 3.78
C LYS A 1103 27.69 26.09 4.10
N ILE A 1104 28.83 25.89 3.43
CA ILE A 1104 30.05 26.69 3.66
C ILE A 1104 29.78 28.18 3.38
N ASN A 1105 29.14 28.51 2.26
CA ASN A 1105 28.79 29.90 1.91
C ASN A 1105 27.88 30.55 2.96
N LEU A 1106 26.95 29.80 3.56
CA LEU A 1106 26.07 30.26 4.64
C LEU A 1106 26.83 30.43 5.97
N GLU A 1107 27.78 29.55 6.28
CA GLU A 1107 28.65 29.68 7.45
C GLU A 1107 29.59 30.89 7.33
N GLU A 1108 30.16 31.14 6.15
CA GLU A 1108 30.96 32.33 5.87
C GLU A 1108 30.11 33.60 5.99
N ARG A 1109 28.91 33.66 5.36
CA ARG A 1109 28.03 34.83 5.48
C ARG A 1109 27.52 35.06 6.90
N LEU A 1110 27.34 34.00 7.70
CA LEU A 1110 27.03 34.13 9.13
C LEU A 1110 28.21 34.74 9.91
N VAL A 1111 29.45 34.34 9.60
CA VAL A 1111 30.66 34.95 10.20
C VAL A 1111 30.82 36.40 9.77
N GLU A 1112 30.49 36.77 8.53
CA GLU A 1112 30.43 38.17 8.10
C GLU A 1112 29.38 38.97 8.87
N LEU A 1113 28.15 38.47 8.98
CA LEU A 1113 27.06 39.13 9.72
C LEU A 1113 27.40 39.31 11.21
N ILE A 1114 28.09 38.34 11.82
CA ILE A 1114 28.60 38.47 13.21
C ILE A 1114 29.64 39.60 13.30
N ARG A 1115 30.59 39.69 12.37
CA ARG A 1115 31.60 40.78 12.31
C ARG A 1115 30.96 42.14 12.03
N GLU A 1116 29.98 42.22 11.13
CA GLU A 1116 29.20 43.43 10.85
C GLU A 1116 28.47 43.91 12.12
N LYS A 1117 27.80 42.99 12.82
CA LYS A 1117 27.11 43.23 14.10
C LYS A 1117 28.07 43.65 15.22
N ASP A 1118 29.24 43.02 15.36
CA ASP A 1118 30.27 43.40 16.33
C ASP A 1118 30.86 44.79 16.03
N ALA A 1119 31.09 45.11 14.75
CA ALA A 1119 31.55 46.44 14.32
C ALA A 1119 30.47 47.53 14.48
N LEU A 1120 29.18 47.18 14.42
CA LEU A 1120 28.08 48.09 14.77
C LEU A 1120 27.97 48.32 16.28
N TRP A 1121 28.15 47.27 17.10
CA TRP A 1121 28.25 47.40 18.56
C TRP A 1121 29.43 48.30 18.96
N GLN A 1122 30.64 48.07 18.44
CA GLN A 1122 31.79 48.94 18.74
C GLN A 1122 31.57 50.39 18.33
N LYS A 1123 30.80 50.66 17.26
CA LYS A 1123 30.39 52.02 16.89
C LYS A 1123 29.36 52.59 17.87
N SER A 1124 28.43 51.78 18.37
CA SER A 1124 27.46 52.18 19.39
C SER A 1124 28.17 52.58 20.69
N ASP A 1125 29.07 51.72 21.18
CA ASP A 1125 29.87 51.97 22.39
C ASP A 1125 30.75 53.23 22.25
N ALA A 1126 31.36 53.41 21.07
CA ALA A 1126 32.17 54.59 20.76
C ALA A 1126 31.33 55.88 20.69
N LEU A 1127 30.10 55.82 20.16
CA LEU A 1127 29.17 56.95 20.15
C LEU A 1127 28.65 57.26 21.56
N GLU A 1128 28.36 56.26 22.38
CA GLU A 1128 27.96 56.45 23.79
C GLU A 1128 29.11 57.08 24.61
N PHE A 1129 30.36 56.67 24.35
CA PHE A 1129 31.55 57.24 24.96
C PHE A 1129 31.82 58.69 24.47
N GLU A 1130 31.69 58.96 23.17
CA GLU A 1130 31.74 60.33 22.64
C GLU A 1130 30.64 61.21 23.22
N GLN A 1131 29.43 60.67 23.43
CA GLN A 1131 28.32 61.43 24.01
C GLN A 1131 28.62 61.80 25.46
N LYS A 1132 29.06 60.84 26.29
CA LYS A 1132 29.51 61.10 27.68
C LYS A 1132 30.66 62.14 27.73
N LEU A 1133 31.63 62.07 26.82
CA LEU A 1133 32.69 63.08 26.71
C LEU A 1133 32.17 64.46 26.30
N ARG A 1134 31.15 64.55 25.45
CA ARG A 1134 30.51 65.82 25.07
C ARG A 1134 29.74 66.42 26.24
N ASP A 1135 29.04 65.58 27.01
CA ASP A 1135 28.34 65.98 28.23
C ASP A 1135 29.37 66.55 29.25
N GLU A 1136 30.44 65.80 29.56
CA GLU A 1136 31.56 66.26 30.42
C GLU A 1136 32.24 67.55 29.91
N GLU A 1137 32.46 67.70 28.59
CA GLU A 1137 33.04 68.93 28.03
C GLU A 1137 32.10 70.15 28.12
N THR A 1138 30.78 69.94 28.13
CA THR A 1138 29.78 71.01 28.30
C THR A 1138 29.53 71.40 29.77
N GLU A 1139 29.84 70.52 30.72
CA GLU A 1139 29.83 70.85 32.16
C GLU A 1139 31.03 71.70 32.63
N ARG A 1140 31.97 72.05 31.74
CA ARG A 1140 32.97 73.11 32.05
C ARG A 1140 32.27 74.47 32.17
N ASP A 1141 31.89 74.81 33.39
CA ASP A 1141 30.94 75.86 33.71
C ASP A 1141 31.42 77.28 33.33
N VAL A 1142 31.08 77.69 32.10
CA VAL A 1142 31.37 79.02 31.55
C VAL A 1142 30.55 80.07 32.29
N ASN A 1143 31.14 80.60 33.36
CA ASN A 1143 30.55 81.58 34.26
C ASN A 1143 30.45 83.01 33.69
N TYR A 1144 30.46 83.18 32.37
CA TYR A 1144 30.32 84.47 31.69
C TYR A 1144 29.56 84.36 30.37
N CYS A 1145 28.87 85.43 29.98
CA CYS A 1145 28.17 85.51 28.70
C CYS A 1145 29.16 85.45 27.53
N LEU A 1146 29.02 84.49 26.62
CA LEU A 1146 29.95 84.37 25.50
C LEU A 1146 29.86 85.52 24.47
N GLY A 1147 28.74 86.25 24.46
CA GLY A 1147 28.53 87.41 23.58
C GLY A 1147 29.16 88.72 24.09
N CYS A 1148 28.86 89.11 25.33
CA CYS A 1148 29.36 90.37 25.93
C CYS A 1148 30.53 90.19 26.92
N ARG A 1149 30.97 88.96 27.17
CA ARG A 1149 32.03 88.54 28.12
C ARG A 1149 31.84 88.98 29.58
N THR A 1150 30.69 89.52 29.93
CA THR A 1150 30.32 89.86 31.31
C THR A 1150 30.09 88.59 32.13
N GLN A 1151 30.67 88.53 33.32
CA GLN A 1151 30.48 87.42 34.26
C GLN A 1151 29.02 87.34 34.73
N PHE A 1152 28.47 86.12 34.83
CA PHE A 1152 27.12 85.91 35.36
C PHE A 1152 27.08 86.19 36.87
N SER A 1153 25.93 86.65 37.35
CA SER A 1153 25.70 86.99 38.76
C SER A 1153 24.20 86.91 39.06
N TRP A 1154 23.80 87.09 40.33
CA TRP A 1154 22.37 87.11 40.69
C TRP A 1154 21.56 88.18 39.93
N TRP A 1155 22.20 89.26 39.48
CA TRP A 1155 21.59 90.32 38.66
C TRP A 1155 21.68 90.06 37.14
N LEU A 1156 22.57 89.19 36.69
CA LEU A 1156 22.79 88.85 35.28
C LEU A 1156 22.77 87.33 35.10
N ARG A 1157 21.57 86.77 34.90
CA ARG A 1157 21.33 85.32 34.77
C ARG A 1157 21.91 84.75 33.46
N LYS A 1158 22.29 83.46 33.53
CA LYS A 1158 22.77 82.61 32.44
C LYS A 1158 21.58 82.09 31.62
N TYR A 1159 21.62 82.27 30.30
CA TYR A 1159 20.60 81.80 29.34
C TYR A 1159 21.29 81.07 28.18
N ASN A 1160 20.85 79.85 27.87
CA ASN A 1160 21.45 79.06 26.80
C ASN A 1160 20.75 79.33 25.46
N CYS A 1161 21.53 79.54 24.40
CA CYS A 1161 21.02 79.65 23.03
C CYS A 1161 20.43 78.30 22.59
N ARG A 1162 19.18 78.26 22.13
CA ARG A 1162 18.53 76.97 21.77
C ARG A 1162 19.11 76.32 20.51
N LEU A 1163 19.65 77.13 19.59
CA LEU A 1163 20.26 76.62 18.34
C LEU A 1163 21.72 76.15 18.49
N CYS A 1164 22.44 76.50 19.58
CA CYS A 1164 23.86 76.10 19.74
C CYS A 1164 24.29 75.75 21.17
N GLY A 1165 23.36 75.62 22.12
CA GLY A 1165 23.57 75.25 23.53
C GLY A 1165 24.32 76.27 24.40
N ARG A 1166 25.14 77.14 23.80
CA ARG A 1166 26.10 78.00 24.49
C ARG A 1166 25.46 79.05 25.40
N PRO A 1167 26.08 79.38 26.56
CA PRO A 1167 25.55 80.36 27.51
C PRO A 1167 25.82 81.83 27.13
N PHE A 1168 24.76 82.63 27.26
CA PHE A 1168 24.71 84.07 27.03
C PHE A 1168 23.89 84.76 28.14
N CYS A 1169 23.89 86.08 28.18
CA CYS A 1169 22.91 86.85 28.97
C CYS A 1169 21.63 87.08 28.15
N TYR A 1170 20.55 87.50 28.83
CA TYR A 1170 19.25 87.77 28.21
C TYR A 1170 19.33 88.62 26.93
N TYR A 1171 20.15 89.67 26.94
CA TYR A 1171 20.30 90.60 25.82
C TYR A 1171 21.03 89.98 24.63
N CYS A 1172 22.14 89.27 24.86
CA CYS A 1172 22.91 88.60 23.80
C CYS A 1172 22.19 87.37 23.21
N CYS A 1173 21.13 86.88 23.86
CA CYS A 1173 20.27 85.80 23.40
C CYS A 1173 18.79 86.24 23.47
N SER A 1174 18.48 87.34 22.77
CA SER A 1174 17.14 87.96 22.69
C SER A 1174 16.45 87.76 21.33
N ASN A 1175 17.19 87.40 20.29
CA ASN A 1175 16.68 87.17 18.94
C ASN A 1175 15.89 85.85 18.84
N THR A 1176 15.05 85.69 17.81
CA THR A 1176 14.29 84.44 17.58
C THR A 1176 14.24 83.99 16.12
N VAL A 1177 14.19 82.67 15.90
CA VAL A 1177 14.22 82.00 14.58
C VAL A 1177 13.21 80.83 14.58
N SER A 1178 12.54 80.57 13.46
CA SER A 1178 11.79 79.31 13.25
C SER A 1178 12.66 78.30 12.51
N THR A 1179 12.78 77.08 13.05
CA THR A 1179 13.61 75.99 12.49
C THR A 1179 12.88 75.12 11.46
N ARG A 1180 11.54 75.25 11.38
CA ARG A 1180 10.67 74.56 10.41
C ARG A 1180 9.59 75.52 9.90
N GLN A 1181 9.11 75.34 8.66
CA GLN A 1181 7.96 76.12 8.15
C GLN A 1181 6.72 75.87 9.03
N GLY A 1182 6.09 76.94 9.51
CA GLY A 1182 4.97 76.89 10.47
C GLY A 1182 5.36 76.63 11.93
N GLY A 1183 6.65 76.39 12.24
CA GLY A 1183 7.12 76.12 13.60
C GLY A 1183 7.26 77.37 14.47
N GLY A 1184 7.16 77.17 15.80
CA GLY A 1184 7.38 78.22 16.80
C GLY A 1184 8.75 78.90 16.68
N ARG A 1185 8.83 80.17 17.14
CA ARG A 1185 10.06 80.97 17.08
C ARG A 1185 10.90 80.79 18.34
N GLU A 1186 12.01 80.08 18.21
CA GLU A 1186 12.94 79.75 19.30
C GLU A 1186 13.97 80.86 19.53
N ARG A 1187 14.41 81.01 20.79
CA ARG A 1187 15.35 82.04 21.24
C ARG A 1187 16.81 81.65 20.99
N CYS A 1188 17.56 82.50 20.29
CA CYS A 1188 18.95 82.26 19.92
C CYS A 1188 19.87 83.48 20.12
N CYS A 1189 21.18 83.25 20.05
CA CYS A 1189 22.18 84.31 20.04
C CYS A 1189 22.22 85.07 18.69
N GLN A 1190 22.95 86.19 18.65
CA GLN A 1190 23.12 87.00 17.44
C GLN A 1190 23.72 86.21 16.26
N ASP A 1191 24.70 85.35 16.52
CA ASP A 1191 25.40 84.60 15.47
C ASP A 1191 24.46 83.61 14.78
N CYS A 1192 23.76 82.78 15.56
CA CYS A 1192 22.77 81.84 15.05
C CYS A 1192 21.57 82.56 14.41
N TYR A 1193 21.12 83.70 14.95
CA TYR A 1193 20.10 84.52 14.31
C TYR A 1193 20.53 84.92 12.90
N SER A 1194 21.73 85.49 12.78
CA SER A 1194 22.27 86.02 11.51
C SER A 1194 22.51 84.92 10.47
N GLN A 1195 22.86 83.70 10.91
CA GLN A 1195 23.06 82.55 10.01
C GLN A 1195 21.73 82.00 9.48
N HIS A 1196 20.69 81.89 10.31
CA HIS A 1196 19.42 81.30 9.91
C HIS A 1196 18.43 82.32 9.29
N SER A 1197 18.49 83.61 9.66
CA SER A 1197 17.63 84.63 9.06
C SER A 1197 17.91 84.84 7.56
N ALA A 1198 19.17 84.68 7.14
CA ALA A 1198 19.61 84.82 5.75
C ALA A 1198 18.98 83.80 4.78
N VAL A 1199 18.35 82.74 5.28
CA VAL A 1199 17.68 81.70 4.48
C VAL A 1199 16.23 82.06 4.16
N VAL A 1200 15.61 82.99 4.90
CA VAL A 1200 14.16 83.25 4.85
C VAL A 1200 13.75 84.25 3.77
N GLU A 1201 14.61 85.22 3.42
CA GLU A 1201 14.26 86.34 2.50
C GLU A 1201 14.30 86.00 0.99
N ARG A 1202 14.21 84.72 0.59
CA ARG A 1202 14.10 84.36 -0.84
C ARG A 1202 12.94 83.40 -1.11
N HIS A 1203 11.79 83.98 -1.42
CA HIS A 1203 10.67 83.33 -2.14
C HIS A 1203 10.05 84.35 -3.11
N PRO A 1204 10.07 84.08 -4.43
CA PRO A 1204 9.03 84.51 -5.36
C PRO A 1204 7.83 83.54 -5.32
N GLN A 1205 6.72 83.94 -5.93
CA GLN A 1205 5.44 83.21 -5.84
C GLN A 1205 5.28 82.15 -6.93
N VAL A 1206 4.46 81.15 -6.59
CA VAL A 1206 3.43 80.48 -7.43
C VAL A 1206 3.35 80.95 -8.88
N GLU A 1207 3.51 80.03 -9.85
CA GLU A 1207 2.50 79.83 -10.90
C GLU A 1207 2.59 78.46 -11.61
N MET A 1208 1.76 78.29 -12.63
CA MET A 1208 1.11 77.03 -13.07
C MET A 1208 1.81 76.37 -14.28
N THR A 1209 1.35 75.17 -14.65
CA THR A 1209 1.47 74.47 -15.96
C THR A 1209 2.61 73.48 -16.26
N HIS A 1210 2.17 72.30 -16.71
CA HIS A 1210 2.68 71.32 -17.70
C HIS A 1210 4.18 71.20 -18.11
N SER A 1211 4.59 69.91 -18.25
CA SER A 1211 5.52 69.32 -19.24
C SER A 1211 6.86 68.75 -18.74
N THR A 1212 7.14 67.52 -19.18
CA THR A 1212 8.45 66.83 -19.25
C THR A 1212 9.26 67.28 -20.49
N PRO A 1213 10.53 66.85 -20.74
CA PRO A 1213 11.52 66.15 -19.88
C PRO A 1213 13.01 66.65 -19.97
N GLY A 1214 13.82 66.33 -18.95
CA GLY A 1214 15.17 65.69 -19.14
C GLY A 1214 16.49 66.51 -19.15
N SER A 1215 17.58 65.79 -18.79
CA SER A 1215 19.01 66.00 -19.18
C SER A 1215 19.91 67.01 -18.38
N PRO A 1216 21.28 67.04 -18.53
CA PRO A 1216 22.13 66.50 -17.43
C PRO A 1216 23.50 67.20 -17.11
N PHE A 1217 24.20 66.64 -16.12
CA PHE A 1217 25.68 66.49 -15.95
C PHE A 1217 26.67 67.66 -15.59
N SER A 1218 27.59 67.29 -14.67
CA SER A 1218 29.06 67.56 -14.65
C SER A 1218 29.69 68.80 -13.99
N ARG A 1219 30.87 68.55 -13.35
CA ARG A 1219 31.96 69.42 -12.75
C ARG A 1219 32.18 69.11 -11.25
N LEU A 1220 33.36 69.22 -10.57
CA LEU A 1220 34.84 69.08 -10.77
C LEU A 1220 35.45 69.04 -9.31
N LEU A 1221 36.65 68.56 -8.91
CA LEU A 1221 37.72 67.68 -9.44
C LEU A 1221 38.69 67.28 -8.28
N GLN A 1222 39.45 66.18 -8.46
CA GLN A 1222 40.83 65.85 -7.95
C GLN A 1222 41.36 66.30 -6.56
N THR A 1223 42.06 65.38 -5.88
CA THR A 1223 43.52 65.51 -5.63
C THR A 1223 44.20 64.15 -5.37
N THR A 1224 45.54 64.10 -5.31
CA THR A 1224 46.31 62.90 -5.75
C THR A 1224 47.63 62.65 -4.99
N ARG A 1225 48.01 61.37 -4.81
CA ARG A 1225 49.39 60.78 -4.84
C ARG A 1225 49.27 59.24 -4.73
N SER A 1226 49.90 58.35 -5.53
CA SER A 1226 51.31 58.16 -6.00
C SER A 1226 52.15 57.27 -5.05
N LEU A 1227 53.00 56.34 -5.50
CA LEU A 1227 53.38 55.91 -6.87
C LEU A 1227 54.17 54.57 -6.89
N ALA A 1228 54.07 53.83 -8.02
CA ALA A 1228 55.04 52.86 -8.61
C ALA A 1228 55.39 51.54 -7.87
N GLY A 1229 55.71 50.43 -8.58
CA GLY A 1229 55.58 50.12 -10.02
C GLY A 1229 56.60 49.12 -10.62
N VAL A 1230 56.34 48.66 -11.86
CA VAL A 1230 57.25 47.95 -12.81
C VAL A 1230 57.54 46.45 -12.55
N ALA A 1231 57.64 45.51 -13.52
CA ALA A 1231 57.02 45.31 -14.86
C ALA A 1231 57.43 43.93 -15.48
N GLY A 1232 56.65 43.41 -16.45
CA GLY A 1232 57.09 42.43 -17.48
C GLY A 1232 56.78 40.95 -17.23
N GLY A 1233 56.35 40.19 -18.26
CA GLY A 1233 56.02 38.75 -18.12
C GLY A 1233 55.63 37.94 -19.38
N ASP A 1234 54.89 38.55 -20.32
CA ASP A 1234 54.57 38.06 -21.69
C ASP A 1234 53.62 36.82 -21.89
N GLU A 1235 53.11 36.73 -23.13
CA GLU A 1235 52.33 35.67 -23.84
C GLU A 1235 51.02 35.08 -23.24
N GLY A 1236 49.94 35.10 -24.04
CA GLY A 1236 48.71 34.29 -23.83
C GLY A 1236 47.39 34.96 -24.25
N GLU A 1237 46.88 34.65 -25.45
CA GLU A 1237 45.48 34.97 -25.86
C GLU A 1237 44.45 34.10 -25.09
N LYS A 1238 43.15 34.42 -24.94
CA LYS A 1238 42.26 35.37 -25.66
C LYS A 1238 41.11 35.88 -24.77
N LEU A 1239 40.23 36.74 -25.30
CA LEU A 1239 39.17 37.48 -24.60
C LEU A 1239 37.76 36.84 -24.69
N ASP A 1240 36.85 37.42 -23.88
CA ASP A 1240 35.38 37.38 -23.91
C ASP A 1240 34.75 37.44 -25.32
N ASP A 1241 33.52 36.92 -25.50
CA ASP A 1241 32.28 37.72 -25.32
C ASP A 1241 31.02 36.81 -25.25
N GLY A 1242 29.84 37.40 -25.00
CA GLY A 1242 28.63 36.68 -24.59
C GLY A 1242 27.53 36.41 -25.64
N VAL A 1243 26.61 35.52 -25.22
CA VAL A 1243 25.18 35.38 -25.59
C VAL A 1243 24.75 35.62 -27.06
N PHE A 1244 24.38 34.54 -27.76
CA PHE A 1244 23.06 34.37 -28.43
C PHE A 1244 22.89 32.93 -28.97
N ASP A 1245 21.65 32.49 -29.21
CA ASP A 1245 21.30 31.18 -29.79
C ASP A 1245 21.52 31.09 -31.32
N ILE A 1246 21.82 29.89 -31.84
CA ILE A 1246 21.12 29.15 -32.94
C ILE A 1246 21.95 27.93 -33.42
N ILE A 1247 21.26 26.93 -33.99
CA ILE A 1247 21.73 25.58 -34.36
C ILE A 1247 22.10 25.47 -35.86
N THR A 1248 23.07 24.62 -36.19
CA THR A 1248 23.18 23.87 -37.48
C THR A 1248 23.70 22.45 -37.13
N GLU A 1249 23.00 21.34 -37.39
CA GLU A 1249 22.56 20.73 -38.66
C GLU A 1249 23.66 19.95 -39.43
N GLU A 1250 23.41 18.65 -39.66
CA GLU A 1250 24.06 17.81 -40.68
C GLU A 1250 22.99 17.25 -41.62
N GLU A 1251 23.00 17.71 -42.88
CA GLU A 1251 22.40 17.10 -44.11
C GLU A 1251 20.85 16.88 -44.14
N VAL A 1252 20.11 16.91 -45.27
CA VAL A 1252 20.42 16.66 -46.69
C VAL A 1252 19.57 17.54 -47.65
N SER A 1253 20.23 18.24 -48.60
CA SER A 1253 19.78 18.81 -49.92
C SER A 1253 18.33 19.31 -50.19
N GLY A 1254 18.17 20.51 -50.80
CA GLY A 1254 16.84 21.02 -51.22
C GLY A 1254 16.67 22.15 -52.28
N VAL A 1255 17.73 22.59 -52.99
CA VAL A 1255 17.75 23.40 -54.26
C VAL A 1255 16.55 24.34 -54.62
N ASN A 1256 16.78 25.65 -54.42
CA ASN A 1256 16.37 26.82 -55.23
C ASN A 1256 14.94 27.48 -55.23
N ASP A 1257 14.99 28.79 -54.88
CA ASP A 1257 14.45 29.97 -55.60
C ASP A 1257 13.00 30.52 -55.45
N ALA A 1258 12.97 31.73 -54.84
CA ALA A 1258 12.22 32.96 -55.20
C ALA A 1258 10.68 33.09 -54.95
N GLY A 1259 10.24 34.21 -54.32
CA GLY A 1259 8.80 34.52 -54.22
C GLY A 1259 8.31 35.66 -53.30
N SER A 1260 8.91 36.85 -53.32
CA SER A 1260 8.52 38.12 -52.64
C SER A 1260 7.04 38.39 -52.23
N PHE A 1261 6.87 38.80 -50.95
CA PHE A 1261 6.04 39.92 -50.43
C PHE A 1261 4.48 39.93 -50.40
N THR A 1262 3.98 40.62 -49.35
CA THR A 1262 2.69 41.36 -49.19
C THR A 1262 1.34 40.65 -49.01
N THR A 1263 0.90 40.61 -47.74
CA THR A 1263 -0.35 41.18 -47.17
C THR A 1263 -1.61 41.33 -48.05
N ASN A 1264 -2.70 40.60 -47.71
CA ASN A 1264 -3.94 41.20 -47.16
C ASN A 1264 -5.05 40.16 -46.87
N CYS A 1265 -6.05 40.57 -46.07
CA CYS A 1265 -7.26 39.78 -45.77
C CYS A 1265 -8.37 40.00 -46.80
N SER A 1266 -9.22 38.98 -47.07
CA SER A 1266 -10.70 39.04 -46.98
C SER A 1266 -11.38 37.74 -47.46
N THR A 1267 -12.55 37.41 -46.89
CA THR A 1267 -13.73 36.66 -47.44
C THR A 1267 -13.53 35.73 -48.68
N GLY A 1268 -14.03 34.49 -48.75
CA GLY A 1268 -15.05 33.76 -47.97
C GLY A 1268 -15.96 32.91 -48.91
N VAL A 1269 -17.02 32.27 -48.37
CA VAL A 1269 -18.15 31.57 -49.06
C VAL A 1269 -17.98 30.08 -49.43
N GLY A 1270 -18.89 29.24 -48.90
CA GLY A 1270 -19.36 27.94 -49.46
C GLY A 1270 -18.66 26.66 -48.97
N GLN A 1271 -19.31 25.50 -48.83
CA GLN A 1271 -20.75 25.10 -48.86
C GLN A 1271 -20.91 23.81 -47.99
N GLN A 1272 -21.89 23.73 -47.07
CA GLN A 1272 -23.18 23.01 -47.15
C GLN A 1272 -23.15 21.46 -47.32
N GLY A 1273 -23.90 20.76 -46.45
CA GLY A 1273 -24.11 19.29 -46.41
C GLY A 1273 -23.67 18.72 -45.05
N ALA A 1274 -24.50 18.55 -44.01
CA ALA A 1274 -25.74 17.77 -43.88
C ALA A 1274 -25.48 16.27 -44.11
N ALA A 1275 -25.41 15.44 -43.06
CA ALA A 1275 -26.54 14.76 -42.36
C ALA A 1275 -26.94 13.45 -43.10
N GLU A 1276 -27.50 12.41 -42.48
CA GLU A 1276 -28.12 12.26 -41.15
C GLU A 1276 -28.21 10.76 -40.77
N LEU A 1277 -28.24 10.44 -39.47
CA LEU A 1277 -28.93 9.33 -38.75
C LEU A 1277 -28.14 8.82 -37.53
#